data_AF-A0A949HCT3-F1
#
_entry.id   AF-A0A949HCT3-F1
#
_cell.length_a   1.000
_cell.length_b   1.000
_cell.length_c   1.000
_cell.angle_alpha   90.00
_cell.angle_beta   90.00
_cell.angle_gamma   90.00
#
_symmetry.space_group_name_H-M   'P 1'
#
loop_
_entity.id
_entity.type
_entity.pdbx_description
1 polymer ?
#
loop_
_entity_poly.entity_id
_entity_poly.type
_entity_poly.pdbx_seq_one_letter_code
_entity_poly.pdbx_strand_id
1 'polypeptide(L)'
;MNTRHLAGQPGDPAIIGLLAQLPDAWDVVVGRTLTIEGVITHDFDLIIITPRIVFVIGLIPWSGTITISRDVFWGERGEILDRPIGHGDVVADLLASTLRLTIPGAHTIDSAFVTYVALCWQAGRFTAIDGAPRMQCCRADEFVAALHNLESMFGTDALIPLQPAVTAAAHSLPSAPPLPDELARQLISPRIIGPTGDWILDLCDDARRRRIMIAMQIAPGPWSPAHDQALERYIGQANRFARAGAIAPVRTALTQADGRAMLVADPLQGTPLGALPLPTLLRDLRQDLMRAAACFQAVDVLHQHQCVHGALTPAQIWIQGTSSPRATLRWWLPLLPSAPPAPAVARVRRLADPWAAPGVAEQRDRATPADDCATLAAMFIARWAHLSPEEVWRRGSDAASQVMLRWGGLAWATTLRQLAELFDRALSRAPDSPGAGAIAAHLQQLESRLGVPTSDAVDAIGPYRVRHVLDAGSDPLTVLAYRPDQPANDVVVKVYADAAAWQRVRPVAQLLRDAPAAALVPIETLHEDHRCIVMRYLAGPSVAGVAGEFPWPIDRWSRLASGALDVLMALESRRLRHGALRAEHLIMPGSDERRVVLVGFGGASAELAQPGDRGDQRAVLRVLYRALTGAAPEDDDRSRGSPRLVALARALRQLIERPDALPVAEIQQCLDAARRTQVTPTRTDRRALVNPWVDQIRRLYRNSRGGNADNRGLDSDFVRQTYVPTALDRQLLPQVLQHRPSAVFLSGNPGDGKTAFLERVRMALLDRGAALVHSDAAGWEYALDGHTFRSCYDASESHGAADADDNVARALHGFAGAAAAPPHLTVLLAINDGRLDDFFSRRSAAYPWLAQRVIARLDGAAADPQVWLVDLKRRAFVGMPGAADSLFHQIVTTLSGAEAWQYCDQCTAQPICPISANAAALRRPAIVAQLEVLFLLAHLRQRQHITIRDLRSALAWVLTGDLDCAAVHAAHAPVHDISVAVHAAHNAVHDVSVAEQRYWQLLFTAPPGDPFLDELRALDPAMRVQPYLDRLVHGLQRAPRAAERAALFDDGADLPPEQWRDVPSWRAAMKRRLCFEGVPQVRPTPYALLPYQAAEGFVAALGDAGACAVVLPVLATGLLRTDGVFEQLDPGALYVRVAGSLEQELMILKSFPLDDFTLAPARPDEAHIECIAEYLELRYRADGPRLAITLDVFELLLRCAAGLHPGAPEFQPLLEDLAPFKSALLLADASELLLLDQGQVSHLVQRGRQVQRLPRKAPR
;
A
#
# COMPACT_ATOMS: atom_id res chain seq x y z
N MET A 1 -5.20 52.75 -6.08
CA MET A 1 -5.49 52.34 -7.47
C MET A 1 -4.17 52.03 -8.16
N ASN A 2 -3.66 50.80 -8.04
CA ASN A 2 -2.51 50.36 -8.83
C ASN A 2 -3.05 49.48 -9.95
N THR A 3 -3.18 50.08 -11.12
CA THR A 3 -3.41 49.41 -12.41
C THR A 3 -2.41 48.27 -12.56
N ARG A 4 -2.90 47.03 -12.57
CA ARG A 4 -2.13 45.84 -12.96
C ARG A 4 -1.40 46.17 -14.28
N HIS A 5 -0.06 46.13 -14.26
CA HIS A 5 0.78 46.45 -15.42
C HIS A 5 0.62 45.38 -16.51
N LEU A 6 -0.47 45.43 -17.26
CA LEU A 6 -0.62 44.77 -18.57
C LEU A 6 -0.05 45.71 -19.65
N ALA A 7 1.19 46.13 -19.50
CA ALA A 7 1.85 47.02 -20.44
C ALA A 7 2.48 46.19 -21.57
N GLY A 8 1.80 46.15 -22.72
CA GLY A 8 2.41 45.87 -24.01
C GLY A 8 2.31 44.43 -24.52
N GLN A 9 1.11 44.00 -24.92
CA GLN A 9 0.83 43.15 -26.09
C GLN A 9 -0.70 43.09 -26.30
N PRO A 10 -1.21 42.83 -27.52
CA PRO A 10 -2.64 42.86 -27.82
C PRO A 10 -3.33 41.64 -27.18
N GLY A 11 -3.66 41.74 -25.90
CA GLY A 11 -4.41 40.72 -25.17
C GLY A 11 -5.90 40.80 -25.53
N ASP A 12 -6.49 39.65 -25.84
CA ASP A 12 -7.92 39.53 -26.11
C ASP A 12 -8.75 40.12 -24.93
N PRO A 13 -9.73 41.00 -25.17
CA PRO A 13 -10.57 41.60 -24.13
C PRO A 13 -11.21 40.57 -23.18
N ALA A 14 -11.46 39.35 -23.66
CA ALA A 14 -12.01 38.26 -22.85
C ALA A 14 -11.04 37.80 -21.75
N ILE A 15 -9.73 37.73 -22.03
CA ILE A 15 -8.72 37.32 -21.06
C ILE A 15 -8.52 38.40 -19.98
N ILE A 16 -8.55 39.68 -20.39
CA ILE A 16 -8.47 40.81 -19.46
C ILE A 16 -9.66 40.80 -18.49
N GLY A 17 -10.86 40.53 -19.00
CA GLY A 17 -12.08 40.40 -18.19
C GLY A 17 -12.07 39.21 -17.22
N LEU A 18 -11.40 38.10 -17.58
CA LEU A 18 -11.21 36.94 -16.70
C LEU A 18 -10.20 37.21 -15.58
N LEU A 19 -9.05 37.81 -15.93
CA LEU A 19 -8.02 38.12 -14.94
C LEU A 19 -8.53 39.15 -13.90
N ALA A 20 -9.39 40.08 -14.31
CA ALA A 20 -10.02 41.06 -13.41
C ALA A 20 -10.88 40.44 -12.29
N GLN A 21 -11.29 39.16 -12.42
CA GLN A 21 -12.08 38.44 -11.42
C GLN A 21 -11.22 37.73 -10.35
N LEU A 22 -9.89 37.71 -10.52
CA LEU A 22 -8.97 37.09 -9.55
C LEU A 22 -8.83 37.95 -8.27
N PRO A 23 -8.67 37.33 -7.09
CA PRO A 23 -8.50 38.04 -5.82
C PRO A 23 -7.37 39.08 -5.85
N ASP A 24 -7.55 40.17 -5.09
CA ASP A 24 -6.55 41.25 -4.99
C ASP A 24 -5.20 40.78 -4.40
N ALA A 25 -5.21 39.70 -3.62
CA ALA A 25 -4.01 39.10 -3.02
C ALA A 25 -3.20 38.23 -3.99
N TRP A 26 -3.71 37.94 -5.18
CA TRP A 26 -3.03 37.13 -6.19
C TRP A 26 -2.33 38.03 -7.21
N ASP A 27 -1.08 37.70 -7.51
CA ASP A 27 -0.31 38.44 -8.50
C ASP A 27 -0.29 37.71 -9.85
N VAL A 28 -0.24 38.47 -10.94
CA VAL A 28 -0.30 37.94 -12.30
C VAL A 28 0.88 38.49 -13.10
N VAL A 29 1.70 37.58 -13.60
CA VAL A 29 2.84 37.88 -14.47
C VAL A 29 2.55 37.38 -15.88
N VAL A 30 2.73 38.22 -16.88
CA VAL A 30 2.36 37.93 -18.28
C VAL A 30 3.59 37.90 -19.17
N GLY A 31 3.64 36.97 -20.12
CA GLY A 31 4.58 36.99 -21.24
C GLY A 31 6.04 36.93 -20.83
N ARG A 32 6.39 35.99 -19.96
CA ARG A 32 7.75 35.76 -19.48
C ARG A 32 8.40 34.58 -20.16
N THR A 33 9.71 34.58 -20.22
CA THR A 33 10.49 33.51 -20.81
C THR A 33 11.49 32.97 -19.79
N LEU A 34 11.50 31.65 -19.59
CA LEU A 34 12.55 30.97 -18.84
C LEU A 34 13.65 30.55 -19.80
N THR A 35 14.85 31.08 -19.59
CA THR A 35 16.05 30.64 -20.32
C THR A 35 16.83 29.67 -19.45
N ILE A 36 16.94 28.40 -19.85
CA ILE A 36 17.76 27.40 -19.16
C ILE A 36 19.08 27.23 -19.89
N GLU A 37 20.20 27.40 -19.16
CA GLU A 37 21.58 27.23 -19.63
C GLU A 37 21.92 28.00 -20.94
N GLY A 38 21.23 29.11 -21.21
CA GLY A 38 21.51 30.04 -22.32
C GLY A 38 21.06 29.56 -23.72
N VAL A 39 20.30 28.48 -23.84
CA VAL A 39 19.94 27.89 -25.16
C VAL A 39 18.47 27.51 -25.30
N ILE A 40 17.80 27.02 -24.24
CA ILE A 40 16.38 26.66 -24.33
C ILE A 40 15.54 27.74 -23.66
N THR A 41 14.73 28.42 -24.46
CA THR A 41 13.75 29.40 -23.99
C THR A 41 12.35 28.78 -23.99
N HIS A 42 11.71 28.75 -22.83
CA HIS A 42 10.30 28.40 -22.68
C HIS A 42 9.51 29.66 -22.36
N ASP A 43 8.54 30.01 -23.21
CA ASP A 43 7.67 31.15 -22.95
C ASP A 43 6.46 30.70 -22.10
N PHE A 44 6.12 31.50 -21.11
CA PHE A 44 4.92 31.35 -20.28
C PHE A 44 3.88 32.38 -20.72
N ASP A 45 2.66 31.92 -21.00
CA ASP A 45 1.56 32.82 -21.34
C ASP A 45 1.15 33.66 -20.11
N LEU A 46 0.86 32.98 -18.99
CA LEU A 46 0.55 33.64 -17.71
C LEU A 46 1.14 32.83 -16.54
N ILE A 47 1.63 33.53 -15.52
CA ILE A 47 2.00 32.97 -14.22
C ILE A 47 1.10 33.65 -13.18
N ILE A 48 0.36 32.87 -12.40
CA ILE A 48 -0.49 33.37 -11.31
C ILE A 48 0.12 32.91 -9.98
N ILE A 49 0.44 33.87 -9.13
CA ILE A 49 1.12 33.64 -7.84
C ILE A 49 0.09 33.85 -6.74
N THR A 50 -0.22 32.77 -6.03
CA THR A 50 -1.13 32.79 -4.88
C THR A 50 -0.33 32.68 -3.56
N PRO A 51 -0.95 32.91 -2.39
CA PRO A 51 -0.28 32.73 -1.11
C PRO A 51 0.28 31.33 -0.87
N ARG A 52 -0.33 30.28 -1.45
CA ARG A 52 -0.01 28.88 -1.13
C ARG A 52 0.48 28.04 -2.32
N ILE A 53 0.33 28.51 -3.56
CA ILE A 53 0.79 27.82 -4.78
C ILE A 53 1.05 28.79 -5.95
N VAL A 54 1.89 28.40 -6.91
CA VAL A 54 2.11 29.11 -8.17
C VAL A 54 1.49 28.32 -9.33
N PHE A 55 0.71 28.99 -10.17
CA PHE A 55 0.12 28.40 -11.38
C PHE A 55 0.82 28.92 -12.64
N VAL A 56 1.18 28.00 -13.53
CA VAL A 56 1.58 28.31 -14.92
C VAL A 56 0.37 28.04 -15.80
N ILE A 57 -0.16 29.06 -16.47
CA ILE A 57 -1.35 28.93 -17.33
C ILE A 57 -0.91 28.87 -18.79
N GLY A 58 -1.33 27.83 -19.51
CA GLY A 58 -1.23 27.78 -20.96
C GLY A 58 -2.55 28.13 -21.63
N LEU A 59 -2.52 29.03 -22.60
CA LEU A 59 -3.71 29.49 -23.31
C LEU A 59 -3.96 28.65 -24.56
N ILE A 60 -5.11 27.97 -24.61
CA ILE A 60 -5.50 27.13 -25.75
C ILE A 60 -6.64 27.82 -26.54
N PRO A 61 -6.38 28.33 -27.76
CA PRO A 61 -7.41 28.93 -28.61
C PRO A 61 -8.18 27.82 -29.36
N TRP A 62 -9.29 27.35 -28.80
CA TRP A 62 -10.11 26.31 -29.45
C TRP A 62 -11.61 26.54 -29.27
N SER A 63 -12.38 26.29 -30.34
CA SER A 63 -13.85 26.28 -30.36
C SER A 63 -14.37 24.91 -30.82
N GLY A 64 -15.32 24.30 -30.07
CA GLY A 64 -15.89 22.97 -30.37
C GLY A 64 -15.64 21.90 -29.30
N THR A 65 -16.03 20.63 -29.52
CA THR A 65 -15.85 19.56 -28.50
C THR A 65 -14.41 19.04 -28.46
N ILE A 66 -13.80 18.99 -27.27
CA ILE A 66 -12.47 18.43 -27.02
C ILE A 66 -12.63 17.14 -26.20
N THR A 67 -12.05 16.05 -26.70
CA THR A 67 -11.93 14.80 -25.95
C THR A 67 -10.54 14.72 -25.33
N ILE A 68 -10.46 14.42 -24.03
CA ILE A 68 -9.22 14.43 -23.25
C ILE A 68 -8.85 13.01 -22.84
N SER A 69 -7.63 12.60 -23.21
CA SER A 69 -6.90 11.43 -22.66
C SER A 69 -5.70 11.91 -21.84
N ARG A 70 -5.07 11.03 -21.06
CA ARG A 70 -3.92 11.37 -20.20
C ARG A 70 -2.79 12.06 -20.96
N ASP A 71 -2.59 11.72 -22.24
CA ASP A 71 -1.43 12.16 -23.03
C ASP A 71 -1.80 12.89 -24.34
N VAL A 72 -3.09 13.01 -24.69
CA VAL A 72 -3.54 13.50 -26.02
C VAL A 72 -4.90 14.21 -25.94
N PHE A 73 -5.04 15.34 -26.64
CA PHE A 73 -6.29 16.07 -26.80
C PHE A 73 -6.83 15.82 -28.21
N TRP A 74 -8.12 15.52 -28.35
CA TRP A 74 -8.76 15.27 -29.64
C TRP A 74 -9.82 16.32 -29.93
N GLY A 75 -9.76 16.96 -31.09
CA GLY A 75 -10.83 17.79 -31.62
C GLY A 75 -11.97 16.92 -32.21
N GLU A 76 -13.14 17.54 -32.37
CA GLU A 76 -14.39 16.92 -32.88
C GLU A 76 -14.25 16.27 -34.28
N ARG A 77 -13.21 16.62 -35.04
CA ARG A 77 -12.88 16.05 -36.37
C ARG A 77 -11.73 15.04 -36.36
N GLY A 78 -11.29 14.60 -35.17
CA GLY A 78 -10.15 13.68 -35.01
C GLY A 78 -8.79 14.36 -35.10
N GLU A 79 -8.75 15.69 -35.01
CA GLU A 79 -7.53 16.49 -34.99
C GLU A 79 -6.84 16.30 -33.64
N ILE A 80 -5.58 15.87 -33.64
CA ILE A 80 -4.80 15.78 -32.39
C ILE A 80 -4.29 17.17 -32.04
N LEU A 81 -4.76 17.69 -30.92
CA LEU A 81 -4.22 18.87 -30.28
C LEU A 81 -3.02 18.44 -29.42
N ASP A 82 -1.99 19.28 -29.47
CA ASP A 82 -0.68 19.04 -28.87
C ASP A 82 -0.76 18.66 -27.39
N ARG A 83 0.24 17.98 -26.83
CA ARG A 83 0.27 17.41 -25.46
C ARG A 83 0.40 18.51 -24.36
N PRO A 84 -0.66 19.16 -23.86
CA PRO A 84 -0.52 20.39 -23.08
C PRO A 84 -0.10 20.08 -21.65
N ILE A 85 -0.59 18.96 -21.08
CA ILE A 85 -0.36 18.58 -19.68
C ILE A 85 1.06 18.02 -19.50
N GLY A 86 1.47 17.02 -20.31
CA GLY A 86 2.79 16.42 -20.18
C GLY A 86 3.96 17.39 -20.47
N HIS A 87 3.79 18.34 -21.39
CA HIS A 87 4.78 19.40 -21.61
C HIS A 87 4.67 20.51 -20.54
N GLY A 88 3.45 20.88 -20.14
CA GLY A 88 3.19 21.89 -19.12
C GLY A 88 3.72 21.51 -17.73
N ASP A 89 3.61 20.25 -17.33
CA ASP A 89 4.15 19.73 -16.06
C ASP A 89 5.68 19.82 -16.03
N VAL A 90 6.35 19.48 -17.13
CA VAL A 90 7.81 19.66 -17.28
C VAL A 90 8.18 21.13 -17.13
N VAL A 91 7.44 22.03 -17.76
CA VAL A 91 7.67 23.48 -17.67
C VAL A 91 7.44 24.01 -16.25
N ALA A 92 6.43 23.51 -15.53
CA ALA A 92 6.17 23.84 -14.13
C ALA A 92 7.30 23.35 -13.21
N ASP A 93 7.82 22.14 -13.42
CA ASP A 93 8.94 21.57 -12.67
C ASP A 93 10.24 22.37 -12.87
N LEU A 94 10.49 22.85 -14.10
CA LEU A 94 11.65 23.69 -14.39
C LEU A 94 11.52 25.08 -13.74
N LEU A 95 10.32 25.68 -13.73
CA LEU A 95 10.09 26.92 -13.00
C LEU A 95 10.26 26.73 -11.49
N ALA A 96 9.70 25.65 -10.91
CA ALA A 96 9.88 25.31 -9.50
C ALA A 96 11.35 25.14 -9.12
N SER A 97 12.11 24.41 -9.95
CA SER A 97 13.55 24.20 -9.75
C SER A 97 14.33 25.51 -9.83
N THR A 98 13.98 26.39 -10.76
CA THR A 98 14.61 27.71 -10.88
C THR A 98 14.33 28.56 -9.64
N LEU A 99 13.08 28.62 -9.18
CA LEU A 99 12.70 29.36 -7.97
C LEU A 99 13.39 28.83 -6.71
N ARG A 100 13.55 27.50 -6.59
CA ARG A 100 14.31 26.87 -5.49
C ARG A 100 15.79 27.27 -5.46
N LEU A 101 16.38 27.49 -6.63
CA LEU A 101 17.79 27.87 -6.77
C LEU A 101 18.02 29.37 -6.58
N THR A 102 17.06 30.21 -6.98
CA THR A 102 17.21 31.67 -6.95
C THR A 102 16.74 32.30 -5.65
N ILE A 103 15.81 31.66 -4.93
CA ILE A 103 15.20 32.22 -3.71
C ILE A 103 15.76 31.52 -2.46
N PRO A 104 16.48 32.23 -1.57
CA PRO A 104 16.93 31.68 -0.30
C PRO A 104 15.76 31.15 0.53
N GLY A 105 15.86 29.90 1.01
CA GLY A 105 14.82 29.23 1.77
C GLY A 105 13.76 28.49 0.93
N ALA A 106 13.67 28.71 -0.38
CA ALA A 106 12.71 27.97 -1.21
C ALA A 106 13.04 26.47 -1.35
N HIS A 107 14.29 26.07 -1.09
CA HIS A 107 14.73 24.67 -1.06
C HIS A 107 14.15 23.86 0.10
N THR A 108 13.56 24.49 1.12
CA THR A 108 12.93 23.80 2.26
C THR A 108 11.47 23.42 1.99
N ILE A 109 10.90 23.80 0.84
CA ILE A 109 9.56 23.39 0.43
C ILE A 109 9.63 22.00 -0.20
N ASP A 110 9.37 20.98 0.61
CA ASP A 110 9.40 19.55 0.22
C ASP A 110 8.26 19.15 -0.74
N SER A 111 7.17 19.93 -0.80
CA SER A 111 6.02 19.70 -1.69
C SER A 111 6.17 20.38 -3.06
N ALA A 112 5.50 19.85 -4.10
CA ALA A 112 5.35 20.56 -5.37
C ALA A 112 4.50 21.83 -5.16
N PHE A 113 5.07 23.02 -5.40
CA PHE A 113 4.42 24.31 -5.17
C PHE A 113 4.20 25.14 -6.45
N VAL A 114 4.58 24.59 -7.61
CA VAL A 114 4.26 25.14 -8.94
C VAL A 114 3.49 24.06 -9.70
N THR A 115 2.40 24.44 -10.37
CA THR A 115 1.60 23.49 -11.16
C THR A 115 1.11 24.12 -12.46
N TYR A 116 0.89 23.30 -13.49
CA TYR A 116 0.41 23.76 -14.78
C TYR A 116 -1.12 23.62 -14.90
N VAL A 117 -1.75 24.60 -15.55
CA VAL A 117 -3.19 24.60 -15.85
C VAL A 117 -3.42 25.02 -17.30
N ALA A 118 -4.14 24.19 -18.05
CA ALA A 118 -4.56 24.51 -19.41
C ALA A 118 -5.90 25.27 -19.41
N LEU A 119 -5.93 26.46 -20.00
CA LEU A 119 -7.11 27.31 -20.13
C LEU A 119 -7.63 27.31 -21.58
N CYS A 120 -8.81 26.74 -21.81
CA CYS A 120 -9.52 26.82 -23.08
C CYS A 120 -10.43 28.04 -23.10
N TRP A 121 -10.03 29.10 -23.82
CA TRP A 121 -10.67 30.41 -23.69
C TRP A 121 -11.75 30.71 -24.76
N GLN A 122 -11.91 29.87 -25.79
CA GLN A 122 -12.90 30.04 -26.87
C GLN A 122 -14.00 28.95 -26.87
N ALA A 123 -14.61 28.66 -25.71
CA ALA A 123 -15.83 27.83 -25.53
C ALA A 123 -15.91 26.48 -26.30
N GLY A 124 -15.58 25.39 -25.60
CA GLY A 124 -15.75 24.01 -26.04
C GLY A 124 -16.26 23.08 -24.94
N ARG A 125 -16.91 21.95 -25.29
CA ARG A 125 -17.31 20.89 -24.34
C ARG A 125 -16.15 19.91 -24.11
N PHE A 126 -15.91 19.49 -22.86
CA PHE A 126 -14.93 18.44 -22.54
C PHE A 126 -15.56 17.06 -22.44
N THR A 127 -14.95 16.06 -23.08
CA THR A 127 -15.31 14.63 -22.97
C THR A 127 -14.09 13.85 -22.48
N ALA A 128 -14.12 13.31 -21.26
CA ALA A 128 -12.98 12.56 -20.70
C ALA A 128 -13.08 11.06 -21.03
N ILE A 129 -11.96 10.46 -21.42
CA ILE A 129 -11.79 9.02 -21.58
C ILE A 129 -10.73 8.56 -20.56
N ASP A 130 -10.98 7.46 -19.86
CA ASP A 130 -10.04 6.81 -18.92
C ASP A 130 -9.69 7.54 -17.60
N GLY A 131 -10.61 8.32 -17.03
CA GLY A 131 -10.41 8.90 -15.69
C GLY A 131 -9.21 9.85 -15.58
N ALA A 132 -8.79 10.46 -16.70
CA ALA A 132 -7.76 11.49 -16.75
C ALA A 132 -8.08 12.64 -15.77
N PRO A 133 -7.07 13.32 -15.18
CA PRO A 133 -7.30 14.35 -14.19
C PRO A 133 -7.98 15.55 -14.84
N ARG A 134 -9.30 15.63 -14.65
CA ARG A 134 -10.13 16.78 -15.02
C ARG A 134 -9.71 18.09 -14.31
N MET A 135 -8.81 18.00 -13.32
CA MET A 135 -8.46 19.09 -12.41
C MET A 135 -7.47 20.12 -12.98
N GLN A 136 -6.68 19.79 -14.01
CA GLN A 136 -5.66 20.69 -14.59
C GLN A 136 -6.10 21.33 -15.93
N CYS A 137 -7.35 21.16 -16.33
CA CYS A 137 -7.93 21.81 -17.52
C CYS A 137 -9.21 22.54 -17.11
N CYS A 138 -9.36 23.78 -17.57
CA CYS A 138 -10.53 24.59 -17.22
C CYS A 138 -11.01 25.42 -18.41
N ARG A 139 -12.31 25.71 -18.39
CA ARG A 139 -12.94 26.65 -19.31
C ARG A 139 -12.84 28.05 -18.77
N ALA A 140 -12.94 29.04 -19.65
CA ALA A 140 -13.05 30.45 -19.27
C ALA A 140 -14.06 30.71 -18.13
N ASP A 141 -15.26 30.13 -18.19
CA ASP A 141 -16.32 30.33 -17.19
C ASP A 141 -16.09 29.62 -15.85
N GLU A 142 -15.21 28.62 -15.82
CA GLU A 142 -14.87 27.85 -14.61
C GLU A 142 -13.49 28.23 -14.03
N PHE A 143 -12.77 29.14 -14.70
CA PHE A 143 -11.35 29.42 -14.46
C PHE A 143 -11.03 29.80 -13.02
N VAL A 144 -11.74 30.79 -12.46
CA VAL A 144 -11.48 31.29 -11.09
C VAL A 144 -11.82 30.23 -10.04
N ALA A 145 -12.94 29.52 -10.22
CA ALA A 145 -13.35 28.46 -9.30
C ALA A 145 -12.39 27.27 -9.32
N ALA A 146 -11.86 26.92 -10.51
CA ALA A 146 -10.88 25.85 -10.66
C ALA A 146 -9.56 26.18 -9.94
N LEU A 147 -9.05 27.41 -10.06
CA LEU A 147 -7.83 27.81 -9.37
C LEU A 147 -7.98 27.83 -7.84
N HIS A 148 -9.11 28.29 -7.31
CA HIS A 148 -9.39 28.22 -5.87
C HIS A 148 -9.45 26.78 -5.34
N ASN A 149 -10.08 25.88 -6.08
CA ASN A 149 -10.13 24.47 -5.69
C ASN A 149 -8.73 23.85 -5.70
N LEU A 150 -7.90 24.16 -6.71
CA LEU A 150 -6.53 23.67 -6.79
C LEU A 150 -5.63 24.22 -5.67
N GLU A 151 -5.75 25.50 -5.32
CA GLU A 151 -5.03 26.09 -4.19
C GLU A 151 -5.42 25.41 -2.86
N SER A 152 -6.71 25.11 -2.66
CA SER A 152 -7.20 24.41 -1.46
C SER A 152 -6.66 22.97 -1.35
N MET A 153 -6.57 22.26 -2.47
CA MET A 153 -6.14 20.86 -2.48
C MET A 153 -4.62 20.68 -2.44
N PHE A 154 -3.86 21.57 -3.08
CA PHE A 154 -2.42 21.40 -3.32
C PHE A 154 -1.55 22.52 -2.72
N GLY A 155 -2.15 23.57 -2.16
CA GLY A 155 -1.42 24.70 -1.60
C GLY A 155 -0.68 24.37 -0.30
N THR A 156 0.51 24.94 -0.13
CA THR A 156 1.37 24.78 1.04
C THR A 156 1.55 26.10 1.80
N ASP A 157 1.44 26.05 3.14
CA ASP A 157 1.72 27.22 3.99
C ASP A 157 3.18 27.66 3.95
N ALA A 158 4.08 26.77 3.53
CA ALA A 158 5.51 27.05 3.44
C ALA A 158 5.84 28.12 2.37
N LEU A 159 4.94 28.37 1.41
CA LEU A 159 5.12 29.39 0.37
C LEU A 159 4.80 30.81 0.87
N ILE A 160 3.90 30.94 1.85
CA ILE A 160 3.42 32.24 2.39
C ILE A 160 4.58 33.19 2.76
N PRO A 161 5.60 32.79 3.55
CA PRO A 161 6.70 33.68 3.92
C PRO A 161 7.63 34.03 2.74
N LEU A 162 7.61 33.24 1.66
CA LEU A 162 8.47 33.43 0.49
C LEU A 162 7.76 34.13 -0.68
N GLN A 163 6.46 34.36 -0.58
CA GLN A 163 5.62 34.92 -1.64
C GLN A 163 6.18 36.23 -2.23
N PRO A 164 6.66 37.21 -1.44
CA PRO A 164 7.22 38.45 -2.00
C PRO A 164 8.47 38.21 -2.85
N ALA A 165 9.32 37.25 -2.46
CA ALA A 165 10.53 36.89 -3.20
C ALA A 165 10.21 36.09 -4.46
N VAL A 166 9.21 35.21 -4.41
CA VAL A 166 8.69 34.47 -5.57
C VAL A 166 8.10 35.44 -6.60
N THR A 167 7.31 36.41 -6.15
CA THR A 167 6.76 37.48 -6.98
C THR A 167 7.85 38.29 -7.65
N ALA A 168 8.85 38.77 -6.90
CA ALA A 168 9.97 39.52 -7.46
C ALA A 168 10.78 38.70 -8.49
N ALA A 169 11.03 37.41 -8.21
CA ALA A 169 11.73 36.51 -9.11
C ALA A 169 10.96 36.27 -10.42
N ALA A 170 9.65 36.04 -10.34
CA ALA A 170 8.81 35.84 -11.52
C ALA A 170 8.73 37.08 -12.42
N HIS A 171 8.65 38.28 -11.83
CA HIS A 171 8.70 39.55 -12.59
C HIS A 171 10.07 39.86 -13.19
N SER A 172 11.15 39.30 -12.61
CA SER A 172 12.51 39.47 -13.12
C SER A 172 12.85 38.60 -14.33
N LEU A 173 11.97 37.66 -14.70
CA LEU A 173 12.15 36.84 -15.91
C LEU A 173 12.13 37.72 -17.17
N PRO A 174 13.01 37.45 -18.16
CA PRO A 174 13.04 38.20 -19.40
C PRO A 174 11.71 38.06 -20.17
N SER A 175 11.32 39.11 -20.88
CA SER A 175 10.18 39.05 -21.80
C SER A 175 10.57 38.31 -23.07
N ALA A 176 9.60 37.62 -23.67
CA ALA A 176 9.82 36.90 -24.91
C ALA A 176 10.26 37.84 -26.05
N PRO A 177 11.24 37.44 -26.89
CA PRO A 177 11.75 38.29 -27.95
C PRO A 177 10.62 38.66 -28.93
N PRO A 178 10.54 39.93 -29.36
CA PRO A 178 9.52 40.37 -30.31
C PRO A 178 9.74 39.71 -31.68
N LEU A 179 8.63 39.45 -32.39
CA LEU A 179 8.67 39.07 -33.80
C LEU A 179 9.30 40.21 -34.62
N PRO A 180 10.03 39.91 -35.71
CA PRO A 180 10.43 40.94 -36.67
C PRO A 180 9.22 41.75 -37.16
N ASP A 181 9.36 43.06 -37.30
CA ASP A 181 8.27 44.01 -37.64
C ASP A 181 7.50 43.63 -38.92
N GLU A 182 8.15 42.92 -39.84
CA GLU A 182 7.56 42.42 -41.07
C GLU A 182 6.54 41.30 -40.84
N LEU A 183 6.82 40.38 -39.91
CA LEU A 183 5.88 39.32 -39.52
C LEU A 183 4.85 39.80 -38.52
N ALA A 184 5.24 40.69 -37.60
CA ALA A 184 4.32 41.26 -36.61
C ALA A 184 3.15 42.01 -37.27
N ARG A 185 3.37 42.66 -38.42
CA ARG A 185 2.34 43.35 -39.20
C ARG A 185 1.36 42.42 -39.91
N GLN A 186 1.76 41.19 -40.20
CA GLN A 186 0.94 40.22 -40.92
C GLN A 186 0.21 39.26 -39.98
N LEU A 187 0.56 39.23 -38.69
CA LEU A 187 0.02 38.29 -37.71
C LEU A 187 -1.47 38.54 -37.42
N ILE A 188 -2.30 37.50 -37.57
CA ILE A 188 -3.77 37.56 -37.39
C ILE A 188 -4.21 36.93 -36.06
N SER A 189 -3.45 35.97 -35.53
CA SER A 189 -3.69 35.33 -34.24
C SER A 189 -2.46 35.37 -33.35
N PRO A 190 -2.58 35.22 -32.02
CA PRO A 190 -1.43 34.99 -31.16
C PRO A 190 -0.54 33.87 -31.72
N ARG A 191 0.78 34.04 -31.63
CA ARG A 191 1.74 33.00 -32.02
C ARG A 191 1.51 31.76 -31.16
N ILE A 192 1.52 30.58 -31.79
CA ILE A 192 1.37 29.30 -31.09
C ILE A 192 2.74 28.64 -31.03
N ILE A 193 3.15 28.13 -29.86
CA ILE A 193 4.42 27.43 -29.71
C ILE A 193 4.17 25.95 -29.95
N GLY A 194 4.84 25.40 -30.96
CA GLY A 194 4.83 23.97 -31.28
C GLY A 194 5.68 23.15 -30.30
N PRO A 195 5.53 21.82 -30.33
CA PRO A 195 6.07 20.90 -29.33
C PRO A 195 7.59 20.76 -29.40
N THR A 196 8.24 21.42 -30.36
CA THR A 196 9.70 21.46 -30.52
C THR A 196 10.28 22.86 -30.27
N GLY A 197 9.49 23.78 -29.70
CA GLY A 197 9.90 25.17 -29.42
C GLY A 197 9.85 26.10 -30.64
N ASP A 198 9.21 25.66 -31.73
CA ASP A 198 8.96 26.41 -32.95
C ASP A 198 7.71 27.28 -32.86
N TRP A 199 7.66 28.38 -33.61
CA TRP A 199 6.51 29.28 -33.63
C TRP A 199 5.64 28.99 -34.84
N ILE A 200 4.39 28.60 -34.61
CA ILE A 200 3.34 28.54 -35.62
C ILE A 200 2.71 29.93 -35.71
N LEU A 201 2.84 30.54 -36.87
CA LEU A 201 2.39 31.90 -37.16
C LEU A 201 1.21 31.84 -38.13
N ASP A 202 0.10 32.45 -37.76
CA ASP A 202 -1.04 32.67 -38.65
C ASP A 202 -0.98 34.09 -39.21
N LEU A 203 -0.65 34.20 -40.50
CA LEU A 203 -0.31 35.44 -41.17
C LEU A 203 -1.33 35.77 -42.26
N CYS A 204 -1.58 37.05 -42.51
CA CYS A 204 -2.34 37.57 -43.65
C CYS A 204 -1.39 38.33 -44.55
N ASP A 205 -1.34 37.97 -45.83
CA ASP A 205 -0.65 38.81 -46.81
C ASP A 205 -1.45 40.10 -47.11
N ASP A 206 -0.80 41.06 -47.79
CA ASP A 206 -1.41 42.34 -48.19
C ASP A 206 -2.67 42.16 -49.09
N ALA A 207 -2.87 40.98 -49.66
CA ALA A 207 -4.04 40.60 -50.47
C ALA A 207 -5.13 39.87 -49.66
N ARG A 208 -5.06 39.90 -48.31
CA ARG A 208 -5.96 39.23 -47.36
C ARG A 208 -6.03 37.71 -47.48
N ARG A 209 -4.99 37.06 -48.00
CA ARG A 209 -4.92 35.59 -48.00
C ARG A 209 -4.25 35.13 -46.71
N ARG A 210 -5.00 34.38 -45.92
CA ARG A 210 -4.53 33.73 -44.70
C ARG A 210 -3.51 32.63 -45.04
N ARG A 211 -2.41 32.57 -44.31
CA ARG A 211 -1.32 31.61 -44.48
C ARG A 211 -0.76 31.22 -43.12
N ILE A 212 -0.61 29.92 -42.90
CA ILE A 212 0.09 29.40 -41.72
C ILE A 212 1.57 29.23 -42.10
N MET A 213 2.47 29.62 -41.21
CA MET A 213 3.92 29.48 -41.36
C MET A 213 4.54 28.91 -40.09
N ILE A 214 5.67 28.23 -40.22
CA ILE A 214 6.46 27.74 -39.08
C ILE A 214 7.75 28.55 -39.02
N ALA A 215 8.02 29.19 -37.89
CA ALA A 215 9.23 29.96 -37.65
C ALA A 215 10.12 29.27 -36.60
N MET A 216 11.42 29.15 -36.89
CA MET A 216 12.39 28.41 -36.07
C MET A 216 13.61 29.26 -35.78
N GLN A 217 14.06 29.30 -34.53
CA GLN A 217 15.23 30.07 -34.11
C GLN A 217 16.53 29.35 -34.43
N ILE A 218 17.54 30.07 -34.97
CA ILE A 218 18.73 29.47 -35.61
C ILE A 218 19.96 29.42 -34.67
N ALA A 219 20.06 30.30 -33.66
CA ALA A 219 21.20 30.30 -32.72
C ALA A 219 20.92 31.09 -31.42
N PRO A 220 21.65 30.81 -30.31
CA PRO A 220 21.51 31.55 -29.05
C PRO A 220 22.25 32.91 -29.00
N GLY A 221 22.96 33.33 -30.06
CA GLY A 221 23.78 34.56 -30.07
C GLY A 221 23.50 35.50 -31.25
N PRO A 222 23.98 36.76 -31.19
CA PRO A 222 23.78 37.76 -32.24
C PRO A 222 24.47 37.37 -33.55
N TRP A 223 23.75 37.58 -34.65
CA TRP A 223 24.10 37.19 -36.01
C TRP A 223 25.32 37.94 -36.56
N SER A 224 26.04 37.31 -37.50
CA SER A 224 27.25 37.88 -38.12
C SER A 224 27.22 37.66 -39.65
N PRO A 225 27.89 38.50 -40.47
CA PRO A 225 27.90 38.36 -41.93
C PRO A 225 28.45 37.02 -42.46
N ALA A 226 29.27 36.32 -41.67
CA ALA A 226 29.76 34.98 -42.01
C ALA A 226 28.66 33.91 -41.95
N HIS A 227 27.58 34.16 -41.20
CA HIS A 227 26.42 33.28 -41.10
C HIS A 227 25.48 33.43 -42.30
N ASP A 228 25.44 34.59 -42.98
CA ASP A 228 24.57 34.83 -44.15
C ASP A 228 24.87 33.86 -45.30
N GLN A 229 26.14 33.69 -45.69
CA GLN A 229 26.52 32.74 -46.74
C GLN A 229 26.25 31.28 -46.36
N ALA A 230 26.29 30.94 -45.07
CA ALA A 230 26.00 29.60 -44.61
C ALA A 230 24.48 29.34 -44.56
N LEU A 231 23.70 30.36 -44.23
CA LEU A 231 22.23 30.34 -44.25
C LEU A 231 21.66 30.28 -45.66
N GLU A 232 22.19 31.05 -46.61
CA GLU A 232 21.77 30.97 -48.01
C GLU A 232 22.04 29.59 -48.60
N ARG A 233 23.21 29.00 -48.29
CA ARG A 233 23.52 27.60 -48.65
C ARG A 233 22.53 26.63 -48.03
N TYR A 234 22.19 26.82 -46.75
CA TYR A 234 21.24 25.98 -46.03
C TYR A 234 19.81 26.08 -46.60
N ILE A 235 19.29 27.29 -46.81
CA ILE A 235 17.96 27.53 -47.42
C ILE A 235 17.94 26.98 -48.85
N GLY A 236 19.00 27.20 -49.61
CA GLY A 236 19.15 26.64 -50.96
C GLY A 236 19.14 25.12 -50.99
N GLN A 237 19.76 24.47 -49.99
CA GLN A 237 19.77 23.02 -49.85
C GLN A 237 18.40 22.49 -49.41
N ALA A 238 17.77 23.09 -48.39
CA ALA A 238 16.43 22.74 -47.94
C ALA A 238 15.39 22.87 -49.06
N ASN A 239 15.44 23.95 -49.84
CA ASN A 239 14.54 24.15 -50.98
C ASN A 239 14.83 23.19 -52.15
N ARG A 240 16.07 22.70 -52.29
CA ARG A 240 16.38 21.64 -53.26
C ARG A 240 15.69 20.33 -52.87
N PHE A 241 15.71 19.98 -51.59
CA PHE A 241 14.98 18.82 -51.05
C PHE A 241 13.46 19.00 -51.09
N ALA A 242 12.97 20.22 -50.90
CA ALA A 242 11.55 20.53 -50.99
C ALA A 242 10.99 20.34 -52.41
N ARG A 243 11.77 20.61 -53.47
CA ARG A 243 11.37 20.32 -54.86
C ARG A 243 11.17 18.83 -55.12
N ALA A 244 11.90 17.98 -54.39
CA ALA A 244 11.75 16.53 -54.42
C ALA A 244 10.67 16.02 -53.44
N GLY A 245 10.00 16.92 -52.69
CA GLY A 245 8.92 16.59 -51.75
C GLY A 245 9.36 16.02 -50.40
N ALA A 246 10.68 15.91 -50.16
CA ALA A 246 11.22 15.30 -48.95
C ALA A 246 11.16 16.21 -47.72
N ILE A 247 11.10 17.53 -47.91
CA ILE A 247 11.14 18.56 -46.85
C ILE A 247 10.16 19.69 -47.17
N ALA A 248 9.67 20.41 -46.16
CA ALA A 248 8.87 21.62 -46.37
C ALA A 248 9.71 22.77 -47.00
N PRO A 249 9.17 23.52 -47.99
CA PRO A 249 9.83 24.70 -48.52
C PRO A 249 10.20 25.71 -47.43
N VAL A 250 11.46 26.15 -47.42
CA VAL A 250 11.95 27.20 -46.52
C VAL A 250 11.88 28.52 -47.27
N ARG A 251 11.05 29.45 -46.81
CA ARG A 251 10.74 30.67 -47.55
C ARG A 251 11.81 31.73 -47.42
N THR A 252 12.20 32.04 -46.19
CA THR A 252 13.13 33.14 -45.89
C THR A 252 13.78 32.96 -44.53
N ALA A 253 14.80 33.77 -44.26
CA ALA A 253 15.30 34.01 -42.92
C ALA A 253 15.11 35.48 -42.57
N LEU A 254 14.77 35.74 -41.32
CA LEU A 254 14.57 37.08 -40.78
C LEU A 254 15.43 37.26 -39.54
N THR A 255 15.89 38.49 -39.32
CA THR A 255 16.64 38.86 -38.11
C THR A 255 15.68 39.47 -37.09
N GLN A 256 15.70 38.95 -35.86
CA GLN A 256 14.96 39.47 -34.71
C GLN A 256 15.61 40.77 -34.21
N ALA A 257 14.87 41.54 -33.42
CA ALA A 257 15.35 42.82 -32.87
C ALA A 257 16.60 42.70 -31.98
N ASP A 258 16.84 41.52 -31.41
CA ASP A 258 18.01 41.20 -30.59
C ASP A 258 19.20 40.62 -31.39
N GLY A 259 19.10 40.64 -32.72
CA GLY A 259 20.13 40.18 -33.64
C GLY A 259 20.14 38.67 -33.86
N ARG A 260 19.20 37.88 -33.33
CA ARG A 260 19.10 36.43 -33.62
C ARG A 260 18.40 36.19 -34.96
N ALA A 261 18.80 35.17 -35.72
CA ALA A 261 18.13 34.84 -36.97
C ALA A 261 17.04 33.76 -36.78
N MET A 262 15.98 33.87 -37.59
CA MET A 262 14.79 33.03 -37.56
C MET A 262 14.46 32.55 -38.98
N LEU A 263 14.36 31.24 -39.17
CA LEU A 263 13.93 30.62 -40.43
C LEU A 263 12.42 30.57 -40.49
N VAL A 264 11.83 30.85 -41.64
CA VAL A 264 10.39 30.74 -41.87
C VAL A 264 10.13 29.73 -42.99
N ALA A 265 9.34 28.69 -42.70
CA ALA A 265 9.02 27.59 -43.61
C ALA A 265 7.51 27.38 -43.76
N ASP A 266 7.12 26.68 -44.83
CA ASP A 266 5.75 26.24 -45.03
C ASP A 266 5.35 25.14 -44.03
N PRO A 267 4.06 25.06 -43.67
CA PRO A 267 3.55 24.04 -42.76
C PRO A 267 3.65 22.66 -43.43
N LEU A 268 4.02 21.66 -42.64
CA LEU A 268 3.99 20.26 -43.07
C LEU A 268 2.54 19.82 -43.25
N GLN A 269 2.19 19.25 -44.41
CA GLN A 269 0.86 18.68 -44.60
C GLN A 269 0.84 17.20 -44.21
N GLY A 270 -0.32 16.68 -43.81
CA GLY A 270 -0.52 15.28 -43.46
C GLY A 270 -0.65 15.04 -41.97
N THR A 271 -0.37 13.81 -41.53
CA THR A 271 -0.42 13.38 -40.12
C THR A 271 0.97 12.91 -39.67
N PRO A 272 1.45 13.28 -38.48
CA PRO A 272 2.73 12.80 -37.99
C PRO A 272 2.72 11.28 -37.79
N LEU A 273 3.82 10.60 -38.08
CA LEU A 273 3.94 9.15 -38.04
C LEU A 273 3.58 8.57 -36.66
N GLY A 274 3.94 9.28 -35.58
CA GLY A 274 3.61 8.89 -34.21
C GLY A 274 2.12 8.96 -33.85
N ALA A 275 1.33 9.72 -34.59
CA ALA A 275 -0.12 9.84 -34.42
C ALA A 275 -0.92 8.80 -35.21
N LEU A 276 -0.28 8.08 -36.14
CA LEU A 276 -0.96 7.07 -36.95
C LEU A 276 -1.20 5.80 -36.12
N PRO A 277 -2.42 5.20 -36.20
CA PRO A 277 -2.74 3.99 -35.46
C PRO A 277 -1.75 2.87 -35.79
N LEU A 278 -1.45 2.05 -34.78
CA LEU A 278 -0.58 0.90 -34.95
C LEU A 278 -1.30 -0.17 -35.79
N PRO A 279 -0.59 -0.90 -36.66
CA PRO A 279 -1.22 -1.94 -37.47
C PRO A 279 -1.69 -3.10 -36.58
N THR A 280 -2.94 -3.52 -36.78
CA THR A 280 -3.58 -4.64 -36.05
C THR A 280 -4.06 -5.75 -36.98
N LEU A 281 -4.40 -5.40 -38.22
CA LEU A 281 -4.82 -6.30 -39.28
C LEU A 281 -3.81 -6.30 -40.42
N LEU A 282 -3.83 -7.35 -41.26
CA LEU A 282 -2.92 -7.48 -42.41
C LEU A 282 -3.06 -6.32 -43.41
N ARG A 283 -4.28 -5.77 -43.57
CA ARG A 283 -4.51 -4.56 -44.39
C ARG A 283 -3.82 -3.32 -43.82
N ASP A 284 -3.73 -3.22 -42.50
CA ASP A 284 -3.09 -2.10 -41.82
C ASP A 284 -1.57 -2.23 -41.97
N LEU A 285 -1.04 -3.46 -41.86
CA LEU A 285 0.38 -3.75 -42.11
C LEU A 285 0.77 -3.40 -43.55
N ARG A 286 -0.07 -3.73 -44.54
CA ARG A 286 0.13 -3.34 -45.94
C ARG A 286 0.22 -1.82 -46.10
N GLN A 287 -0.72 -1.07 -45.52
CA GLN A 287 -0.68 0.40 -45.54
C GLN A 287 0.57 0.94 -44.85
N ASP A 288 0.99 0.34 -43.74
CA ASP A 288 2.16 0.77 -42.99
C ASP A 288 3.48 0.44 -43.73
N LEU A 289 3.52 -0.61 -44.55
CA LEU A 289 4.63 -0.89 -45.48
C LEU A 289 4.75 0.17 -46.58
N MET A 290 3.63 0.65 -47.12
CA MET A 290 3.62 1.76 -48.07
C MET A 290 4.15 3.05 -47.42
N ARG A 291 3.76 3.31 -46.16
CA ARG A 291 4.26 4.46 -45.38
C ARG A 291 5.75 4.33 -45.10
N ALA A 292 6.22 3.15 -44.73
CA ALA A 292 7.65 2.88 -44.55
C ALA A 292 8.44 3.15 -45.82
N ALA A 293 7.98 2.64 -46.98
CA ALA A 293 8.61 2.91 -48.26
C ALA A 293 8.69 4.42 -48.57
N ALA A 294 7.64 5.17 -48.29
CA ALA A 294 7.62 6.63 -48.47
C ALA A 294 8.62 7.35 -47.53
N CYS A 295 8.73 6.93 -46.26
CA CYS A 295 9.71 7.48 -45.32
C CYS A 295 11.15 7.24 -45.78
N PHE A 296 11.47 6.02 -46.22
CA PHE A 296 12.79 5.69 -46.74
C PHE A 296 13.09 6.42 -48.05
N GLN A 297 12.10 6.67 -48.92
CA GLN A 297 12.26 7.52 -50.11
C GLN A 297 12.58 8.96 -49.76
N ALA A 298 11.91 9.53 -48.77
CA ALA A 298 12.18 10.89 -48.32
C ALA A 298 13.61 11.01 -47.79
N VAL A 299 14.09 10.03 -47.01
CA VAL A 299 15.48 9.99 -46.54
C VAL A 299 16.48 9.74 -47.68
N ASP A 300 16.16 8.92 -48.67
CA ASP A 300 17.02 8.66 -49.82
C ASP A 300 17.33 9.93 -50.62
N VAL A 301 16.36 10.84 -50.75
CA VAL A 301 16.56 12.16 -51.38
C VAL A 301 17.67 12.97 -50.68
N LEU A 302 17.76 12.88 -49.35
CA LEU A 302 18.82 13.54 -48.57
C LEU A 302 20.16 12.82 -48.81
N HIS A 303 20.17 11.49 -48.75
CA HIS A 303 21.38 10.66 -48.90
C HIS A 303 22.02 10.79 -50.30
N GLN A 304 21.21 10.88 -51.36
CA GLN A 304 21.68 11.13 -52.74
C GLN A 304 22.43 12.47 -52.88
N HIS A 305 22.27 13.40 -51.94
CA HIS A 305 22.97 14.67 -51.91
C HIS A 305 23.99 14.74 -50.76
N GLN A 306 24.46 13.58 -50.29
CA GLN A 306 25.44 13.43 -49.22
C GLN A 306 25.01 14.12 -47.92
N CYS A 307 23.71 14.18 -47.64
CA CYS A 307 23.17 14.77 -46.44
C CYS A 307 22.52 13.71 -45.56
N VAL A 308 22.81 13.75 -44.26
CA VAL A 308 22.26 12.83 -43.25
C VAL A 308 21.27 13.61 -42.39
N HIS A 309 20.11 13.03 -42.10
CA HIS A 309 19.14 13.64 -41.22
C HIS A 309 19.64 13.60 -39.77
N GLY A 310 19.94 12.47 -39.14
CA GLY A 310 20.66 12.38 -37.86
C GLY A 310 19.88 12.75 -36.58
N ALA A 311 18.58 13.06 -36.69
CA ALA A 311 17.71 13.35 -35.54
C ALA A 311 16.27 12.85 -35.68
N LEU A 312 16.00 11.88 -36.57
CA LEU A 312 14.66 11.40 -36.91
C LEU A 312 13.88 10.87 -35.70
N THR A 313 12.63 11.33 -35.55
CA THR A 313 11.65 10.78 -34.59
C THR A 313 10.26 10.64 -35.24
N PRO A 314 9.33 9.86 -34.67
CA PRO A 314 7.97 9.75 -35.20
C PRO A 314 7.20 11.08 -35.28
N ALA A 315 7.61 12.11 -34.53
CA ALA A 315 7.01 13.44 -34.55
C ALA A 315 7.55 14.33 -35.71
N GLN A 316 8.72 13.98 -36.26
CA GLN A 316 9.37 14.73 -37.33
C GLN A 316 9.00 14.26 -38.73
N ILE A 317 8.28 13.14 -38.85
CA ILE A 317 7.92 12.53 -40.12
C ILE A 317 6.42 12.71 -40.34
N TRP A 318 6.03 13.36 -41.43
CA TRP A 318 4.64 13.65 -41.76
C TRP A 318 4.21 12.87 -42.98
N ILE A 319 3.09 12.17 -42.87
CA ILE A 319 2.56 11.29 -43.91
C ILE A 319 1.32 11.92 -44.54
N GLN A 320 1.34 12.09 -45.86
CA GLN A 320 0.23 12.62 -46.67
C GLN A 320 -0.39 11.53 -47.52
N GLY A 321 -1.73 11.45 -47.51
CA GLY A 321 -2.48 10.50 -48.33
C GLY A 321 -2.49 9.07 -47.77
N THR A 322 -3.58 8.35 -48.02
CA THR A 322 -3.80 6.98 -47.52
C THR A 322 -3.45 5.91 -48.56
N SER A 323 -3.85 6.10 -49.81
CA SER A 323 -3.65 5.14 -50.91
C SER A 323 -2.31 5.28 -51.64
N SER A 324 -1.62 6.40 -51.45
CA SER A 324 -0.29 6.67 -52.03
C SER A 324 0.46 7.60 -51.08
N PRO A 325 0.97 7.05 -49.96
CA PRO A 325 1.56 7.87 -48.91
C PRO A 325 2.80 8.61 -49.43
N ARG A 326 2.90 9.90 -49.12
CA ARG A 326 4.12 10.69 -49.29
C ARG A 326 4.62 11.10 -47.91
N ALA A 327 5.91 10.92 -47.66
CA ALA A 327 6.54 11.34 -46.41
C ALA A 327 7.26 12.67 -46.62
N THR A 328 7.03 13.63 -45.72
CA THR A 328 7.79 14.87 -45.64
C THR A 328 8.45 14.96 -44.27
N LEU A 329 9.76 15.19 -44.27
CA LEU A 329 10.60 15.26 -43.09
C LEU A 329 10.69 16.70 -42.59
N ARG A 330 10.63 16.87 -41.28
CA ARG A 330 10.91 18.14 -40.62
C ARG A 330 12.42 18.39 -40.62
N TRP A 331 12.86 19.35 -41.41
CA TRP A 331 14.28 19.72 -41.50
C TRP A 331 14.75 20.45 -40.24
N TRP A 332 15.84 19.96 -39.64
CA TRP A 332 16.48 20.59 -38.49
C TRP A 332 17.87 21.10 -38.89
N LEU A 333 18.31 22.17 -38.22
CA LEU A 333 19.53 22.89 -38.59
C LEU A 333 20.78 22.15 -38.09
N PRO A 334 21.74 21.75 -38.94
CA PRO A 334 23.10 21.49 -38.49
C PRO A 334 23.68 22.80 -37.96
N LEU A 335 24.42 22.75 -36.84
CA LEU A 335 25.20 23.90 -36.37
C LEU A 335 26.05 24.42 -37.54
N LEU A 336 25.89 25.70 -37.87
CA LEU A 336 26.69 26.33 -38.92
C LEU A 336 28.18 26.12 -38.58
N PRO A 337 29.04 25.73 -39.56
CA PRO A 337 30.35 25.13 -39.31
C PRO A 337 31.41 26.04 -38.63
N SER A 338 31.04 27.24 -38.19
CA SER A 338 31.95 28.24 -37.61
C SER A 338 31.63 28.66 -36.17
N ALA A 339 30.63 28.06 -35.51
CA ALA A 339 30.40 28.29 -34.08
C ALA A 339 30.86 27.06 -33.27
N PRO A 340 31.78 27.19 -32.30
CA PRO A 340 32.05 26.09 -31.38
C PRO A 340 30.74 25.74 -30.66
N PRO A 341 30.38 24.45 -30.52
CA PRO A 341 29.21 24.10 -29.75
C PRO A 341 29.42 24.60 -28.32
N ALA A 342 28.54 25.48 -27.84
CA ALA A 342 28.59 25.89 -26.44
C ALA A 342 28.53 24.62 -25.56
N PRO A 343 29.33 24.51 -24.48
CA PRO A 343 29.37 23.32 -23.62
C PRO A 343 27.99 22.89 -23.08
N ALA A 344 27.03 23.81 -23.03
CA ALA A 344 25.64 23.58 -22.62
C ALA A 344 24.77 22.81 -23.66
N VAL A 345 25.08 22.90 -24.96
CA VAL A 345 24.36 22.12 -26.00
C VAL A 345 24.66 20.62 -25.88
N ALA A 346 25.78 20.25 -25.25
CA ALA A 346 26.12 18.87 -24.93
C ALA A 346 25.34 18.30 -23.73
N ARG A 347 24.70 19.14 -22.89
CA ARG A 347 23.93 18.71 -21.72
C ARG A 347 22.45 18.52 -22.03
N VAL A 348 21.85 19.39 -22.84
CA VAL A 348 20.50 19.20 -23.41
C VAL A 348 20.43 17.97 -24.32
N ARG A 349 21.55 17.61 -24.96
CA ARG A 349 21.71 16.35 -25.72
C ARG A 349 21.62 15.07 -24.87
N ARG A 350 21.47 15.17 -23.53
CA ARG A 350 21.28 14.03 -22.60
C ARG A 350 19.83 13.83 -22.13
N LEU A 351 18.82 14.32 -22.84
CA LEU A 351 17.54 13.62 -22.82
C LEU A 351 17.68 12.49 -23.83
N ALA A 352 17.79 11.25 -23.33
CA ALA A 352 17.96 10.07 -24.15
C ALA A 352 16.81 9.98 -25.16
N ASP A 353 17.03 10.40 -26.41
CA ASP A 353 16.08 10.17 -27.50
C ASP A 353 16.03 8.66 -27.72
N PRO A 354 14.93 8.00 -27.32
CA PRO A 354 14.89 6.55 -27.26
C PRO A 354 14.88 5.93 -28.67
N TRP A 355 14.71 6.74 -29.73
CA TRP A 355 14.76 6.33 -31.12
C TRP A 355 16.13 6.48 -31.77
N ALA A 356 17.07 7.21 -31.17
CA ALA A 356 18.37 7.46 -31.79
C ALA A 356 19.22 6.17 -31.85
N ALA A 357 19.83 5.91 -33.01
CA ALA A 357 20.74 4.77 -33.17
C ALA A 357 21.92 4.82 -32.17
N PRO A 358 22.40 3.67 -31.65
CA PRO A 358 23.47 3.61 -30.65
C PRO A 358 24.78 4.23 -31.16
N GLY A 359 25.17 5.41 -30.65
CA GLY A 359 26.32 6.20 -31.10
C GLY A 359 25.95 7.61 -31.59
N VAL A 360 24.77 7.78 -32.19
CA VAL A 360 24.17 9.11 -32.47
C VAL A 360 23.68 9.76 -31.17
N ALA A 361 23.27 8.94 -30.19
CA ALA A 361 22.88 9.38 -28.85
C ALA A 361 24.06 10.01 -28.04
N GLU A 362 25.30 9.71 -28.41
CA GLU A 362 26.51 10.25 -27.75
C GLU A 362 27.09 11.46 -28.51
N GLN A 363 27.13 11.41 -29.85
CA GLN A 363 27.69 12.46 -30.72
C GLN A 363 26.92 12.57 -32.06
N ARG A 364 25.86 13.38 -32.11
CA ARG A 364 25.01 13.57 -33.31
C ARG A 364 25.74 14.09 -34.56
N ASP A 365 26.88 14.76 -34.40
CA ASP A 365 27.73 15.31 -35.47
C ASP A 365 28.47 14.23 -36.30
N ARG A 366 28.42 12.96 -35.87
CA ARG A 366 29.00 11.81 -36.58
C ARG A 366 27.96 10.88 -37.21
N ALA A 367 26.70 11.29 -37.27
CA ALA A 367 25.63 10.49 -37.85
C ALA A 367 25.93 10.14 -39.31
N THR A 368 25.73 8.87 -39.67
CA THR A 368 25.93 8.35 -41.02
C THR A 368 24.59 8.07 -41.70
N PRO A 369 24.55 7.92 -43.04
CA PRO A 369 23.34 7.45 -43.74
C PRO A 369 22.77 6.13 -43.18
N ALA A 370 23.65 5.25 -42.66
CA ALA A 370 23.25 3.99 -42.04
C ALA A 370 22.50 4.21 -40.71
N ASP A 371 22.82 5.27 -39.95
CA ASP A 371 22.14 5.59 -38.70
C ASP A 371 20.71 6.10 -38.93
N ASP A 372 20.46 6.86 -40.01
CA ASP A 372 19.10 7.24 -40.43
C ASP A 372 18.27 6.00 -40.80
N CYS A 373 18.87 5.07 -41.54
CA CYS A 373 18.21 3.84 -41.96
C CYS A 373 17.89 2.94 -40.77
N ALA A 374 18.82 2.81 -39.82
CA ALA A 374 18.62 2.07 -38.58
C ALA A 374 17.53 2.69 -37.71
N THR A 375 17.51 4.02 -37.59
CA THR A 375 16.53 4.77 -36.81
C THR A 375 15.11 4.62 -37.39
N LEU A 376 14.95 4.73 -38.71
CA LEU A 376 13.67 4.43 -39.38
C LEU A 376 13.27 2.96 -39.27
N ALA A 377 14.23 2.04 -39.42
CA ALA A 377 13.96 0.62 -39.26
C ALA A 377 13.45 0.30 -37.86
N ALA A 378 14.06 0.89 -36.82
CA ALA A 378 13.63 0.74 -35.44
C ALA A 378 12.20 1.24 -35.22
N MET A 379 11.82 2.39 -35.80
CA MET A 379 10.45 2.92 -35.72
C MET A 379 9.41 1.97 -36.30
N PHE A 380 9.66 1.42 -37.49
CA PHE A 380 8.70 0.53 -38.14
C PHE A 380 8.70 -0.88 -37.53
N ILE A 381 9.83 -1.41 -37.04
CA ILE A 381 9.84 -2.62 -36.22
C ILE A 381 9.01 -2.43 -34.96
N ALA A 382 9.20 -1.33 -34.22
CA ALA A 382 8.40 -1.02 -33.05
C ALA A 382 6.90 -0.98 -33.37
N ARG A 383 6.52 -0.34 -34.49
CA ARG A 383 5.13 -0.29 -34.96
C ARG A 383 4.57 -1.66 -35.35
N TRP A 384 5.34 -2.50 -36.04
CA TRP A 384 4.89 -3.80 -36.51
C TRP A 384 4.94 -4.90 -35.45
N ALA A 385 5.86 -4.81 -34.49
CA ALA A 385 6.02 -5.77 -33.41
C ALA A 385 5.37 -5.31 -32.09
N HIS A 386 4.83 -4.08 -32.03
CA HIS A 386 4.29 -3.46 -30.80
C HIS A 386 5.32 -3.41 -29.66
N LEU A 387 6.56 -3.08 -29.99
CA LEU A 387 7.66 -2.97 -29.04
C LEU A 387 7.91 -1.52 -28.64
N SER A 388 8.43 -1.29 -27.43
CA SER A 388 8.97 0.01 -27.06
C SER A 388 10.28 0.29 -27.82
N PRO A 389 10.69 1.56 -28.00
CA PRO A 389 11.96 1.89 -28.65
C PRO A 389 13.16 1.23 -27.94
N GLU A 390 13.15 1.19 -26.61
CA GLU A 390 14.21 0.57 -25.80
C GLU A 390 14.26 -0.95 -25.99
N GLU A 391 13.12 -1.60 -26.25
CA GLU A 391 13.05 -3.02 -26.52
C GLU A 391 13.60 -3.36 -27.91
N VAL A 392 13.34 -2.52 -28.92
CA VAL A 392 13.88 -2.70 -30.26
C VAL A 392 15.40 -2.63 -30.25
N TRP A 393 15.97 -1.60 -29.63
CA TRP A 393 17.44 -1.45 -29.55
C TRP A 393 18.11 -2.53 -28.70
N ARG A 394 17.47 -2.96 -27.60
CA ARG A 394 18.00 -4.03 -26.72
C ARG A 394 18.01 -5.39 -27.41
N ARG A 395 16.99 -5.67 -28.23
CA ARG A 395 16.87 -6.94 -28.97
C ARG A 395 17.72 -6.95 -30.25
N GLY A 396 18.02 -5.80 -30.83
CA GLY A 396 18.83 -5.69 -32.04
C GLY A 396 18.23 -6.52 -33.18
N SER A 397 19.01 -7.46 -33.72
CA SER A 397 18.60 -8.37 -34.79
C SER A 397 17.34 -9.19 -34.46
N ASP A 398 17.15 -9.54 -33.19
CA ASP A 398 16.00 -10.32 -32.74
C ASP A 398 14.70 -9.51 -32.72
N ALA A 399 14.77 -8.17 -32.80
CA ALA A 399 13.60 -7.30 -32.86
C ALA A 399 12.84 -7.46 -34.18
N ALA A 400 13.56 -7.57 -35.31
CA ALA A 400 12.97 -7.78 -36.63
C ALA A 400 12.24 -9.13 -36.71
N SER A 401 12.77 -10.16 -36.03
CA SER A 401 12.15 -11.49 -35.92
C SER A 401 10.81 -11.49 -35.15
N GLN A 402 10.56 -10.50 -34.28
CA GLN A 402 9.26 -10.35 -33.60
C GLN A 402 8.13 -9.97 -34.56
N VAL A 403 8.45 -9.31 -35.67
CA VAL A 403 7.50 -9.05 -36.75
C VAL A 403 7.04 -10.38 -37.36
N MET A 404 7.94 -11.35 -37.54
CA MET A 404 7.58 -12.68 -38.03
C MET A 404 6.72 -13.46 -37.04
N LEU A 405 7.04 -13.41 -35.74
CA LEU A 405 6.26 -14.08 -34.70
C LEU A 405 4.82 -13.56 -34.63
N ARG A 406 4.63 -12.26 -34.81
CA ARG A 406 3.32 -11.63 -34.74
C ARG A 406 2.48 -11.84 -36.00
N TRP A 407 3.09 -11.83 -37.17
CA TRP A 407 2.37 -11.85 -38.46
C TRP A 407 2.50 -13.19 -39.22
N GLY A 408 3.17 -14.19 -38.64
CA GLY A 408 3.67 -15.42 -39.29
C GLY A 408 2.67 -16.51 -39.65
N GLY A 409 1.56 -16.19 -40.31
CA GLY A 409 0.68 -17.19 -40.94
C GLY A 409 1.38 -17.95 -42.08
N LEU A 410 1.04 -19.23 -42.28
CA LEU A 410 1.69 -20.17 -43.22
C LEU A 410 1.80 -19.67 -44.69
N ALA A 411 1.00 -18.69 -45.12
CA ALA A 411 0.99 -18.16 -46.49
C ALA A 411 2.01 -17.03 -46.76
N TRP A 412 2.56 -16.37 -45.74
CA TRP A 412 3.40 -15.16 -45.91
C TRP A 412 4.77 -15.24 -45.23
N ALA A 413 5.13 -16.42 -44.72
CA ALA A 413 6.36 -16.64 -43.97
C ALA A 413 7.64 -16.27 -44.75
N THR A 414 7.64 -16.44 -46.07
CA THR A 414 8.77 -16.07 -46.95
C THR A 414 8.89 -14.55 -47.13
N THR A 415 7.78 -13.85 -47.37
CA THR A 415 7.73 -12.39 -47.50
C THR A 415 8.09 -11.70 -46.19
N LEU A 416 7.59 -12.18 -45.06
CA LEU A 416 7.90 -11.65 -43.73
C LEU A 416 9.34 -11.93 -43.30
N ARG A 417 9.92 -13.06 -43.73
CA ARG A 417 11.34 -13.35 -43.52
C ARG A 417 12.22 -12.38 -44.29
N GLN A 418 11.91 -12.11 -45.56
CA GLN A 418 12.62 -11.11 -46.37
C GLN A 418 12.52 -9.71 -45.77
N LEU A 419 11.36 -9.35 -45.19
CA LEU A 419 11.17 -8.09 -44.47
C LEU A 419 12.04 -8.02 -43.20
N ALA A 420 12.07 -9.10 -42.40
CA ALA A 420 12.88 -9.17 -41.19
C ALA A 420 14.38 -9.09 -41.51
N GLU A 421 14.86 -9.85 -42.50
CA GLU A 421 16.27 -9.83 -42.96
C GLU A 421 16.70 -8.46 -43.51
N LEU A 422 15.78 -7.72 -44.15
CA LEU A 422 16.06 -6.37 -44.64
C LEU A 422 16.26 -5.39 -43.47
N PHE A 423 15.39 -5.44 -42.47
CA PHE A 423 15.40 -4.52 -41.34
C PHE A 423 16.46 -4.87 -40.30
N ASP A 424 16.80 -6.16 -40.15
CA ASP A 424 17.93 -6.62 -39.37
C ASP A 424 19.25 -6.05 -39.90
N ARG A 425 19.47 -6.15 -41.21
CA ARG A 425 20.64 -5.52 -41.86
C ARG A 425 20.66 -4.01 -41.64
N ALA A 426 19.52 -3.32 -41.76
CA ALA A 426 19.43 -1.89 -41.48
C ALA A 426 19.77 -1.55 -40.02
N LEU A 427 19.33 -2.35 -39.04
CA LEU A 427 19.65 -2.17 -37.61
C LEU A 427 21.11 -2.45 -37.26
N SER A 428 21.74 -3.41 -37.95
CA SER A 428 23.12 -3.82 -37.71
C SER A 428 24.15 -2.72 -38.04
N ARG A 429 23.80 -1.82 -38.97
CA ARG A 429 24.65 -0.74 -39.48
C ARG A 429 26.01 -1.24 -40.00
N ALA A 430 26.05 -2.48 -40.50
CA ALA A 430 27.23 -3.04 -41.15
C ALA A 430 27.57 -2.26 -42.44
N PRO A 431 28.84 -2.25 -42.92
CA PRO A 431 29.26 -1.49 -44.11
C PRO A 431 28.50 -1.86 -45.39
N ASP A 432 27.93 -3.06 -45.45
CA ASP A 432 27.13 -3.63 -46.52
C ASP A 432 25.61 -3.44 -46.33
N SER A 433 25.19 -2.64 -45.34
CA SER A 433 23.78 -2.34 -45.10
C SER A 433 23.15 -1.65 -46.32
N PRO A 434 21.92 -2.04 -46.71
CA PRO A 434 21.24 -1.43 -47.84
C PRO A 434 20.93 0.05 -47.54
N GLY A 435 21.22 0.93 -48.50
CA GLY A 435 20.84 2.35 -48.40
C GLY A 435 19.33 2.57 -48.45
N ALA A 436 18.88 3.76 -48.07
CA ALA A 436 17.46 4.10 -47.94
C ALA A 436 16.64 3.82 -49.22
N GLY A 437 17.15 4.16 -50.41
CA GLY A 437 16.48 3.86 -51.69
C GLY A 437 16.35 2.37 -51.98
N ALA A 438 17.35 1.56 -51.61
CA ALA A 438 17.30 0.10 -51.77
C ALA A 438 16.27 -0.53 -50.82
N ILE A 439 16.18 -0.05 -49.57
CA ILE A 439 15.17 -0.46 -48.60
C ILE A 439 13.77 -0.10 -49.11
N ALA A 440 13.56 1.13 -49.60
CA ALA A 440 12.28 1.57 -50.13
C ALA A 440 11.81 0.73 -51.33
N ALA A 441 12.70 0.44 -52.29
CA ALA A 441 12.37 -0.39 -53.44
C ALA A 441 12.00 -1.82 -53.02
N HIS A 442 12.69 -2.39 -52.02
CA HIS A 442 12.39 -3.70 -51.47
C HIS A 442 11.01 -3.72 -50.78
N LEU A 443 10.70 -2.69 -49.99
CA LEU A 443 9.40 -2.53 -49.33
C LEU A 443 8.24 -2.46 -50.33
N GLN A 444 8.40 -1.74 -51.45
CA GLN A 444 7.41 -1.67 -52.52
C GLN A 444 7.21 -3.04 -53.22
N GLN A 445 8.29 -3.79 -53.42
CA GLN A 445 8.20 -5.16 -53.96
C GLN A 445 7.49 -6.11 -53.00
N LEU A 446 7.76 -6.01 -51.69
CA LEU A 446 7.09 -6.83 -50.67
C LEU A 446 5.61 -6.47 -50.53
N GLU A 447 5.24 -5.20 -50.63
CA GLU A 447 3.84 -4.74 -50.63
C GLU A 447 3.04 -5.36 -51.79
N SER A 448 3.57 -5.35 -53.01
CA SER A 448 2.90 -5.93 -54.18
C SER A 448 2.66 -7.45 -54.07
N ARG A 449 3.50 -8.15 -53.29
CA ARG A 449 3.40 -9.60 -53.03
C ARG A 449 2.42 -9.95 -51.90
N LEU A 450 2.04 -8.99 -51.05
CA LEU A 450 1.07 -9.19 -49.97
C LEU A 450 -0.39 -9.17 -50.46
N GLY A 451 -0.64 -9.04 -51.76
CA GLY A 451 -1.98 -9.16 -52.33
C GLY A 451 -2.51 -10.61 -52.29
N VAL A 452 -3.45 -10.89 -51.39
CA VAL A 452 -4.34 -12.06 -51.46
C VAL A 452 -5.68 -11.60 -52.07
N PRO A 453 -6.38 -12.44 -52.88
CA PRO A 453 -7.63 -12.07 -53.53
C PRO A 453 -8.67 -11.63 -52.49
N THR A 454 -9.49 -10.64 -52.84
CA THR A 454 -10.77 -10.41 -52.16
C THR A 454 -11.59 -11.71 -52.26
N SER A 455 -11.61 -12.49 -51.19
CA SER A 455 -12.52 -13.61 -51.03
C SER A 455 -13.89 -13.06 -50.62
N ASP A 456 -14.70 -12.70 -51.60
CA ASP A 456 -16.13 -12.38 -51.48
C ASP A 456 -17.00 -13.63 -51.17
N ALA A 457 -16.53 -14.56 -50.32
CA ALA A 457 -17.15 -15.89 -50.24
C ALA A 457 -18.12 -16.10 -49.07
N VAL A 458 -18.08 -15.30 -47.99
CA VAL A 458 -19.02 -15.43 -46.86
C VAL A 458 -19.34 -14.07 -46.24
N ASP A 459 -20.35 -13.38 -46.77
CA ASP A 459 -20.78 -12.07 -46.25
C ASP A 459 -21.61 -12.19 -44.95
N ALA A 460 -22.20 -13.37 -44.69
CA ALA A 460 -23.07 -13.60 -43.54
C ALA A 460 -23.23 -15.06 -43.17
N ILE A 461 -23.47 -15.29 -41.87
CA ILE A 461 -23.81 -16.58 -41.28
C ILE A 461 -25.05 -16.36 -40.42
N GLY A 462 -26.22 -16.81 -40.90
CA GLY A 462 -27.50 -16.55 -40.23
C GLY A 462 -27.75 -15.06 -40.01
N PRO A 463 -28.05 -14.60 -38.78
CA PRO A 463 -28.29 -13.19 -38.48
C PRO A 463 -27.01 -12.34 -38.34
N TYR A 464 -25.82 -12.94 -38.47
CA TYR A 464 -24.54 -12.24 -38.25
C TYR A 464 -23.88 -11.87 -39.58
N ARG A 465 -23.37 -10.64 -39.66
CA ARG A 465 -22.54 -10.17 -40.78
C ARG A 465 -21.07 -10.40 -40.45
N VAL A 466 -20.34 -11.01 -41.37
CA VAL A 466 -18.92 -11.33 -41.17
C VAL A 466 -18.10 -10.06 -41.32
N ARG A 467 -17.26 -9.79 -40.32
CA ARG A 467 -16.30 -8.69 -40.34
C ARG A 467 -14.93 -9.18 -40.82
N HIS A 468 -14.48 -10.31 -40.30
CA HIS A 468 -13.20 -10.95 -40.64
C HIS A 468 -13.29 -12.47 -40.52
N VAL A 469 -12.65 -13.20 -41.42
CA VAL A 469 -12.42 -14.65 -41.22
C VAL A 469 -11.14 -14.80 -40.39
N LEU A 470 -11.25 -15.43 -39.20
CA LEU A 470 -10.13 -15.63 -38.28
C LEU A 470 -9.34 -16.91 -38.61
N ASP A 471 -10.04 -17.95 -39.05
CA ASP A 471 -9.45 -19.21 -39.52
C ASP A 471 -10.32 -19.84 -40.62
N ALA A 472 -9.80 -19.83 -41.85
CA ALA A 472 -10.46 -20.36 -43.06
C ALA A 472 -10.02 -21.79 -43.42
N GLY A 473 -9.04 -22.36 -42.72
CA GLY A 473 -8.33 -23.59 -43.11
C GLY A 473 -8.76 -24.86 -42.37
N SER A 474 -9.68 -24.78 -41.40
CA SER A 474 -10.12 -25.89 -40.57
C SER A 474 -11.64 -25.97 -40.42
N ASP A 475 -12.19 -27.16 -40.16
CA ASP A 475 -13.55 -27.33 -39.62
C ASP A 475 -13.45 -27.38 -38.07
N PRO A 476 -13.97 -26.38 -37.33
CA PRO A 476 -14.89 -25.31 -37.76
C PRO A 476 -14.24 -24.06 -38.36
N LEU A 477 -14.93 -23.46 -39.33
CA LEU A 477 -14.67 -22.10 -39.83
C LEU A 477 -14.88 -21.11 -38.68
N THR A 478 -13.85 -20.35 -38.32
CA THR A 478 -13.93 -19.37 -37.24
C THR A 478 -13.92 -17.96 -37.82
N VAL A 479 -14.95 -17.17 -37.53
CA VAL A 479 -15.08 -15.79 -38.03
C VAL A 479 -15.35 -14.80 -36.90
N LEU A 480 -14.87 -13.57 -37.05
CA LEU A 480 -15.33 -12.41 -36.30
C LEU A 480 -16.53 -11.82 -37.04
N ALA A 481 -17.65 -11.70 -36.36
CA ALA A 481 -18.90 -11.22 -36.93
C ALA A 481 -19.59 -10.27 -35.95
N TYR A 482 -20.62 -9.59 -36.42
CA TYR A 482 -21.47 -8.72 -35.61
C TYR A 482 -22.93 -8.89 -36.01
N ARG A 483 -23.82 -8.51 -35.11
CA ARG A 483 -25.25 -8.43 -35.41
C ARG A 483 -25.59 -7.05 -35.98
N PRO A 484 -26.31 -6.94 -37.11
CA PRO A 484 -26.67 -5.64 -37.68
C PRO A 484 -27.46 -4.72 -36.73
N ASP A 485 -28.24 -5.29 -35.81
CA ASP A 485 -28.95 -4.55 -34.76
C ASP A 485 -28.05 -4.11 -33.59
N GLN A 486 -26.81 -4.61 -33.53
CA GLN A 486 -25.80 -4.25 -32.52
C GLN A 486 -24.39 -4.17 -33.15
N PRO A 487 -24.13 -3.18 -34.04
CA PRO A 487 -22.90 -3.13 -34.84
C PRO A 487 -21.61 -2.87 -34.05
N ALA A 488 -21.73 -2.48 -32.77
CA ALA A 488 -20.61 -2.27 -31.86
C ALA A 488 -20.20 -3.55 -31.08
N ASN A 489 -21.01 -4.61 -31.12
CA ASN A 489 -20.76 -5.84 -30.38
C ASN A 489 -20.16 -6.91 -31.30
N ASP A 490 -18.84 -7.04 -31.26
CA ASP A 490 -18.14 -8.10 -31.97
C ASP A 490 -18.31 -9.45 -31.26
N VAL A 491 -18.64 -10.48 -32.05
CA VAL A 491 -18.78 -11.86 -31.62
C VAL A 491 -17.90 -12.76 -32.48
N VAL A 492 -17.48 -13.89 -31.91
CA VAL A 492 -16.82 -14.95 -32.68
C VAL A 492 -17.84 -16.01 -33.00
N VAL A 493 -17.94 -16.37 -34.28
CA VAL A 493 -18.86 -17.41 -34.76
C VAL A 493 -18.02 -18.57 -35.28
N LYS A 494 -18.20 -19.75 -34.69
CA LYS A 494 -17.61 -21.01 -35.17
C LYS A 494 -18.67 -21.81 -35.91
N VAL A 495 -18.48 -22.02 -37.21
CA VAL A 495 -19.40 -22.73 -38.09
C VAL A 495 -18.84 -24.12 -38.39
N TYR A 496 -19.63 -25.15 -38.13
CA TYR A 496 -19.25 -26.54 -38.34
C TYR A 496 -19.84 -27.05 -39.66
N ALA A 497 -18.96 -27.42 -40.59
CA ALA A 497 -19.37 -27.96 -41.88
C ALA A 497 -19.78 -29.44 -41.76
N ASP A 498 -19.08 -30.21 -40.92
CA ASP A 498 -19.39 -31.60 -40.60
C ASP A 498 -20.51 -31.71 -39.54
N ALA A 499 -21.59 -32.42 -39.90
CA ALA A 499 -22.68 -32.70 -38.99
C ALA A 499 -22.27 -33.61 -37.82
N ALA A 500 -21.30 -34.51 -38.02
CA ALA A 500 -20.79 -35.36 -36.94
C ALA A 500 -19.94 -34.54 -35.95
N ALA A 501 -19.13 -33.60 -36.43
CA ALA A 501 -18.41 -32.63 -35.58
C ALA A 501 -19.36 -31.75 -34.77
N TRP A 502 -20.45 -31.25 -35.39
CA TRP A 502 -21.50 -30.51 -34.68
C TRP A 502 -22.11 -31.33 -33.53
N GLN A 503 -22.50 -32.58 -33.79
CA GLN A 503 -23.11 -33.44 -32.77
C GLN A 503 -22.16 -33.78 -31.61
N ARG A 504 -20.84 -33.78 -31.83
CA ARG A 504 -19.84 -33.97 -30.76
C ARG A 504 -19.70 -32.75 -29.86
N VAL A 505 -19.62 -31.54 -30.44
CA VAL A 505 -19.33 -30.30 -29.69
C VAL A 505 -20.59 -29.67 -29.08
N ARG A 506 -21.75 -29.89 -29.69
CA ARG A 506 -23.04 -29.31 -29.26
C ARG A 506 -23.37 -29.54 -27.78
N PRO A 507 -23.25 -30.75 -27.18
CA PRO A 507 -23.55 -30.96 -25.76
C PRO A 507 -22.62 -30.15 -24.83
N VAL A 508 -21.33 -30.06 -25.16
CA VAL A 508 -20.35 -29.29 -24.39
C VAL A 508 -20.66 -27.80 -24.48
N ALA A 509 -20.97 -27.30 -25.67
CA ALA A 509 -21.33 -25.91 -25.89
C ALA A 509 -22.66 -25.52 -25.23
N GLN A 510 -23.63 -26.44 -25.17
CA GLN A 510 -24.86 -26.26 -24.41
C GLN A 510 -24.59 -26.18 -22.90
N LEU A 511 -23.75 -27.06 -22.35
CA LEU A 511 -23.38 -27.02 -20.93
C LEU A 511 -22.66 -25.71 -20.55
N LEU A 512 -21.75 -25.23 -21.40
CA LEU A 512 -21.02 -23.98 -21.15
C LEU A 512 -21.92 -22.74 -21.22
N ARG A 513 -22.96 -22.75 -22.06
CA ARG A 513 -23.99 -21.70 -22.10
C ARG A 513 -24.87 -21.74 -20.85
N ASP A 514 -25.30 -22.92 -20.45
CA ASP A 514 -26.29 -23.09 -19.37
C ASP A 514 -25.64 -22.94 -17.97
N ALA A 515 -24.33 -23.17 -17.85
CA ALA A 515 -23.53 -23.02 -16.63
C ALA A 515 -22.23 -22.21 -16.85
N PRO A 516 -22.32 -20.89 -17.14
CA PRO A 516 -21.17 -20.07 -17.47
C PRO A 516 -20.14 -19.99 -16.33
N ALA A 517 -18.88 -19.77 -16.67
CA ALA A 517 -17.78 -19.58 -15.71
C ALA A 517 -16.87 -18.45 -16.18
N ALA A 518 -16.31 -17.67 -15.25
CA ALA A 518 -15.41 -16.57 -15.61
C ALA A 518 -14.14 -17.04 -16.34
N ALA A 519 -13.69 -18.27 -16.07
CA ALA A 519 -12.50 -18.89 -16.65
C ALA A 519 -12.76 -19.67 -17.96
N LEU A 520 -14.01 -19.75 -18.43
CA LEU A 520 -14.38 -20.45 -19.67
C LEU A 520 -14.99 -19.46 -20.67
N VAL A 521 -14.84 -19.72 -21.97
CA VAL A 521 -15.39 -18.83 -23.00
C VAL A 521 -16.91 -18.70 -22.84
N PRO A 522 -17.45 -17.47 -22.78
CA PRO A 522 -18.89 -17.26 -22.68
C PRO A 522 -19.55 -17.53 -24.04
N ILE A 523 -20.45 -18.52 -24.06
CA ILE A 523 -21.27 -18.85 -25.21
C ILE A 523 -22.56 -18.04 -25.14
N GLU A 524 -22.79 -17.20 -26.13
CA GLU A 524 -23.98 -16.33 -26.19
C GLU A 524 -25.17 -17.10 -26.75
N THR A 525 -24.98 -17.85 -27.84
CA THR A 525 -26.06 -18.58 -28.50
C THR A 525 -25.50 -19.74 -29.33
N LEU A 526 -26.31 -20.79 -29.50
CA LEU A 526 -26.08 -21.85 -30.48
C LEU A 526 -27.18 -21.77 -31.54
N HIS A 527 -26.81 -21.78 -32.81
CA HIS A 527 -27.76 -21.83 -33.92
C HIS A 527 -27.70 -23.21 -34.58
N GLU A 528 -28.74 -24.01 -34.35
CA GLU A 528 -28.85 -25.38 -34.87
C GLU A 528 -28.91 -25.39 -36.40
N ASP A 529 -29.70 -24.50 -36.99
CA ASP A 529 -29.94 -24.43 -38.45
C ASP A 529 -28.66 -24.09 -39.23
N HIS A 530 -27.76 -23.34 -38.60
CA HIS A 530 -26.48 -22.93 -39.18
C HIS A 530 -25.29 -23.71 -38.61
N ARG A 531 -25.54 -24.69 -37.73
CA ARG A 531 -24.53 -25.49 -37.01
C ARG A 531 -23.39 -24.62 -36.49
N CYS A 532 -23.73 -23.53 -35.80
CA CYS A 532 -22.74 -22.56 -35.33
C CYS A 532 -22.86 -22.23 -33.85
N ILE A 533 -21.70 -21.96 -33.24
CA ILE A 533 -21.54 -21.50 -31.87
C ILE A 533 -21.15 -20.04 -31.91
N VAL A 534 -21.94 -19.20 -31.25
CA VAL A 534 -21.67 -17.77 -31.10
C VAL A 534 -21.13 -17.53 -29.70
N MET A 535 -19.93 -16.98 -29.63
CA MET A 535 -19.25 -16.66 -28.39
C MET A 535 -18.83 -15.19 -28.38
N ARG A 536 -18.69 -14.62 -27.19
CA ARG A 536 -18.21 -13.24 -27.06
C ARG A 536 -16.79 -13.14 -27.57
N TYR A 537 -16.48 -12.06 -28.30
CA TYR A 537 -15.10 -11.75 -28.63
C TYR A 537 -14.31 -11.38 -27.37
N LEU A 538 -13.16 -12.04 -27.17
CA LEU A 538 -12.25 -11.77 -26.06
C LEU A 538 -11.03 -11.02 -26.60
N ALA A 539 -10.96 -9.72 -26.31
CA ALA A 539 -9.83 -8.89 -26.71
C ALA A 539 -8.62 -9.16 -25.79
N GLY A 540 -7.61 -9.86 -26.29
CA GLY A 540 -6.37 -10.15 -25.58
C GLY A 540 -5.54 -11.23 -26.27
N PRO A 541 -4.22 -11.32 -26.00
CA PRO A 541 -3.37 -12.34 -26.60
C PRO A 541 -3.62 -13.72 -25.98
N SER A 542 -3.31 -14.77 -26.73
CA SER A 542 -3.16 -16.11 -26.15
C SER A 542 -1.84 -16.24 -25.39
N VAL A 543 -1.76 -17.15 -24.44
CA VAL A 543 -0.51 -17.46 -23.73
C VAL A 543 0.58 -17.92 -24.71
N ALA A 544 0.20 -18.61 -25.80
CA ALA A 544 1.12 -18.93 -26.89
C ALA A 544 1.63 -17.68 -27.64
N GLY A 545 0.77 -16.68 -27.85
CA GLY A 545 1.11 -15.43 -28.54
C GLY A 545 2.13 -14.56 -27.78
N VAL A 546 2.20 -14.71 -26.45
CA VAL A 546 3.20 -14.04 -25.60
C VAL A 546 4.38 -14.95 -25.20
N ALA A 547 4.49 -16.15 -25.77
CA ALA A 547 5.52 -17.10 -25.37
C ALA A 547 6.96 -16.59 -25.62
N GLY A 548 7.14 -15.63 -26.54
CA GLY A 548 8.41 -14.94 -26.78
C GLY A 548 8.84 -13.98 -25.65
N GLU A 549 8.00 -13.78 -24.64
CA GLU A 549 8.31 -12.99 -23.44
C GLU A 549 8.81 -13.86 -22.28
N PHE A 550 8.78 -15.20 -22.39
CA PHE A 550 9.26 -16.09 -21.34
C PHE A 550 10.80 -16.11 -21.22
N PRO A 551 11.37 -16.31 -20.02
CA PRO A 551 10.70 -16.50 -18.72
C PRO A 551 10.15 -15.22 -18.12
N TRP A 552 8.97 -15.30 -17.51
CA TRP A 552 8.37 -14.18 -16.79
C TRP A 552 8.88 -14.05 -15.35
N PRO A 553 8.93 -12.81 -14.81
CA PRO A 553 9.10 -12.60 -13.38
C PRO A 553 8.02 -13.34 -12.58
N ILE A 554 8.39 -13.86 -11.39
CA ILE A 554 7.52 -14.68 -10.54
C ILE A 554 6.17 -14.00 -10.25
N ASP A 555 6.13 -12.68 -10.11
CA ASP A 555 4.89 -11.93 -9.83
C ASP A 555 3.90 -11.96 -11.00
N ARG A 556 4.41 -11.84 -12.22
CA ARG A 556 3.60 -11.94 -13.45
C ARG A 556 3.19 -13.40 -13.69
N TRP A 557 4.13 -14.32 -13.51
CA TRP A 557 3.88 -15.76 -13.58
C TRP A 557 2.80 -16.21 -12.58
N SER A 558 2.80 -15.69 -11.34
CA SER A 558 1.84 -16.09 -10.31
C SER A 558 0.40 -15.72 -10.67
N ARG A 559 0.20 -14.60 -11.38
CA ARG A 559 -1.12 -14.19 -11.90
C ARG A 559 -1.61 -15.14 -12.99
N LEU A 560 -0.73 -15.54 -13.91
CA LEU A 560 -1.01 -16.58 -14.91
C LEU A 560 -1.31 -17.93 -14.25
N ALA A 561 -0.54 -18.33 -13.24
CA ALA A 561 -0.73 -19.58 -12.51
C ALA A 561 -2.11 -19.63 -11.83
N SER A 562 -2.51 -18.56 -11.14
CA SER A 562 -3.84 -18.45 -10.54
C SER A 562 -4.95 -18.58 -11.59
N GLY A 563 -4.90 -17.80 -12.67
CA GLY A 563 -5.94 -17.85 -13.70
C GLY A 563 -5.98 -19.20 -14.43
N ALA A 564 -4.84 -19.84 -14.66
CA ALA A 564 -4.79 -21.16 -15.28
C ALA A 564 -5.29 -22.29 -14.35
N LEU A 565 -5.14 -22.14 -13.04
CA LEU A 565 -5.72 -23.06 -12.06
C LEU A 565 -7.24 -22.85 -11.93
N ASP A 566 -7.73 -21.61 -12.05
CA ASP A 566 -9.18 -21.31 -12.14
C ASP A 566 -9.83 -22.02 -13.35
N VAL A 567 -9.10 -22.12 -14.48
CA VAL A 567 -9.53 -22.90 -15.64
C VAL A 567 -9.68 -24.38 -15.30
N LEU A 568 -8.69 -24.99 -14.64
CA LEU A 568 -8.75 -26.40 -14.25
C LEU A 568 -9.88 -26.67 -13.25
N MET A 569 -10.07 -25.78 -12.27
CA MET A 569 -11.16 -25.86 -11.30
C MET A 569 -12.53 -25.75 -11.99
N ALA A 570 -12.67 -24.89 -13.00
CA ALA A 570 -13.91 -24.75 -13.76
C ALA A 570 -14.24 -25.98 -14.62
N LEU A 571 -13.22 -26.66 -15.15
CA LEU A 571 -13.37 -27.95 -15.86
C LEU A 571 -13.75 -29.08 -14.87
N GLU A 572 -13.05 -29.17 -13.74
CA GLU A 572 -13.28 -30.18 -12.69
C GLU A 572 -14.70 -30.07 -12.10
N SER A 573 -15.15 -28.87 -11.75
CA SER A 573 -16.48 -28.64 -11.17
C SER A 573 -17.62 -29.00 -12.13
N ARG A 574 -17.35 -29.01 -13.44
CA ARG A 574 -18.30 -29.33 -14.52
C ARG A 574 -18.10 -30.74 -15.09
N ARG A 575 -17.14 -31.50 -14.56
CA ARG A 575 -16.75 -32.84 -15.05
C ARG A 575 -16.43 -32.85 -16.55
N LEU A 576 -15.84 -31.77 -17.04
CA LEU A 576 -15.47 -31.59 -18.44
C LEU A 576 -14.00 -31.96 -18.68
N ARG A 577 -13.72 -32.66 -19.78
CA ARG A 577 -12.38 -32.92 -20.29
C ARG A 577 -12.16 -32.14 -21.59
N HIS A 578 -11.10 -31.33 -21.66
CA HIS A 578 -10.69 -30.67 -22.90
C HIS A 578 -9.86 -31.62 -23.78
N GLY A 579 -8.96 -32.42 -23.20
CA GLY A 579 -8.24 -33.52 -23.87
C GLY A 579 -7.12 -33.12 -24.85
N ALA A 580 -6.97 -31.81 -25.11
CA ALA A 580 -5.97 -31.23 -26.00
C ALA A 580 -5.59 -29.80 -25.58
N LEU A 581 -5.63 -29.51 -24.28
CA LEU A 581 -5.33 -28.19 -23.75
C LEU A 581 -3.87 -27.81 -24.07
N ARG A 582 -3.67 -26.57 -24.55
CA ARG A 582 -2.38 -26.01 -24.97
C ARG A 582 -2.35 -24.51 -24.67
N ALA A 583 -1.18 -23.88 -24.75
CA ALA A 583 -1.03 -22.44 -24.51
C ALA A 583 -1.87 -21.57 -25.48
N GLU A 584 -2.18 -22.06 -26.68
CA GLU A 584 -3.04 -21.38 -27.66
C GLU A 584 -4.52 -21.29 -27.23
N HIS A 585 -4.94 -22.18 -26.33
CA HIS A 585 -6.30 -22.25 -25.81
C HIS A 585 -6.53 -21.35 -24.58
N LEU A 586 -5.48 -20.73 -24.03
CA LEU A 586 -5.57 -19.84 -22.87
C LEU A 586 -5.46 -18.38 -23.35
N ILE A 587 -6.54 -17.62 -23.24
CA ILE A 587 -6.58 -16.18 -23.61
C ILE A 587 -6.50 -15.32 -22.35
N MET A 588 -5.75 -14.21 -22.41
CA MET A 588 -5.67 -13.22 -21.34
C MET A 588 -6.42 -11.94 -21.75
N PRO A 589 -7.75 -11.86 -21.54
CA PRO A 589 -8.54 -10.72 -21.99
C PRO A 589 -8.37 -9.46 -21.12
N GLY A 590 -8.20 -8.30 -21.78
CA GLY A 590 -8.03 -7.00 -21.13
C GLY A 590 -6.63 -6.76 -20.56
N SER A 591 -6.47 -5.72 -19.73
CA SER A 591 -5.22 -5.39 -19.04
C SER A 591 -5.01 -6.17 -17.73
N ASP A 592 -6.01 -6.93 -17.30
CA ASP A 592 -5.93 -7.77 -16.09
C ASP A 592 -5.37 -9.15 -16.42
N GLU A 593 -4.06 -9.29 -16.29
CA GLU A 593 -3.32 -10.54 -16.50
C GLU A 593 -3.72 -11.68 -15.54
N ARG A 594 -4.54 -11.42 -14.52
CA ARG A 594 -5.11 -12.47 -13.66
C ARG A 594 -6.24 -13.24 -14.35
N ARG A 595 -6.93 -12.60 -15.29
CA ARG A 595 -8.05 -13.22 -16.00
C ARG A 595 -7.52 -14.08 -17.13
N VAL A 596 -7.63 -15.39 -16.97
CA VAL A 596 -7.32 -16.38 -18.03
C VAL A 596 -8.62 -17.08 -18.42
N VAL A 597 -8.90 -17.13 -19.71
CA VAL A 597 -10.12 -17.73 -20.25
C VAL A 597 -9.76 -18.84 -21.23
N LEU A 598 -10.29 -20.05 -20.99
CA LEU A 598 -10.14 -21.20 -21.87
C LEU A 598 -11.07 -21.09 -23.09
N VAL A 599 -10.48 -21.23 -24.28
CA VAL A 599 -11.17 -21.27 -25.58
C VAL A 599 -10.83 -22.58 -26.33
N GLY A 600 -11.66 -22.98 -27.30
CA GLY A 600 -11.27 -24.06 -28.24
C GLY A 600 -11.71 -25.49 -27.90
N PHE A 601 -12.99 -25.70 -27.57
CA PHE A 601 -13.55 -27.01 -27.17
C PHE A 601 -13.80 -28.04 -28.29
N GLY A 602 -13.14 -27.92 -29.45
CA GLY A 602 -13.42 -28.76 -30.63
C GLY A 602 -13.10 -30.25 -30.45
N GLY A 603 -12.20 -30.58 -29.51
CA GLY A 603 -11.89 -31.96 -29.10
C GLY A 603 -12.43 -32.34 -27.72
N ALA A 604 -13.21 -31.47 -27.08
CA ALA A 604 -13.75 -31.72 -25.75
C ALA A 604 -14.91 -32.73 -25.83
N SER A 605 -14.91 -33.71 -24.94
CA SER A 605 -15.95 -34.73 -24.83
C SER A 605 -16.75 -34.54 -23.55
N ALA A 606 -18.08 -34.64 -23.63
CA ALA A 606 -18.96 -34.65 -22.47
C ALA A 606 -18.96 -36.00 -21.72
N GLU A 607 -18.13 -36.97 -22.14
CA GLU A 607 -17.93 -38.21 -21.40
C GLU A 607 -17.22 -37.90 -20.08
N LEU A 608 -17.85 -38.35 -18.98
CA LEU A 608 -17.40 -38.22 -17.60
C LEU A 608 -15.88 -38.37 -17.52
N ALA A 609 -15.18 -37.29 -17.18
CA ALA A 609 -13.79 -37.37 -16.76
C ALA A 609 -13.69 -38.48 -15.70
N GLN A 610 -12.99 -39.58 -16.02
CA GLN A 610 -12.76 -40.61 -15.01
C GLN A 610 -11.95 -39.97 -13.88
N PRO A 611 -12.22 -40.32 -12.61
CA PRO A 611 -11.39 -39.88 -11.50
C PRO A 611 -9.93 -40.24 -11.80
N GLY A 612 -9.05 -39.24 -11.94
CA GLY A 612 -7.63 -39.45 -12.27
C GLY A 612 -7.16 -38.98 -13.65
N ASP A 613 -8.01 -38.39 -14.48
CA ASP A 613 -7.58 -37.90 -15.80
C ASP A 613 -6.67 -36.66 -15.71
N ARG A 614 -5.39 -36.86 -16.07
CA ARG A 614 -4.29 -35.93 -15.83
C ARG A 614 -3.92 -35.07 -17.04
N GLY A 615 -4.55 -35.31 -18.19
CA GLY A 615 -4.15 -34.71 -19.47
C GLY A 615 -4.14 -33.18 -19.44
N ASP A 616 -5.25 -32.59 -19.00
CA ASP A 616 -5.41 -31.13 -18.95
C ASP A 616 -4.57 -30.51 -17.82
N GLN A 617 -4.47 -31.16 -16.65
CA GLN A 617 -3.61 -30.72 -15.55
C GLN A 617 -2.13 -30.67 -15.98
N ARG A 618 -1.63 -31.74 -16.60
CA ARG A 618 -0.25 -31.84 -17.07
C ARG A 618 0.03 -30.81 -18.17
N ALA A 619 -0.92 -30.54 -19.05
CA ALA A 619 -0.81 -29.51 -20.08
C ALA A 619 -0.66 -28.10 -19.46
N VAL A 620 -1.54 -27.74 -18.52
CA VAL A 620 -1.46 -26.45 -17.81
C VAL A 620 -0.15 -26.32 -17.05
N LEU A 621 0.24 -27.33 -16.27
CA LEU A 621 1.49 -27.31 -15.50
C LEU A 621 2.72 -27.14 -16.38
N ARG A 622 2.74 -27.73 -17.59
CA ARG A 622 3.81 -27.53 -18.58
C ARG A 622 3.84 -26.11 -19.14
N VAL A 623 2.68 -25.51 -19.40
CA VAL A 623 2.59 -24.08 -19.79
C VAL A 623 3.14 -23.20 -18.68
N LEU A 624 2.77 -23.46 -17.42
CA LEU A 624 3.28 -22.73 -16.26
C LEU A 624 4.78 -22.94 -16.08
N TYR A 625 5.30 -24.16 -16.26
CA TYR A 625 6.73 -24.45 -16.20
C TYR A 625 7.49 -23.64 -17.25
N ARG A 626 7.02 -23.63 -18.50
CA ARG A 626 7.66 -22.89 -19.59
C ARG A 626 7.55 -21.38 -19.39
N ALA A 627 6.44 -20.87 -18.87
CA ALA A 627 6.30 -19.45 -18.52
C ALA A 627 7.27 -19.03 -17.41
N LEU A 628 7.56 -19.89 -16.43
CA LEU A 628 8.48 -19.62 -15.33
C LEU A 628 9.96 -19.75 -15.73
N THR A 629 10.29 -20.77 -16.51
CA THR A 629 11.68 -21.17 -16.79
C THR A 629 12.15 -20.75 -18.19
N GLY A 630 11.24 -20.50 -19.12
CA GLY A 630 11.54 -20.25 -20.54
C GLY A 630 11.84 -21.53 -21.32
N ALA A 631 11.96 -22.69 -20.67
CA ALA A 631 12.31 -23.97 -21.26
C ALA A 631 11.20 -25.01 -21.05
N ALA A 632 11.25 -26.10 -21.82
CA ALA A 632 10.41 -27.27 -21.55
C ALA A 632 10.96 -28.02 -20.32
N PRO A 633 10.11 -28.72 -19.55
CA PRO A 633 10.56 -29.49 -18.39
C PRO A 633 11.64 -30.52 -18.70
N GLU A 634 11.69 -31.05 -19.92
CA GLU A 634 12.68 -32.05 -20.35
C GLU A 634 14.06 -31.45 -20.63
N ASP A 635 14.10 -30.18 -21.06
CA ASP A 635 15.32 -29.52 -21.60
C ASP A 635 15.98 -28.58 -20.58
N ASP A 636 15.40 -28.45 -19.38
CA ASP A 636 15.80 -27.46 -18.37
C ASP A 636 16.78 -28.04 -17.33
N ASP A 637 18.02 -27.53 -17.32
CA ASP A 637 19.11 -27.88 -16.40
C ASP A 637 19.35 -26.78 -15.33
N ARG A 638 18.32 -26.02 -14.95
CA ARG A 638 18.45 -24.92 -13.98
C ARG A 638 18.69 -25.41 -12.55
N SER A 639 19.95 -25.76 -12.29
CA SER A 639 20.62 -25.70 -10.99
C SER A 639 20.99 -24.25 -10.59
N ARG A 640 20.69 -23.25 -11.45
CA ARG A 640 21.06 -21.84 -11.29
C ARG A 640 19.85 -20.94 -11.45
N GLY A 641 19.61 -20.09 -10.45
CA GLY A 641 18.49 -19.15 -10.38
C GLY A 641 18.27 -18.69 -8.95
N SER A 642 17.32 -17.77 -8.72
CA SER A 642 16.93 -17.46 -7.35
C SER A 642 16.38 -18.73 -6.68
N PRO A 643 16.59 -18.95 -5.38
CA PRO A 643 16.14 -20.18 -4.76
C PRO A 643 14.62 -20.39 -4.80
N ARG A 644 13.84 -19.30 -4.84
CA ARG A 644 12.38 -19.32 -5.08
C ARG A 644 12.05 -19.88 -6.47
N LEU A 645 12.78 -19.46 -7.51
CA LEU A 645 12.60 -19.99 -8.86
C LEU A 645 12.93 -21.48 -8.91
N VAL A 646 14.00 -21.92 -8.24
CA VAL A 646 14.39 -23.33 -8.15
C VAL A 646 13.33 -24.15 -7.40
N ALA A 647 12.78 -23.63 -6.29
CA ALA A 647 11.72 -24.30 -5.54
C ALA A 647 10.43 -24.44 -6.36
N LEU A 648 10.00 -23.36 -7.04
CA LEU A 648 8.82 -23.37 -7.90
C LEU A 648 8.98 -24.30 -9.11
N ALA A 649 10.13 -24.24 -9.80
CA ALA A 649 10.43 -25.11 -10.93
C ALA A 649 10.45 -26.59 -10.50
N ARG A 650 11.05 -26.91 -9.35
CA ARG A 650 11.05 -28.27 -8.78
C ARG A 650 9.64 -28.75 -8.45
N ALA A 651 8.85 -27.92 -7.76
CA ALA A 651 7.47 -28.24 -7.42
C ALA A 651 6.63 -28.52 -8.68
N LEU A 652 6.75 -27.68 -9.71
CA LEU A 652 6.09 -27.89 -11.00
C LEU A 652 6.55 -29.19 -11.68
N ARG A 653 7.86 -29.47 -11.73
CA ARG A 653 8.38 -30.71 -12.35
C ARG A 653 7.85 -31.95 -11.66
N GLN A 654 7.88 -31.99 -10.33
CA GLN A 654 7.34 -33.11 -9.56
C GLN A 654 5.82 -33.25 -9.73
N LEU A 655 5.07 -32.15 -9.77
CA LEU A 655 3.63 -32.17 -10.09
C LEU A 655 3.37 -32.74 -11.50
N ILE A 656 4.20 -32.38 -12.49
CA ILE A 656 4.14 -32.90 -13.87
C ILE A 656 4.45 -34.40 -13.94
N GLU A 657 5.39 -34.89 -13.14
CA GLU A 657 5.91 -36.27 -13.16
C GLU A 657 5.08 -37.28 -12.34
N ARG A 658 4.25 -36.81 -11.40
CA ARG A 658 3.41 -37.72 -10.57
C ARG A 658 2.50 -38.64 -11.42
N PRO A 659 2.17 -39.85 -10.93
CA PRO A 659 1.30 -40.78 -11.64
C PRO A 659 -0.19 -40.39 -11.55
N ASP A 660 -0.64 -39.93 -10.38
CA ASP A 660 -2.06 -39.64 -10.11
C ASP A 660 -2.41 -38.15 -10.21
N ALA A 661 -3.62 -37.83 -10.68
CA ALA A 661 -4.13 -36.46 -10.66
C ALA A 661 -4.39 -36.00 -9.22
N LEU A 662 -4.10 -34.73 -8.91
CA LEU A 662 -4.38 -34.13 -7.61
C LEU A 662 -5.56 -33.16 -7.74
N PRO A 663 -6.37 -32.97 -6.69
CA PRO A 663 -7.33 -31.88 -6.64
C PRO A 663 -6.64 -30.54 -6.93
N VAL A 664 -7.28 -29.65 -7.68
CA VAL A 664 -6.68 -28.36 -8.07
C VAL A 664 -6.29 -27.52 -6.84
N ALA A 665 -7.04 -27.64 -5.73
CA ALA A 665 -6.73 -27.02 -4.45
C ALA A 665 -5.37 -27.46 -3.88
N GLU A 666 -5.00 -28.74 -4.00
CA GLU A 666 -3.71 -29.24 -3.54
C GLU A 666 -2.56 -28.77 -4.44
N ILE A 667 -2.80 -28.67 -5.75
CA ILE A 667 -1.84 -28.09 -6.71
C ILE A 667 -1.55 -26.62 -6.35
N GLN A 668 -2.60 -25.84 -6.09
CA GLN A 668 -2.49 -24.44 -5.67
C GLN A 668 -1.69 -24.33 -4.37
N GLN A 669 -2.00 -25.15 -3.35
CA GLN A 669 -1.27 -25.18 -2.08
C GLN A 669 0.22 -25.50 -2.26
N CYS A 670 0.55 -26.49 -3.09
CA CYS A 670 1.95 -26.84 -3.38
C CYS A 670 2.72 -25.67 -4.00
N LEU A 671 2.13 -24.96 -4.98
CA LEU A 671 2.77 -23.82 -5.63
C LEU A 671 2.89 -22.60 -4.69
N ASP A 672 1.89 -22.35 -3.85
CA ASP A 672 1.95 -21.28 -2.86
C ASP A 672 2.99 -21.56 -1.76
N ALA A 673 3.15 -22.82 -1.34
CA ALA A 673 4.22 -23.21 -0.41
C ALA A 673 5.61 -23.02 -1.05
N ALA A 674 5.79 -23.46 -2.30
CA ALA A 674 7.04 -23.28 -3.05
C ALA A 674 7.37 -21.79 -3.27
N ARG A 675 6.37 -20.93 -3.52
CA ARG A 675 6.56 -19.47 -3.64
C ARG A 675 7.03 -18.82 -2.34
N ARG A 676 6.53 -19.30 -1.21
CA ARG A 676 6.84 -18.80 0.15
C ARG A 676 8.15 -19.37 0.72
N THR A 677 8.75 -20.36 0.08
CA THR A 677 9.99 -20.99 0.54
C THR A 677 11.14 -19.98 0.54
N GLN A 678 11.72 -19.73 1.72
CA GLN A 678 13.03 -19.09 1.84
C GLN A 678 14.11 -20.15 1.74
N VAL A 679 15.17 -19.90 0.98
CA VAL A 679 16.36 -20.76 0.99
C VAL A 679 17.54 -19.89 1.39
N THR A 680 18.26 -20.33 2.41
CA THR A 680 19.52 -19.74 2.82
C THR A 680 20.66 -20.54 2.20
N PRO A 681 21.78 -19.89 1.81
CA PRO A 681 23.02 -20.61 1.53
C PRO A 681 23.38 -21.49 2.73
N THR A 682 23.47 -22.80 2.52
CA THR A 682 24.02 -23.75 3.50
C THR A 682 25.45 -23.36 3.81
N ARG A 683 25.68 -22.78 4.99
CA ARG A 683 27.02 -22.73 5.59
C ARG A 683 27.41 -24.16 5.92
N THR A 684 28.46 -24.66 5.28
CA THR A 684 28.97 -26.04 5.37
C THR A 684 29.54 -26.40 6.76
N ASP A 685 29.61 -25.41 7.65
CA ASP A 685 30.23 -25.41 8.97
C ASP A 685 29.24 -25.53 10.16
N ARG A 686 27.92 -25.71 9.92
CA ARG A 686 26.89 -25.86 10.98
C ARG A 686 26.21 -27.24 10.96
N ARG A 687 25.67 -27.68 12.10
CA ARG A 687 24.89 -28.95 12.24
C ARG A 687 23.47 -28.69 12.75
N ALA A 688 22.53 -29.58 12.44
CA ALA A 688 21.17 -29.49 12.98
C ALA A 688 21.22 -29.77 14.50
N LEU A 689 20.71 -28.84 15.31
CA LEU A 689 20.76 -28.91 16.78
C LEU A 689 19.37 -28.68 17.37
N VAL A 690 18.98 -29.51 18.33
CA VAL A 690 17.75 -29.35 19.13
C VAL A 690 18.13 -28.66 20.43
N ASN A 691 17.48 -27.53 20.73
CA ASN A 691 17.65 -26.83 21.99
C ASN A 691 16.57 -27.29 22.99
N PRO A 692 16.92 -28.01 24.08
CA PRO A 692 15.95 -28.48 25.07
C PRO A 692 15.16 -27.36 25.75
N TRP A 693 15.73 -26.16 25.84
CA TRP A 693 15.08 -24.98 26.41
C TRP A 693 13.82 -24.58 25.64
N VAL A 694 13.80 -24.79 24.32
CA VAL A 694 12.65 -24.49 23.46
C VAL A 694 11.45 -25.34 23.86
N ASP A 695 11.65 -26.65 24.06
CA ASP A 695 10.57 -27.57 24.46
C ASP A 695 10.06 -27.26 25.87
N GLN A 696 10.94 -26.86 26.79
CA GLN A 696 10.55 -26.47 28.14
C GLN A 696 9.72 -25.17 28.15
N ILE A 697 10.14 -24.14 27.41
CA ILE A 697 9.35 -22.91 27.25
C ILE A 697 8.00 -23.23 26.62
N ARG A 698 7.99 -24.03 25.54
CA ARG A 698 6.77 -24.41 24.83
C ARG A 698 5.72 -25.03 25.76
N ARG A 699 6.13 -25.86 26.73
CA ARG A 699 5.23 -26.50 27.72
C ARG A 699 4.60 -25.55 28.73
N LEU A 700 5.08 -24.30 28.84
CA LEU A 700 4.40 -23.25 29.62
C LEU A 700 3.12 -22.78 28.94
N TYR A 701 2.99 -22.96 27.62
CA TYR A 701 1.77 -22.61 26.92
C TYR A 701 0.63 -23.57 27.31
N ARG A 702 -0.45 -23.03 27.86
CA ARG A 702 -1.55 -23.81 28.45
C ARG A 702 -2.23 -24.79 27.48
N ASN A 703 -2.27 -24.43 26.19
CA ASN A 703 -2.87 -25.22 25.12
C ASN A 703 -1.78 -25.87 24.23
N SER A 704 -0.56 -26.07 24.76
CA SER A 704 0.51 -26.70 24.01
C SER A 704 0.16 -28.13 23.61
N ARG A 705 0.41 -28.44 22.34
CA ARG A 705 0.24 -29.80 21.80
C ARG A 705 1.20 -30.81 22.42
N GLY A 706 2.35 -30.34 22.93
CA GLY A 706 3.35 -31.16 23.61
C GLY A 706 3.00 -31.51 25.06
N GLY A 707 1.83 -31.08 25.55
CA GLY A 707 1.42 -31.18 26.95
C GLY A 707 1.82 -29.93 27.76
N ASN A 708 1.11 -29.69 28.87
CA ASN A 708 1.21 -28.46 29.68
C ASN A 708 1.68 -28.72 31.13
N ALA A 709 2.46 -29.79 31.34
CA ALA A 709 2.89 -30.24 32.66
C ALA A 709 3.66 -29.15 33.45
N ASP A 710 4.44 -28.32 32.76
CA ASP A 710 5.26 -27.26 33.36
C ASP A 710 4.47 -25.96 33.65
N ASN A 711 3.15 -25.93 33.42
CA ASN A 711 2.31 -24.76 33.65
C ASN A 711 1.66 -24.73 35.05
N ARG A 712 2.02 -25.66 35.95
CA ARG A 712 1.48 -25.78 37.31
C ARG A 712 2.59 -25.75 38.36
N GLY A 713 2.34 -25.02 39.46
CA GLY A 713 3.15 -25.07 40.68
C GLY A 713 4.64 -24.74 40.50
N LEU A 714 5.44 -25.29 41.42
CA LEU A 714 6.91 -25.31 41.37
C LEU A 714 7.36 -26.77 41.19
N ASP A 715 6.73 -27.44 40.21
CA ASP A 715 6.66 -28.90 40.14
C ASP A 715 7.76 -29.50 39.26
N SER A 716 8.50 -28.67 38.51
CA SER A 716 9.66 -29.08 37.71
C SER A 716 10.89 -28.19 37.95
N ASP A 717 12.07 -28.75 37.69
CA ASP A 717 13.34 -28.02 37.82
C ASP A 717 13.39 -26.79 36.92
N PHE A 718 12.79 -26.86 35.72
CA PHE A 718 12.68 -25.72 34.82
C PHE A 718 11.85 -24.57 35.41
N VAL A 719 10.70 -24.87 36.02
CA VAL A 719 9.85 -23.83 36.63
C VAL A 719 10.54 -23.19 37.83
N ARG A 720 11.31 -23.97 38.61
CA ARG A 720 12.15 -23.46 39.72
C ARG A 720 13.30 -22.60 39.22
N GLN A 721 14.00 -23.02 38.18
CA GLN A 721 15.10 -22.27 37.56
C GLN A 721 14.61 -20.95 36.94
N THR A 722 13.37 -20.93 36.46
CA THR A 722 12.74 -19.74 35.85
C THR A 722 11.82 -18.98 36.81
N TYR A 723 11.89 -19.25 38.11
CA TYR A 723 11.13 -18.53 39.12
C TYR A 723 11.69 -17.11 39.30
N VAL A 724 10.82 -16.11 39.20
CA VAL A 724 11.16 -14.71 39.41
C VAL A 724 10.66 -14.27 40.80
N PRO A 725 11.56 -13.79 41.69
CA PRO A 725 11.17 -13.33 43.03
C PRO A 725 10.18 -12.16 42.98
N THR A 726 9.07 -12.31 43.72
CA THR A 726 8.01 -11.29 43.82
C THR A 726 8.17 -10.40 45.05
N ALA A 727 7.31 -9.39 45.20
CA ALA A 727 7.20 -8.58 46.39
C ALA A 727 6.75 -9.41 47.61
N LEU A 728 6.05 -10.53 47.42
CA LEU A 728 5.82 -11.47 48.52
C LEU A 728 7.15 -12.04 49.02
N ASP A 729 8.03 -12.49 48.13
CA ASP A 729 9.35 -13.02 48.48
C ASP A 729 10.25 -11.94 49.11
N ARG A 730 10.20 -10.71 48.59
CA ARG A 730 11.08 -9.62 49.00
C ARG A 730 10.60 -8.88 50.25
N GLN A 731 9.29 -8.80 50.48
CA GLN A 731 8.70 -7.98 51.54
C GLN A 731 7.92 -8.79 52.58
N LEU A 732 7.10 -9.76 52.17
CA LEU A 732 6.27 -10.54 53.10
C LEU A 732 7.06 -11.66 53.78
N LEU A 733 7.84 -12.43 53.03
CA LEU A 733 8.62 -13.55 53.55
C LEU A 733 9.59 -13.13 54.68
N PRO A 734 10.38 -12.04 54.56
CA PRO A 734 11.24 -11.60 55.65
C PRO A 734 10.48 -11.27 56.93
N GLN A 735 9.28 -10.70 56.82
CA GLN A 735 8.45 -10.36 57.97
C GLN A 735 7.87 -11.62 58.61
N VAL A 736 7.38 -12.58 57.81
CA VAL A 736 6.91 -13.89 58.29
C VAL A 736 8.01 -14.57 59.11
N LEU A 737 9.25 -14.58 58.61
CA LEU A 737 10.40 -15.16 59.30
C LEU A 737 10.80 -14.38 60.58
N GLN A 738 10.40 -13.13 60.72
CA GLN A 738 10.51 -12.33 61.96
C GLN A 738 9.30 -12.50 62.90
N HIS A 739 8.49 -13.54 62.67
CA HIS A 739 7.31 -13.90 63.46
C HIS A 739 6.19 -12.84 63.37
N ARG A 740 6.10 -12.11 62.25
CA ARG A 740 5.07 -11.10 62.00
C ARG A 740 4.53 -11.18 60.56
N PRO A 741 3.21 -11.23 60.33
CA PRO A 741 2.11 -11.22 61.30
C PRO A 741 1.86 -12.62 61.89
N SER A 742 0.89 -12.74 62.80
CA SER A 742 0.47 -14.04 63.35
C SER A 742 -0.35 -14.85 62.34
N ALA A 743 -1.13 -14.19 61.48
CA ALA A 743 -1.89 -14.84 60.42
C ALA A 743 -1.76 -14.07 59.10
N VAL A 744 -1.52 -14.80 58.00
CA VAL A 744 -1.52 -14.31 56.62
C VAL A 744 -2.56 -15.08 55.83
N PHE A 745 -3.50 -14.36 55.22
CA PHE A 745 -4.44 -14.89 54.26
C PHE A 745 -4.08 -14.38 52.86
N LEU A 746 -3.77 -15.29 51.96
CA LEU A 746 -3.47 -15.01 50.56
C LEU A 746 -4.71 -15.33 49.72
N SER A 747 -5.32 -14.30 49.18
CA SER A 747 -6.44 -14.45 48.25
C SER A 747 -6.03 -14.15 46.82
N GLY A 748 -6.74 -14.73 45.86
CA GLY A 748 -6.46 -14.55 44.44
C GLY A 748 -7.04 -15.68 43.60
N ASN A 749 -6.88 -15.58 42.29
CA ASN A 749 -7.29 -16.61 41.34
C ASN A 749 -6.25 -17.74 41.24
N PRO A 750 -6.64 -18.92 40.70
CA PRO A 750 -5.69 -19.98 40.39
C PRO A 750 -4.61 -19.50 39.43
N GLY A 751 -3.35 -19.62 39.81
CA GLY A 751 -2.22 -19.15 39.00
C GLY A 751 -1.57 -17.86 39.46
N ASP A 752 -2.09 -17.15 40.47
CA ASP A 752 -1.47 -15.92 41.03
C ASP A 752 -0.20 -16.15 41.86
N GLY A 753 0.17 -17.41 42.12
CA GLY A 753 1.39 -17.75 42.85
C GLY A 753 1.23 -17.91 44.36
N LYS A 754 0.01 -18.07 44.89
CA LYS A 754 -0.24 -18.38 46.32
C LYS A 754 0.58 -19.60 46.79
N THR A 755 0.40 -20.73 46.11
CA THR A 755 1.10 -22.00 46.40
C THR A 755 2.61 -21.86 46.22
N ALA A 756 3.04 -21.15 45.16
CA ALA A 756 4.46 -20.91 44.90
C ALA A 756 5.13 -20.14 46.04
N PHE A 757 4.47 -19.09 46.56
CA PHE A 757 4.95 -18.36 47.72
C PHE A 757 5.03 -19.23 48.98
N LEU A 758 4.00 -20.04 49.26
CA LEU A 758 4.02 -20.95 50.41
C LEU A 758 5.18 -21.97 50.32
N GLU A 759 5.48 -22.50 49.13
CA GLU A 759 6.67 -23.33 48.92
C GLU A 759 7.97 -22.55 49.13
N ARG A 760 8.03 -21.26 48.74
CA ARG A 760 9.19 -20.40 49.02
C ARG A 760 9.40 -20.18 50.52
N VAL A 761 8.32 -20.01 51.30
CA VAL A 761 8.40 -19.95 52.77
C VAL A 761 8.97 -21.27 53.31
N ARG A 762 8.45 -22.40 52.85
CA ARG A 762 8.93 -23.73 53.24
C ARG A 762 10.42 -23.91 52.96
N MET A 763 10.89 -23.56 51.76
CA MET A 763 12.31 -23.64 51.41
C MET A 763 13.16 -22.75 52.34
N ALA A 764 12.72 -21.52 52.59
CA ALA A 764 13.44 -20.59 53.47
C ALA A 764 13.49 -21.03 54.95
N LEU A 765 12.50 -21.80 55.41
CA LEU A 765 12.49 -22.43 56.73
C LEU A 765 13.46 -23.62 56.80
N LEU A 766 13.46 -24.47 55.76
CA LEU A 766 14.40 -25.59 55.64
C LEU A 766 15.86 -25.11 55.59
N ASP A 767 16.14 -24.06 54.82
CA ASP A 767 17.47 -23.45 54.72
C ASP A 767 17.97 -22.90 56.06
N ARG A 768 17.05 -22.58 56.99
CA ARG A 768 17.34 -22.14 58.37
C ARG A 768 17.37 -23.27 59.39
N GLY A 769 17.21 -24.52 58.96
CA GLY A 769 17.25 -25.68 59.84
C GLY A 769 15.95 -25.96 60.60
N ALA A 770 14.80 -25.47 60.11
CA ALA A 770 13.51 -25.77 60.72
C ALA A 770 13.20 -27.28 60.68
N ALA A 771 12.66 -27.80 61.78
CA ALA A 771 12.26 -29.19 61.88
C ALA A 771 10.85 -29.39 61.30
N LEU A 772 10.71 -30.36 60.39
CA LEU A 772 9.40 -30.76 59.85
C LEU A 772 8.58 -31.45 60.95
N VAL A 773 7.40 -30.90 61.26
CA VAL A 773 6.43 -31.49 62.20
C VAL A 773 5.42 -32.35 61.43
N HIS A 774 4.86 -31.80 60.35
CA HIS A 774 3.86 -32.47 59.51
C HIS A 774 3.89 -31.93 58.08
N SER A 775 3.63 -32.77 57.07
CA SER A 775 3.41 -32.32 55.70
C SER A 775 2.56 -33.32 54.94
N ASP A 776 1.52 -32.83 54.28
CA ASP A 776 0.62 -33.59 53.42
C ASP A 776 0.21 -32.76 52.19
N ALA A 777 -0.77 -33.24 51.42
CA ALA A 777 -1.28 -32.52 50.25
C ALA A 777 -2.02 -31.22 50.60
N ALA A 778 -2.50 -31.06 51.84
CA ALA A 778 -3.23 -29.87 52.27
C ALA A 778 -2.30 -28.76 52.78
N GLY A 779 -1.10 -29.09 53.28
CA GLY A 779 -0.15 -28.10 53.77
C GLY A 779 1.04 -28.69 54.53
N TRP A 780 1.71 -27.83 55.31
CA TRP A 780 2.84 -28.22 56.14
C TRP A 780 2.88 -27.50 57.48
N GLU A 781 3.62 -28.07 58.43
CA GLU A 781 3.94 -27.50 59.73
C GLU A 781 5.43 -27.69 60.03
N TYR A 782 6.12 -26.60 60.37
CA TYR A 782 7.54 -26.59 60.73
C TYR A 782 7.76 -25.85 62.05
N ALA A 783 8.74 -26.30 62.82
CA ALA A 783 9.20 -25.65 64.05
C ALA A 783 10.61 -25.08 63.85
N LEU A 784 10.80 -23.82 64.21
CA LEU A 784 12.10 -23.11 64.17
C LEU A 784 12.25 -22.26 65.43
N ASP A 785 13.33 -22.46 66.20
CA ASP A 785 13.64 -21.68 67.41
C ASP A 785 12.49 -21.56 68.43
N GLY A 786 11.68 -22.61 68.57
CA GLY A 786 10.51 -22.64 69.47
C GLY A 786 9.26 -21.94 68.92
N HIS A 787 9.29 -21.48 67.68
CA HIS A 787 8.14 -20.92 66.95
C HIS A 787 7.60 -21.93 65.93
N THR A 788 6.29 -22.04 65.82
CA THR A 788 5.62 -22.93 64.86
C THR A 788 5.07 -22.14 63.68
N PHE A 789 5.40 -22.59 62.47
CA PHE A 789 4.86 -22.10 61.21
C PHE A 789 3.94 -23.14 60.61
N ARG A 790 2.72 -22.76 60.23
CA ARG A 790 1.75 -23.66 59.59
C ARG A 790 1.19 -23.07 58.31
N SER A 791 1.06 -23.89 57.27
CA SER A 791 0.47 -23.49 55.99
C SER A 791 -0.75 -24.32 55.60
N CYS A 792 -1.59 -23.77 54.73
CA CYS A 792 -2.63 -24.48 54.00
C CYS A 792 -2.65 -24.03 52.53
N TYR A 793 -2.45 -24.95 51.58
CA TYR A 793 -2.25 -24.66 50.16
C TYR A 793 -3.52 -24.35 49.38
N ASP A 794 -4.62 -25.02 49.72
CA ASP A 794 -5.91 -24.75 49.13
C ASP A 794 -7.03 -25.08 50.11
N ALA A 795 -7.51 -24.06 50.79
CA ALA A 795 -8.73 -24.13 51.58
C ALA A 795 -9.99 -24.34 50.72
N SER A 796 -9.83 -24.44 49.39
CA SER A 796 -10.73 -24.59 48.22
C SER A 796 -11.56 -25.85 48.03
N GLU A 797 -10.89 -26.98 48.22
CA GLU A 797 -11.28 -28.29 47.69
C GLU A 797 -11.17 -29.36 48.78
N SER A 798 -12.12 -30.30 48.81
CA SER A 798 -12.04 -31.46 49.68
C SER A 798 -10.92 -32.39 49.22
N HIS A 799 -9.91 -32.57 50.07
CA HIS A 799 -8.80 -33.49 49.81
C HIS A 799 -8.98 -34.76 50.65
N GLY A 800 -9.39 -35.86 50.01
CA GLY A 800 -9.59 -37.15 50.69
C GLY A 800 -10.89 -37.22 51.51
N ALA A 801 -10.81 -37.78 52.72
CA ALA A 801 -11.98 -38.03 53.60
C ALA A 801 -12.30 -36.87 54.58
N ALA A 802 -11.56 -35.76 54.54
CA ALA A 802 -11.78 -34.60 55.40
C ALA A 802 -12.48 -33.46 54.65
N ASP A 803 -13.43 -32.79 55.31
CA ASP A 803 -14.12 -31.64 54.77
C ASP A 803 -13.15 -30.44 54.68
N ALA A 804 -13.28 -29.60 53.67
CA ALA A 804 -12.32 -28.53 53.40
C ALA A 804 -12.30 -27.46 54.52
N ASP A 805 -13.41 -27.30 55.26
CA ASP A 805 -13.47 -26.46 56.46
C ASP A 805 -12.66 -27.05 57.63
N ASP A 806 -12.51 -28.37 57.70
CA ASP A 806 -11.68 -29.02 58.73
C ASP A 806 -10.19 -28.79 58.46
N ASN A 807 -9.78 -28.68 57.20
CA ASN A 807 -8.41 -28.31 56.84
C ASN A 807 -8.08 -26.88 57.27
N VAL A 808 -9.00 -25.93 57.05
CA VAL A 808 -8.87 -24.55 57.53
C VAL A 808 -8.86 -24.50 59.06
N ALA A 809 -9.77 -25.20 59.73
CA ALA A 809 -9.82 -25.25 61.18
C ALA A 809 -8.54 -25.87 61.79
N ARG A 810 -7.98 -26.90 61.15
CA ARG A 810 -6.69 -27.50 61.56
C ARG A 810 -5.55 -26.49 61.40
N ALA A 811 -5.53 -25.75 60.28
CA ALA A 811 -4.54 -24.70 60.06
C ALA A 811 -4.63 -23.60 61.14
N LEU A 812 -5.85 -23.23 61.54
CA LEU A 812 -6.13 -22.21 62.55
C LEU A 812 -6.10 -22.74 64.00
N HIS A 813 -5.71 -23.99 64.24
CA HIS A 813 -5.63 -24.53 65.60
C HIS A 813 -4.68 -23.69 66.47
N GLY A 814 -5.22 -23.10 67.53
CA GLY A 814 -4.54 -22.11 68.39
C GLY A 814 -5.15 -20.70 68.33
N PHE A 815 -5.97 -20.39 67.32
CA PHE A 815 -6.68 -19.11 67.17
C PHE A 815 -8.13 -19.14 67.68
N ALA A 816 -8.59 -20.24 68.27
CA ALA A 816 -9.96 -20.37 68.75
C ALA A 816 -10.21 -19.49 69.99
N GLY A 817 -11.41 -18.90 70.06
CA GLY A 817 -11.85 -18.04 71.16
C GLY A 817 -11.60 -16.54 70.92
N ALA A 818 -11.76 -15.74 71.98
CA ALA A 818 -11.70 -14.28 71.93
C ALA A 818 -10.32 -13.68 72.19
N ALA A 819 -9.32 -14.52 72.51
CA ALA A 819 -7.97 -14.08 72.78
C ALA A 819 -7.19 -13.83 71.49
N ALA A 820 -6.16 -12.98 71.57
CA ALA A 820 -5.22 -12.77 70.48
C ALA A 820 -4.38 -14.03 70.19
N ALA A 821 -3.74 -14.04 69.04
CA ALA A 821 -2.91 -15.15 68.57
C ALA A 821 -1.83 -15.55 69.58
N PRO A 822 -1.50 -16.85 69.70
CA PRO A 822 -0.35 -17.30 70.50
C PRO A 822 0.95 -16.64 70.01
N PRO A 823 1.87 -16.25 70.91
CA PRO A 823 3.08 -15.51 70.54
C PRO A 823 4.11 -16.34 69.74
N HIS A 824 3.95 -17.68 69.70
CA HIS A 824 4.87 -18.62 69.05
C HIS A 824 4.23 -19.36 67.86
N LEU A 825 3.23 -18.73 67.21
CA LEU A 825 2.51 -19.32 66.08
C LEU A 825 2.33 -18.32 64.94
N THR A 826 2.74 -18.72 63.73
CA THR A 826 2.43 -18.02 62.48
C THR A 826 1.71 -18.96 61.52
N VAL A 827 0.58 -18.50 60.99
CA VAL A 827 -0.29 -19.28 60.10
C VAL A 827 -0.42 -18.60 58.74
N LEU A 828 -0.21 -19.35 57.65
CA LEU A 828 -0.32 -18.88 56.27
C LEU A 828 -1.37 -19.68 55.50
N LEU A 829 -2.47 -19.06 55.08
CA LEU A 829 -3.54 -19.73 54.32
C LEU A 829 -3.65 -19.15 52.92
N ALA A 830 -3.70 -20.03 51.92
CA ALA A 830 -4.18 -19.69 50.59
C ALA A 830 -5.69 -20.02 50.49
N ILE A 831 -6.51 -19.00 50.27
CA ILE A 831 -7.98 -19.11 50.30
C ILE A 831 -8.63 -17.97 49.50
N ASN A 832 -9.69 -18.25 48.76
CA ASN A 832 -10.43 -17.23 47.99
C ASN A 832 -11.29 -16.34 48.92
N ASP A 833 -11.43 -15.04 48.62
CA ASP A 833 -12.17 -14.07 49.46
C ASP A 833 -13.58 -14.52 49.83
N GLY A 834 -14.37 -14.96 48.84
CA GLY A 834 -15.75 -15.37 49.10
C GLY A 834 -15.84 -16.58 50.03
N ARG A 835 -14.85 -17.48 49.97
CA ARG A 835 -14.77 -18.62 50.88
C ARG A 835 -14.25 -18.23 52.25
N LEU A 836 -13.33 -17.26 52.31
CA LEU A 836 -12.82 -16.70 53.55
C LEU A 836 -13.94 -16.02 54.35
N ASP A 837 -14.74 -15.20 53.67
CA ASP A 837 -15.92 -14.53 54.23
C ASP A 837 -16.94 -15.55 54.74
N ASP A 838 -17.29 -16.53 53.91
CA ASP A 838 -18.23 -17.59 54.24
C ASP A 838 -17.77 -18.46 55.43
N PHE A 839 -16.48 -18.83 55.48
CA PHE A 839 -15.91 -19.57 56.62
C PHE A 839 -16.01 -18.77 57.92
N PHE A 840 -15.57 -17.51 57.92
CA PHE A 840 -15.61 -16.69 59.13
C PHE A 840 -17.01 -16.25 59.52
N SER A 841 -17.94 -16.12 58.56
CA SER A 841 -19.36 -15.91 58.82
C SER A 841 -19.98 -17.12 59.55
N ARG A 842 -19.71 -18.35 59.07
CA ARG A 842 -20.24 -19.59 59.66
C ARG A 842 -19.57 -20.00 60.97
N ARG A 843 -18.26 -19.72 61.12
CA ARG A 843 -17.46 -20.09 62.30
C ARG A 843 -17.10 -18.90 63.20
N SER A 844 -17.79 -17.76 63.06
CA SER A 844 -17.54 -16.53 63.83
C SER A 844 -17.53 -16.77 65.34
N ALA A 845 -18.43 -17.62 65.85
CA ALA A 845 -18.50 -17.96 67.27
C ALA A 845 -17.28 -18.74 67.78
N ALA A 846 -16.61 -19.51 66.93
CA ALA A 846 -15.40 -20.27 67.28
C ALA A 846 -14.12 -19.43 67.20
N TYR A 847 -14.09 -18.43 66.31
CA TYR A 847 -12.92 -17.57 66.07
C TYR A 847 -13.26 -16.07 66.17
N PRO A 848 -13.93 -15.58 67.23
CA PRO A 848 -14.47 -14.22 67.26
C PRO A 848 -13.40 -13.13 67.10
N TRP A 849 -12.21 -13.31 67.68
CA TRP A 849 -11.12 -12.33 67.57
C TRP A 849 -10.56 -12.21 66.14
N LEU A 850 -10.43 -13.34 65.44
CA LEU A 850 -9.87 -13.42 64.09
C LEU A 850 -10.91 -13.02 63.04
N ALA A 851 -12.15 -13.51 63.17
CA ALA A 851 -13.27 -13.20 62.29
C ALA A 851 -13.53 -11.70 62.22
N GLN A 852 -13.55 -11.01 63.36
CA GLN A 852 -13.76 -9.56 63.41
C GLN A 852 -12.73 -8.79 62.57
N ARG A 853 -11.46 -9.19 62.60
CA ARG A 853 -10.37 -8.52 61.87
C ARG A 853 -10.41 -8.82 60.38
N VAL A 854 -10.65 -10.08 60.03
CA VAL A 854 -10.74 -10.51 58.62
C VAL A 854 -11.94 -9.87 57.95
N ILE A 855 -13.12 -9.90 58.57
CA ILE A 855 -14.35 -9.27 58.03
C ILE A 855 -14.16 -7.75 57.94
N ALA A 856 -13.66 -7.09 58.97
CA ALA A 856 -13.39 -5.65 58.91
C ALA A 856 -12.44 -5.29 57.76
N ARG A 857 -11.43 -6.12 57.48
CA ARG A 857 -10.51 -5.91 56.36
C ARG A 857 -11.18 -6.17 55.00
N LEU A 858 -12.05 -7.18 54.89
CA LEU A 858 -12.86 -7.43 53.69
C LEU A 858 -13.82 -6.26 53.42
N ASP A 859 -14.34 -5.62 54.46
CA ASP A 859 -15.18 -4.41 54.40
C ASP A 859 -14.38 -3.10 54.14
N GLY A 860 -13.06 -3.21 53.93
CA GLY A 860 -12.20 -2.07 53.55
C GLY A 860 -11.61 -1.27 54.72
N ALA A 861 -11.64 -1.80 55.95
CA ALA A 861 -10.95 -1.18 57.08
C ALA A 861 -9.41 -1.16 56.90
N ALA A 862 -8.74 -0.32 57.71
CA ALA A 862 -7.28 -0.20 57.72
C ALA A 862 -6.57 -1.53 58.04
N ALA A 863 -5.31 -1.65 57.62
CA ALA A 863 -4.50 -2.85 57.85
C ALA A 863 -4.33 -3.17 59.35
N ASP A 864 -4.49 -4.44 59.73
CA ASP A 864 -4.26 -4.91 61.09
C ASP A 864 -2.79 -5.36 61.26
N PRO A 865 -2.13 -5.08 62.40
CA PRO A 865 -0.72 -5.42 62.59
C PRO A 865 -0.44 -6.92 62.81
N GLN A 866 -1.44 -7.74 63.17
CA GLN A 866 -1.30 -9.16 63.49
C GLN A 866 -2.01 -10.10 62.51
N VAL A 867 -2.93 -9.58 61.69
CA VAL A 867 -3.70 -10.36 60.71
C VAL A 867 -3.67 -9.66 59.36
N TRP A 868 -2.99 -10.25 58.37
CA TRP A 868 -2.88 -9.67 57.04
C TRP A 868 -3.71 -10.45 56.03
N LEU A 869 -4.56 -9.74 55.30
CA LEU A 869 -5.21 -10.21 54.09
C LEU A 869 -4.50 -9.56 52.90
N VAL A 870 -3.89 -10.38 52.06
CA VAL A 870 -3.17 -9.95 50.85
C VAL A 870 -3.96 -10.42 49.65
N ASP A 871 -4.49 -9.47 48.88
CA ASP A 871 -5.31 -9.75 47.70
C ASP A 871 -4.45 -9.71 46.43
N LEU A 872 -4.07 -10.89 45.95
CA LEU A 872 -3.24 -11.02 44.76
C LEU A 872 -3.96 -10.61 43.46
N LYS A 873 -5.28 -10.36 43.49
CA LYS A 873 -6.01 -9.83 42.33
C LYS A 873 -5.60 -8.40 41.98
N ARG A 874 -5.07 -7.66 42.96
CA ARG A 874 -4.57 -6.29 42.77
C ARG A 874 -3.12 -6.25 42.28
N ARG A 875 -2.50 -7.41 42.07
CA ARG A 875 -1.11 -7.47 41.63
C ARG A 875 -1.01 -7.08 40.16
N ALA A 876 -0.12 -6.14 39.88
CA ALA A 876 0.33 -5.80 38.54
C ALA A 876 1.63 -6.55 38.21
N PHE A 877 1.63 -7.33 37.13
CA PHE A 877 2.85 -7.97 36.62
C PHE A 877 3.67 -7.06 35.71
N VAL A 878 3.08 -5.96 35.27
CA VAL A 878 3.65 -4.97 34.35
C VAL A 878 3.98 -3.68 35.09
N GLY A 879 4.96 -2.93 34.59
CA GLY A 879 5.33 -1.61 35.09
C GLY A 879 4.72 -0.48 34.27
N MET A 880 4.66 0.71 34.87
CA MET A 880 4.45 1.94 34.13
C MET A 880 5.64 2.21 33.21
N PRO A 881 5.47 2.91 32.06
CA PRO A 881 6.58 3.21 31.16
C PRO A 881 7.75 3.89 31.88
N GLY A 882 8.97 3.37 31.67
CA GLY A 882 10.18 3.84 32.36
C GLY A 882 10.51 3.09 33.64
N ALA A 883 9.65 2.19 34.12
CA ALA A 883 9.98 1.27 35.21
C ALA A 883 11.03 0.24 34.73
N ALA A 884 12.20 0.22 35.37
CA ALA A 884 13.33 -0.62 34.94
C ALA A 884 13.29 -2.07 35.47
N ASP A 885 12.36 -2.41 36.38
CA ASP A 885 12.40 -3.68 37.14
C ASP A 885 11.01 -4.29 37.38
N SER A 886 10.16 -4.34 36.36
CA SER A 886 8.86 -5.02 36.45
C SER A 886 9.00 -6.55 36.43
N LEU A 887 8.02 -7.27 36.98
CA LEU A 887 7.98 -8.74 36.90
C LEU A 887 7.95 -9.22 35.44
N PHE A 888 7.22 -8.51 34.57
CA PHE A 888 7.20 -8.74 33.14
C PHE A 888 8.61 -8.74 32.55
N HIS A 889 9.39 -7.67 32.79
CA HIS A 889 10.74 -7.53 32.28
C HIS A 889 11.66 -8.64 32.82
N GLN A 890 11.56 -8.97 34.11
CA GLN A 890 12.34 -10.03 34.74
C GLN A 890 12.02 -11.42 34.13
N ILE A 891 10.74 -11.73 33.90
CA ILE A 891 10.31 -13.00 33.29
C ILE A 891 10.79 -13.08 31.83
N VAL A 892 10.61 -12.03 31.03
CA VAL A 892 11.09 -12.00 29.64
C VAL A 892 12.61 -12.19 29.58
N THR A 893 13.35 -11.50 30.45
CA THR A 893 14.81 -11.61 30.54
C THR A 893 15.23 -13.03 30.92
N THR A 894 14.53 -13.66 31.85
CA THR A 894 14.80 -15.03 32.30
C THR A 894 14.54 -16.05 31.18
N LEU A 895 13.43 -15.94 30.45
CA LEU A 895 13.08 -16.86 29.37
C LEU A 895 13.96 -16.68 28.12
N SER A 896 14.37 -15.44 27.82
CA SER A 896 15.19 -15.09 26.64
C SER A 896 16.71 -15.04 26.92
N GLY A 897 17.14 -15.37 28.14
CA GLY A 897 18.51 -15.20 28.62
C GLY A 897 19.56 -15.91 27.76
N ALA A 898 20.61 -15.18 27.37
CA ALA A 898 21.52 -15.60 26.28
C ALA A 898 22.15 -16.99 26.45
N GLU A 899 22.46 -17.42 27.68
CA GLU A 899 23.07 -18.71 27.98
C GLU A 899 22.23 -19.90 27.47
N ALA A 900 20.92 -19.88 27.73
CA ALA A 900 20.01 -20.95 27.32
C ALA A 900 19.79 -21.02 25.79
N TRP A 901 20.17 -19.98 25.05
CA TRP A 901 19.99 -19.87 23.61
C TRP A 901 21.28 -20.09 22.80
N GLN A 902 22.44 -20.24 23.44
CA GLN A 902 23.73 -20.47 22.75
C GLN A 902 23.73 -21.71 21.84
N TYR A 903 22.92 -22.73 22.18
CA TYR A 903 22.70 -23.91 21.34
C TYR A 903 22.24 -23.55 19.93
N CYS A 904 21.47 -22.47 19.78
CA CYS A 904 20.93 -22.03 18.50
C CYS A 904 22.01 -21.39 17.60
N ASP A 905 23.07 -20.80 18.15
CA ASP A 905 24.08 -20.07 17.37
C ASP A 905 24.88 -20.98 16.40
N GLN A 906 25.01 -22.25 16.76
CA GLN A 906 25.69 -23.30 15.96
C GLN A 906 24.73 -24.09 15.06
N CYS A 907 23.43 -23.79 15.10
CA CYS A 907 22.39 -24.54 14.40
C CYS A 907 22.29 -24.16 12.92
N THR A 908 22.10 -25.14 12.04
CA THR A 908 21.88 -24.93 10.60
C THR A 908 20.67 -24.04 10.29
N ALA A 909 19.58 -24.17 11.05
CA ALA A 909 18.36 -23.39 10.85
C ALA A 909 18.43 -21.96 11.41
N GLN A 910 19.46 -21.59 12.17
CA GLN A 910 19.53 -20.30 12.88
C GLN A 910 19.23 -19.05 12.03
N PRO A 911 19.67 -18.91 10.77
CA PRO A 911 19.41 -17.71 9.97
C PRO A 911 17.92 -17.47 9.65
N ILE A 912 17.10 -18.51 9.72
CA ILE A 912 15.68 -18.50 9.33
C ILE A 912 14.76 -19.00 10.44
N CYS A 913 15.30 -19.46 11.57
CA CYS A 913 14.54 -19.99 12.69
C CYS A 913 13.72 -18.86 13.37
N PRO A 914 12.38 -18.91 13.32
CA PRO A 914 11.56 -17.87 13.93
C PRO A 914 11.70 -17.86 15.45
N ILE A 915 11.83 -19.03 16.09
CA ILE A 915 11.97 -19.16 17.54
C ILE A 915 13.24 -18.43 18.03
N SER A 916 14.38 -18.70 17.40
CA SER A 916 15.65 -18.05 17.74
C SER A 916 15.61 -16.55 17.45
N ALA A 917 14.94 -16.14 16.37
CA ALA A 917 14.80 -14.73 16.03
C ALA A 917 13.89 -13.98 17.03
N ASN A 918 12.81 -14.62 17.50
CA ASN A 918 11.93 -14.07 18.53
C ASN A 918 12.67 -13.92 19.86
N ALA A 919 13.43 -14.94 20.28
CA ALA A 919 14.26 -14.85 21.48
C ALA A 919 15.36 -13.78 21.37
N ALA A 920 15.91 -13.54 20.18
CA ALA A 920 16.83 -12.43 19.95
C ALA A 920 16.13 -11.06 20.00
N ALA A 921 14.91 -10.95 19.44
CA ALA A 921 14.11 -9.73 19.50
C ALA A 921 13.70 -9.37 20.93
N LEU A 922 13.28 -10.36 21.73
CA LEU A 922 12.88 -10.16 23.13
C LEU A 922 14.05 -9.91 24.09
N ARG A 923 15.30 -9.83 23.58
CA ARG A 923 16.46 -9.29 24.32
C ARG A 923 16.70 -7.80 24.05
N ARG A 924 16.00 -7.20 23.07
CA ARG A 924 16.15 -5.77 22.74
C ARG A 924 15.27 -4.92 23.68
N PRO A 925 15.83 -4.00 24.47
CA PRO A 925 15.05 -3.22 25.46
C PRO A 925 13.88 -2.45 24.86
N ALA A 926 14.04 -1.86 23.66
CA ALA A 926 12.97 -1.13 22.98
C ALA A 926 11.78 -2.02 22.60
N ILE A 927 12.03 -3.28 22.21
CA ILE A 927 10.98 -4.24 21.86
C ILE A 927 10.27 -4.73 23.13
N VAL A 928 11.03 -5.02 24.19
CA VAL A 928 10.46 -5.44 25.49
C VAL A 928 9.60 -4.34 26.09
N ALA A 929 10.06 -3.09 26.07
CA ALA A 929 9.27 -1.94 26.55
C ALA A 929 7.97 -1.78 25.76
N GLN A 930 8.02 -1.91 24.42
CA GLN A 930 6.82 -1.83 23.60
C GLN A 930 5.86 -3.01 23.81
N LEU A 931 6.40 -4.21 24.03
CA LEU A 931 5.60 -5.38 24.36
C LEU A 931 4.92 -5.21 25.73
N GLU A 932 5.64 -4.70 26.72
CA GLU A 932 5.11 -4.41 28.04
C GLU A 932 3.98 -3.36 27.98
N VAL A 933 4.08 -2.36 27.11
CA VAL A 933 2.98 -1.40 26.88
C VAL A 933 1.69 -2.11 26.46
N LEU A 934 1.74 -3.13 25.59
CA LEU A 934 0.54 -3.88 25.21
C LEU A 934 -0.04 -4.67 26.37
N PHE A 935 0.82 -5.28 27.19
CA PHE A 935 0.40 -6.02 28.38
C PHE A 935 -0.16 -5.07 29.44
N LEU A 936 0.41 -3.87 29.57
CA LEU A 936 -0.11 -2.79 30.41
C LEU A 936 -1.50 -2.36 29.96
N LEU A 937 -1.72 -2.13 28.67
CA LEU A 937 -3.06 -1.78 28.17
C LEU A 937 -4.05 -2.92 28.35
N ALA A 938 -3.64 -4.18 28.15
CA ALA A 938 -4.50 -5.33 28.44
C ALA A 938 -4.90 -5.39 29.93
N HIS A 939 -3.97 -5.10 30.83
CA HIS A 939 -4.22 -5.02 32.27
C HIS A 939 -5.15 -3.84 32.62
N LEU A 940 -4.90 -2.64 32.08
CA LEU A 940 -5.69 -1.42 32.35
C LEU A 940 -7.11 -1.46 31.78
N ARG A 941 -7.41 -2.35 30.84
CA ARG A 941 -8.78 -2.58 30.35
C ARG A 941 -9.67 -3.29 31.37
N GLN A 942 -9.09 -3.92 32.40
CA GLN A 942 -9.79 -4.57 33.51
C GLN A 942 -10.90 -5.58 33.12
N ARG A 943 -10.88 -6.09 31.89
CA ARG A 943 -11.87 -7.09 31.42
C ARG A 943 -11.63 -8.47 31.99
N GLN A 944 -10.38 -8.75 32.34
CA GLN A 944 -9.97 -10.01 32.96
C GLN A 944 -8.76 -9.79 33.87
N HIS A 945 -8.75 -10.50 35.00
CA HIS A 945 -7.57 -10.61 35.86
C HIS A 945 -6.48 -11.47 35.19
N ILE A 946 -5.28 -10.92 35.04
CA ILE A 946 -4.14 -11.60 34.43
C ILE A 946 -3.31 -12.23 35.55
N THR A 947 -3.09 -13.54 35.50
CA THR A 947 -2.22 -14.24 36.47
C THR A 947 -0.79 -14.37 35.94
N ILE A 948 0.19 -14.69 36.81
CA ILE A 948 1.57 -14.98 36.35
C ILE A 948 1.62 -16.18 35.39
N ARG A 949 0.67 -17.11 35.55
CA ARG A 949 0.51 -18.26 34.65
C ARG A 949 0.11 -17.81 33.26
N ASP A 950 -0.87 -16.92 33.15
CA ASP A 950 -1.33 -16.38 31.86
C ASP A 950 -0.22 -15.58 31.17
N LEU A 951 0.51 -14.77 31.93
CA LEU A 951 1.68 -14.05 31.45
C LEU A 951 2.74 -15.00 30.88
N ARG A 952 3.15 -16.03 31.64
CA ARG A 952 4.14 -17.02 31.18
C ARG A 952 3.65 -17.79 29.95
N SER A 953 2.37 -18.17 29.94
CA SER A 953 1.74 -18.86 28.80
C SER A 953 1.77 -18.01 27.54
N ALA A 954 1.40 -16.73 27.64
CA ALA A 954 1.46 -15.81 26.51
C ALA A 954 2.89 -15.56 26.02
N LEU A 955 3.86 -15.35 26.92
CA LEU A 955 5.26 -15.18 26.53
C LEU A 955 5.83 -16.44 25.86
N ALA A 956 5.45 -17.63 26.33
CA ALA A 956 5.82 -18.89 25.68
C ALA A 956 5.26 -19.00 24.25
N TRP A 957 4.00 -18.61 24.05
CA TRP A 957 3.38 -18.51 22.73
C TRP A 957 4.14 -17.51 21.83
N VAL A 958 4.45 -16.33 22.34
CA VAL A 958 5.15 -15.26 21.59
C VAL A 958 6.58 -15.67 21.20
N LEU A 959 7.25 -16.45 22.06
CA LEU A 959 8.58 -16.99 21.78
C LEU A 959 8.55 -18.11 20.74
N THR A 960 7.64 -19.08 20.89
CA THR A 960 7.72 -20.37 20.19
C THR A 960 6.65 -20.60 19.13
N GLY A 961 5.50 -19.94 19.21
CA GLY A 961 4.33 -20.26 18.36
C GLY A 961 3.81 -21.69 18.52
N ASP A 962 4.10 -22.33 19.66
CA ASP A 962 3.93 -23.78 19.90
C ASP A 962 4.73 -24.68 18.92
N LEU A 963 5.79 -24.14 18.31
CA LEU A 963 6.74 -24.90 17.49
C LEU A 963 7.87 -25.49 18.33
N ASP A 964 8.33 -26.67 17.94
CA ASP A 964 9.59 -27.27 18.41
C ASP A 964 10.71 -27.16 17.36
N CYS A 965 11.94 -27.47 17.77
CA CYS A 965 13.09 -27.47 16.86
C CYS A 965 12.94 -28.49 15.72
N ALA A 966 12.24 -29.60 15.94
CA ALA A 966 12.05 -30.63 14.93
C ALA A 966 11.14 -30.13 13.80
N ALA A 967 10.05 -29.43 14.13
CA ALA A 967 9.14 -28.79 13.19
C ALA A 967 9.86 -27.70 12.38
N VAL A 968 10.70 -26.89 13.02
CA VAL A 968 11.51 -25.88 12.32
C VAL A 968 12.49 -26.54 11.35
N HIS A 969 13.20 -27.59 11.75
CA HIS A 969 14.09 -28.32 10.84
C HIS A 969 13.33 -29.01 9.70
N ALA A 970 12.16 -29.60 9.98
CA ALA A 970 11.34 -30.25 8.97
C ALA A 970 10.80 -29.25 7.94
N ALA A 971 10.35 -28.07 8.37
CA ALA A 971 9.90 -26.99 7.50
C ALA A 971 11.01 -26.41 6.60
N HIS A 972 12.28 -26.63 6.97
CA HIS A 972 13.45 -26.13 6.25
C HIS A 972 14.29 -27.23 5.59
N ALA A 973 13.92 -28.50 5.75
CA ALA A 973 14.58 -29.59 5.06
C ALA A 973 14.36 -29.43 3.54
N PRO A 974 15.40 -29.60 2.70
CA PRO A 974 15.22 -29.60 1.26
C PRO A 974 14.17 -30.65 0.90
N VAL A 975 13.08 -30.19 0.26
CA VAL A 975 11.96 -31.06 -0.15
C VAL A 975 12.47 -32.04 -1.21
N HIS A 976 12.96 -33.19 -0.76
CA HIS A 976 13.41 -34.28 -1.62
C HIS A 976 12.25 -35.16 -2.09
N ASP A 977 11.09 -35.08 -1.43
CA ASP A 977 9.92 -35.90 -1.76
C ASP A 977 8.59 -35.12 -1.54
N ILE A 978 7.77 -35.01 -2.59
CA ILE A 978 6.44 -34.41 -2.51
C ILE A 978 5.50 -35.22 -1.63
N SER A 979 5.69 -36.54 -1.52
CA SER A 979 4.88 -37.34 -0.61
C SER A 979 5.04 -36.84 0.82
N VAL A 980 6.26 -36.46 1.23
CA VAL A 980 6.58 -35.86 2.53
C VAL A 980 6.11 -34.40 2.63
N ALA A 981 6.16 -33.61 1.55
CA ALA A 981 5.60 -32.25 1.56
C ALA A 981 4.06 -32.23 1.61
N VAL A 982 3.41 -33.23 1.03
CA VAL A 982 1.95 -33.41 1.04
C VAL A 982 1.50 -34.11 2.31
N HIS A 983 2.27 -35.06 2.88
CA HIS A 983 2.02 -35.62 4.22
C HIS A 983 2.34 -34.60 5.31
N ALA A 984 3.36 -33.75 5.12
CA ALA A 984 3.55 -32.56 5.91
C ALA A 984 2.32 -31.67 5.71
N ALA A 985 1.93 -31.24 4.52
CA ALA A 985 0.72 -30.41 4.34
C ALA A 985 -0.59 -31.04 4.88
N HIS A 986 -0.73 -32.38 4.89
CA HIS A 986 -1.90 -33.09 5.43
C HIS A 986 -1.85 -33.29 6.96
N ASN A 987 -0.66 -33.41 7.56
CA ASN A 987 -0.48 -33.53 9.03
C ASN A 987 0.01 -32.23 9.69
N ALA A 988 0.32 -31.21 8.90
CA ALA A 988 0.85 -29.94 9.33
C ALA A 988 -0.28 -28.94 9.38
N VAL A 989 -0.61 -28.59 10.61
CA VAL A 989 -1.04 -27.24 10.97
C VAL A 989 0.10 -26.21 10.74
N HIS A 990 1.04 -26.48 9.83
CA HIS A 990 2.29 -25.74 9.66
C HIS A 990 2.55 -25.43 8.18
N ASP A 991 1.65 -24.62 7.61
CA ASP A 991 1.99 -23.66 6.55
C ASP A 991 2.87 -22.55 7.20
N VAL A 992 4.06 -22.91 7.68
CA VAL A 992 4.92 -21.99 8.47
C VAL A 992 5.70 -21.11 7.51
N SER A 993 5.07 -20.02 7.08
CA SER A 993 5.83 -18.86 6.65
C SER A 993 6.64 -18.36 7.86
N VAL A 994 7.97 -18.27 7.75
CA VAL A 994 8.85 -17.73 8.81
C VAL A 994 8.38 -16.34 9.26
N ALA A 995 7.84 -15.55 8.33
CA ALA A 995 7.26 -14.24 8.60
C ALA A 995 6.01 -14.30 9.50
N GLU A 996 5.20 -15.36 9.39
CA GLU A 996 3.98 -15.52 10.19
C GLU A 996 4.28 -15.99 11.63
N GLN A 997 5.47 -16.52 11.88
CA GLN A 997 5.93 -17.02 13.19
C GLN A 997 6.78 -16.00 13.95
N ARG A 998 6.82 -14.75 13.49
CA ARG A 998 7.50 -13.67 14.22
C ARG A 998 6.64 -13.21 15.41
N TYR A 999 7.28 -12.85 16.51
CA TYR A 999 6.62 -12.45 17.76
C TYR A 999 5.55 -11.36 17.54
N TRP A 1000 5.84 -10.34 16.70
CA TRP A 1000 4.93 -9.23 16.40
C TRP A 1000 3.70 -9.66 15.58
N GLN A 1001 3.72 -10.85 14.97
CA GLN A 1001 2.57 -11.46 14.31
C GLN A 1001 1.83 -12.38 15.29
N LEU A 1002 2.57 -13.28 15.96
CA LEU A 1002 2.03 -14.28 16.89
C LEU A 1002 1.18 -13.67 18.00
N LEU A 1003 1.53 -12.48 18.47
CA LEU A 1003 0.76 -11.71 19.45
C LEU A 1003 -0.70 -11.51 19.06
N PHE A 1004 -1.00 -11.38 17.77
CA PHE A 1004 -2.32 -11.02 17.27
C PHE A 1004 -2.99 -12.15 16.47
N THR A 1005 -2.25 -13.21 16.11
CA THR A 1005 -2.76 -14.33 15.30
C THR A 1005 -2.88 -15.64 16.10
N ALA A 1006 -2.84 -15.58 17.42
CA ALA A 1006 -3.12 -16.73 18.27
C ALA A 1006 -4.49 -17.34 17.94
N PRO A 1007 -4.66 -18.67 17.98
CA PRO A 1007 -5.97 -19.31 17.89
C PRO A 1007 -6.91 -18.78 18.99
N PRO A 1008 -8.22 -18.61 18.70
CA PRO A 1008 -9.18 -18.22 19.72
C PRO A 1008 -9.29 -19.29 20.81
N GLY A 1009 -9.61 -18.88 22.05
CA GLY A 1009 -9.78 -19.79 23.18
C GLY A 1009 -8.69 -19.69 24.25
N ASP A 1010 -7.73 -18.79 24.10
CA ASP A 1010 -6.90 -18.29 25.21
C ASP A 1010 -7.35 -16.86 25.54
N PRO A 1011 -8.08 -16.65 26.65
CA PRO A 1011 -8.69 -15.36 26.97
C PRO A 1011 -7.70 -14.20 27.02
N PHE A 1012 -6.47 -14.43 27.49
CA PHE A 1012 -5.49 -13.35 27.59
C PHE A 1012 -4.88 -13.00 26.22
N LEU A 1013 -4.61 -13.99 25.36
CA LEU A 1013 -4.19 -13.72 23.97
C LEU A 1013 -5.33 -13.07 23.17
N ASP A 1014 -6.59 -13.37 23.50
CA ASP A 1014 -7.76 -12.71 22.90
C ASP A 1014 -7.81 -11.21 23.29
N GLU A 1015 -7.44 -10.85 24.52
CA GLU A 1015 -7.29 -9.45 24.95
C GLU A 1015 -6.17 -8.72 24.21
N LEU A 1016 -5.03 -9.37 23.97
CA LEU A 1016 -3.95 -8.79 23.15
C LEU A 1016 -4.36 -8.62 21.68
N ARG A 1017 -5.15 -9.56 21.13
CA ARG A 1017 -5.70 -9.46 19.76
C ARG A 1017 -6.58 -8.22 19.58
N ALA A 1018 -7.33 -7.83 20.60
CA ALA A 1018 -8.14 -6.61 20.55
C ALA A 1018 -7.29 -5.32 20.44
N LEU A 1019 -5.99 -5.39 20.74
CA LEU A 1019 -5.02 -4.30 20.62
C LEU A 1019 -4.23 -4.33 19.30
N ASP A 1020 -4.62 -5.16 18.33
CA ASP A 1020 -3.90 -5.34 17.06
C ASP A 1020 -3.79 -4.02 16.26
N PRO A 1021 -2.56 -3.54 15.97
CA PRO A 1021 -2.34 -2.36 15.13
C PRO A 1021 -3.00 -2.44 13.74
N ALA A 1022 -3.20 -3.65 13.21
CA ALA A 1022 -3.83 -3.85 11.91
C ALA A 1022 -5.31 -3.45 11.89
N MET A 1023 -5.99 -3.48 13.04
CA MET A 1023 -7.41 -3.10 13.17
C MET A 1023 -7.62 -1.59 13.07
N ARG A 1024 -6.56 -0.79 13.26
CA ARG A 1024 -6.64 0.67 13.17
C ARG A 1024 -6.52 1.14 11.72
N VAL A 1025 -7.55 1.87 11.26
CA VAL A 1025 -7.52 2.58 9.99
C VAL A 1025 -6.64 3.83 10.13
N GLN A 1026 -5.65 3.98 9.25
CA GLN A 1026 -4.73 5.12 9.24
C GLN A 1026 -4.52 5.61 7.82
N PRO A 1027 -5.36 6.52 7.31
CA PRO A 1027 -5.39 6.83 5.88
C PRO A 1027 -4.05 7.26 5.27
N TYR A 1028 -3.18 7.94 6.03
CA TYR A 1028 -1.85 8.33 5.57
C TYR A 1028 -0.90 7.12 5.50
N LEU A 1029 -0.77 6.38 6.60
CA LEU A 1029 0.09 5.19 6.68
C LEU A 1029 -0.38 4.10 5.71
N ASP A 1030 -1.69 3.89 5.57
CA ASP A 1030 -2.28 2.93 4.64
C ASP A 1030 -1.94 3.26 3.18
N ARG A 1031 -1.96 4.54 2.80
CA ARG A 1031 -1.55 5.00 1.47
C ARG A 1031 -0.05 4.83 1.25
N LEU A 1032 0.77 5.17 2.25
CA LEU A 1032 2.22 4.98 2.20
C LEU A 1032 2.58 3.51 2.00
N VAL A 1033 2.08 2.62 2.86
CA VAL A 1033 2.33 1.18 2.77
C VAL A 1033 1.79 0.61 1.47
N HIS A 1034 0.61 1.04 1.00
CA HIS A 1034 0.10 0.61 -0.30
C HIS A 1034 1.02 0.98 -1.47
N GLY A 1035 1.61 2.18 -1.45
CA GLY A 1035 2.60 2.60 -2.45
C GLY A 1035 3.87 1.74 -2.47
N LEU A 1036 4.21 1.13 -1.33
CA LEU A 1036 5.40 0.28 -1.15
C LEU A 1036 5.22 -1.18 -1.56
N GLN A 1037 4.03 -1.60 -1.99
CA GLN A 1037 3.74 -3.00 -2.36
C GLN A 1037 4.47 -3.50 -3.62
N ARG A 1038 5.16 -2.63 -4.36
CA ARG A 1038 5.86 -3.01 -5.61
C ARG A 1038 7.25 -3.55 -5.31
N ALA A 1039 7.64 -4.66 -5.95
CA ALA A 1039 8.94 -5.31 -5.76
C ALA A 1039 10.17 -4.37 -5.87
N PRO A 1040 10.24 -3.38 -6.80
CA PRO A 1040 11.38 -2.46 -6.91
C PRO A 1040 11.63 -1.57 -5.68
N ARG A 1041 10.68 -1.51 -4.73
CA ARG A 1041 10.75 -0.67 -3.53
C ARG A 1041 11.28 -1.38 -2.28
N ALA A 1042 12.02 -2.48 -2.45
CA ALA A 1042 12.59 -3.24 -1.33
C ALA A 1042 13.46 -2.39 -0.41
N ALA A 1043 14.27 -1.48 -0.96
CA ALA A 1043 15.11 -0.57 -0.18
C ALA A 1043 14.28 0.43 0.66
N GLU A 1044 13.20 0.99 0.09
CA GLU A 1044 12.29 1.88 0.81
C GLU A 1044 11.57 1.14 1.96
N ARG A 1045 11.14 -0.11 1.74
CA ARG A 1045 10.53 -0.94 2.79
C ARG A 1045 11.51 -1.31 3.89
N ALA A 1046 12.72 -1.72 3.52
CA ALA A 1046 13.79 -2.05 4.46
C ALA A 1046 14.14 -0.84 5.35
N ALA A 1047 14.16 0.37 4.78
CA ALA A 1047 14.45 1.61 5.51
C ALA A 1047 13.39 1.96 6.58
N LEU A 1048 12.22 1.32 6.58
CA LEU A 1048 11.21 1.51 7.63
C LEU A 1048 11.55 0.79 8.93
N PHE A 1049 12.48 -0.18 8.92
CA PHE A 1049 12.75 -1.05 10.05
C PHE A 1049 14.18 -0.89 10.57
N ASP A 1050 14.34 -0.94 11.89
CA ASP A 1050 15.64 -0.74 12.57
C ASP A 1050 16.73 -1.73 12.13
N ASP A 1051 16.33 -2.93 11.72
CA ASP A 1051 17.26 -3.98 11.28
C ASP A 1051 17.62 -3.90 9.78
N GLY A 1052 17.00 -2.96 9.05
CA GLY A 1052 17.17 -2.82 7.60
C GLY A 1052 16.69 -4.04 6.80
N ALA A 1053 15.90 -4.94 7.39
CA ALA A 1053 15.41 -6.13 6.71
C ALA A 1053 14.06 -5.86 6.04
N ASP A 1054 13.97 -6.14 4.74
CA ASP A 1054 12.73 -6.02 3.98
C ASP A 1054 11.65 -7.00 4.49
N LEU A 1055 10.37 -6.58 4.37
CA LEU A 1055 9.20 -7.44 4.51
C LEU A 1055 8.51 -7.54 3.14
N PRO A 1056 8.93 -8.45 2.27
CA PRO A 1056 8.45 -8.50 0.90
C PRO A 1056 6.97 -8.95 0.81
N PRO A 1057 6.11 -8.25 0.04
CA PRO A 1057 4.71 -8.61 -0.15
C PRO A 1057 4.50 -10.05 -0.63
N GLU A 1058 5.43 -10.60 -1.42
CA GLU A 1058 5.27 -11.93 -2.03
C GLU A 1058 5.32 -13.10 -1.02
N GLN A 1059 5.80 -12.85 0.21
CA GLN A 1059 5.80 -13.84 1.30
C GLN A 1059 4.41 -14.04 1.94
N TRP A 1060 3.45 -13.18 1.61
CA TRP A 1060 2.13 -13.15 2.20
C TRP A 1060 1.07 -13.67 1.22
N ARG A 1061 -0.05 -14.16 1.76
CA ARG A 1061 -1.17 -14.66 0.96
C ARG A 1061 -1.79 -13.58 0.08
N ASP A 1062 -1.94 -12.38 0.61
CA ASP A 1062 -2.54 -11.24 -0.06
C ASP A 1062 -2.01 -9.89 0.49
N VAL A 1063 -2.28 -8.81 -0.26
CA VAL A 1063 -1.87 -7.45 0.10
C VAL A 1063 -2.48 -6.96 1.43
N PRO A 1064 -3.76 -7.19 1.75
CA PRO A 1064 -4.31 -6.90 3.08
C PRO A 1064 -3.51 -7.54 4.23
N SER A 1065 -3.18 -8.82 4.13
CA SER A 1065 -2.41 -9.56 5.14
C SER A 1065 -1.00 -9.01 5.28
N TRP A 1066 -0.34 -8.70 4.16
CA TRP A 1066 0.95 -8.02 4.16
C TRP A 1066 0.89 -6.64 4.81
N ARG A 1067 -0.13 -5.82 4.51
CA ARG A 1067 -0.31 -4.50 5.14
C ARG A 1067 -0.54 -4.60 6.65
N ALA A 1068 -1.33 -5.58 7.09
CA ALA A 1068 -1.53 -5.88 8.51
C ALA A 1068 -0.18 -6.21 9.18
N ALA A 1069 0.61 -7.07 8.55
CA ALA A 1069 1.95 -7.41 9.04
C ALA A 1069 2.92 -6.21 9.07
N MET A 1070 2.90 -5.36 8.04
CA MET A 1070 3.68 -4.12 8.01
C MET A 1070 3.33 -3.22 9.21
N LYS A 1071 2.04 -2.99 9.48
CA LYS A 1071 1.58 -2.19 10.63
C LYS A 1071 2.02 -2.80 11.96
N ARG A 1072 1.84 -4.11 12.13
CA ARG A 1072 2.27 -4.84 13.34
C ARG A 1072 3.77 -4.71 13.55
N ARG A 1073 4.58 -4.95 12.51
CA ARG A 1073 6.03 -4.82 12.61
C ARG A 1073 6.48 -3.38 12.89
N LEU A 1074 5.87 -2.37 12.25
CA LEU A 1074 6.16 -0.95 12.50
C LEU A 1074 5.94 -0.54 13.96
N CYS A 1075 4.95 -1.15 14.62
CA CYS A 1075 4.67 -0.91 16.04
C CYS A 1075 5.87 -1.26 16.94
N PHE A 1076 6.63 -2.31 16.61
CA PHE A 1076 7.76 -2.76 17.42
C PHE A 1076 9.13 -2.33 16.86
N GLU A 1077 9.33 -2.51 15.56
CA GLU A 1077 10.64 -2.44 14.90
C GLU A 1077 10.79 -1.24 13.95
N GLY A 1078 9.80 -0.33 13.91
CA GLY A 1078 9.82 0.83 13.03
C GLY A 1078 10.82 1.92 13.44
N VAL A 1079 11.49 2.54 12.46
CA VAL A 1079 12.44 3.63 12.70
C VAL A 1079 11.72 4.90 13.21
N PRO A 1080 12.20 5.57 14.29
CA PRO A 1080 11.51 6.71 14.90
C PRO A 1080 11.21 7.88 13.96
N GLN A 1081 12.05 8.10 12.93
CA GLN A 1081 11.91 9.23 12.01
C GLN A 1081 10.72 9.09 11.05
N VAL A 1082 10.22 7.87 10.83
CA VAL A 1082 9.21 7.56 9.80
C VAL A 1082 7.91 7.00 10.42
N ARG A 1083 7.93 6.62 11.71
CA ARG A 1083 6.76 6.06 12.39
C ARG A 1083 6.01 7.09 13.26
N PRO A 1084 4.66 7.04 13.31
CA PRO A 1084 3.89 7.59 14.43
C PRO A 1084 4.36 6.98 15.76
N THR A 1085 4.03 7.62 16.89
CA THR A 1085 4.29 7.02 18.21
C THR A 1085 3.64 5.63 18.27
N PRO A 1086 4.22 4.65 19.00
CA PRO A 1086 3.64 3.31 19.04
C PRO A 1086 2.17 3.29 19.50
N TYR A 1087 1.78 4.15 20.43
CA TYR A 1087 0.37 4.36 20.84
C TYR A 1087 -0.52 4.85 19.69
N ALA A 1088 0.01 5.70 18.81
CA ALA A 1088 -0.69 6.15 17.61
C ALA A 1088 -0.90 5.02 16.58
N LEU A 1089 -0.36 3.82 16.79
CA LEU A 1089 -0.65 2.62 15.99
C LEU A 1089 -1.72 1.72 16.62
N LEU A 1090 -2.04 1.89 17.91
CA LEU A 1090 -2.96 1.02 18.66
C LEU A 1090 -4.42 1.51 18.58
N PRO A 1091 -5.42 0.65 18.83
CA PRO A 1091 -6.85 1.04 18.76
C PRO A 1091 -7.28 2.14 19.72
N TYR A 1092 -6.59 2.32 20.86
CA TYR A 1092 -6.87 3.36 21.85
C TYR A 1092 -6.08 4.64 21.54
N GLN A 1093 -6.78 5.72 21.17
CA GLN A 1093 -6.14 6.97 20.76
C GLN A 1093 -5.65 7.79 21.95
N ALA A 1094 -6.37 7.69 23.07
CA ALA A 1094 -6.10 8.41 24.30
C ALA A 1094 -5.21 7.64 25.29
N ALA A 1095 -4.81 6.40 24.96
CA ALA A 1095 -4.03 5.54 25.84
C ALA A 1095 -2.73 6.19 26.34
N GLU A 1096 -2.01 6.90 25.47
CA GLU A 1096 -0.77 7.59 25.85
C GLU A 1096 -1.02 8.65 26.93
N GLY A 1097 -2.08 9.45 26.77
CA GLY A 1097 -2.50 10.46 27.74
C GLY A 1097 -3.00 9.87 29.06
N PHE A 1098 -3.70 8.73 29.00
CA PHE A 1098 -4.17 8.02 30.18
C PHE A 1098 -3.01 7.48 31.01
N VAL A 1099 -2.07 6.79 30.36
CA VAL A 1099 -0.88 6.23 31.01
C VAL A 1099 0.00 7.35 31.59
N ALA A 1100 0.12 8.48 30.89
CA ALA A 1100 0.81 9.66 31.42
C ALA A 1100 0.12 10.21 32.69
N ALA A 1101 -1.22 10.35 32.68
CA ALA A 1101 -1.99 10.83 33.82
C ALA A 1101 -1.93 9.86 35.03
N LEU A 1102 -1.84 8.56 34.79
CA LEU A 1102 -1.64 7.58 35.87
C LEU A 1102 -0.26 7.71 36.55
N GLY A 1103 0.75 8.12 35.78
CA GLY A 1103 2.14 8.26 36.24
C GLY A 1103 2.46 9.63 36.87
N ASP A 1104 1.83 10.70 36.39
CA ASP A 1104 2.16 12.09 36.75
C ASP A 1104 0.92 12.92 37.10
N ALA A 1105 0.91 13.48 38.32
CA ALA A 1105 -0.14 14.38 38.78
C ALA A 1105 -0.21 15.69 37.99
N GLY A 1106 0.91 16.13 37.38
CA GLY A 1106 0.92 17.29 36.47
C GLY A 1106 0.10 17.03 35.20
N ALA A 1107 0.18 15.82 34.64
CA ALA A 1107 -0.63 15.42 33.50
C ALA A 1107 -2.14 15.38 33.83
N CYS A 1108 -2.53 15.03 35.06
CA CYS A 1108 -3.94 15.10 35.48
C CYS A 1108 -4.53 16.52 35.33
N ALA A 1109 -3.77 17.55 35.70
CA ALA A 1109 -4.23 18.94 35.61
C ALA A 1109 -4.47 19.39 34.16
N VAL A 1110 -3.66 18.90 33.21
CA VAL A 1110 -3.80 19.21 31.78
C VAL A 1110 -5.05 18.54 31.18
N VAL A 1111 -5.37 17.34 31.65
CA VAL A 1111 -6.45 16.53 31.04
C VAL A 1111 -7.83 16.80 31.68
N LEU A 1112 -7.89 17.26 32.93
CA LEU A 1112 -9.14 17.52 33.64
C LEU A 1112 -10.16 18.40 32.85
N PRO A 1113 -9.77 19.54 32.24
CA PRO A 1113 -10.72 20.34 31.44
C PRO A 1113 -11.27 19.60 30.22
N VAL A 1114 -10.45 18.74 29.60
CA VAL A 1114 -10.86 17.92 28.45
C VAL A 1114 -11.86 16.85 28.89
N LEU A 1115 -11.63 16.20 30.04
CA LEU A 1115 -12.56 15.23 30.63
C LEU A 1115 -13.90 15.87 30.99
N ALA A 1116 -13.90 17.08 31.55
CA ALA A 1116 -15.12 17.83 31.85
C ALA A 1116 -15.92 18.14 30.58
N THR A 1117 -15.25 18.54 29.50
CA THR A 1117 -15.86 18.74 28.18
C THR A 1117 -16.43 17.43 27.63
N GLY A 1118 -15.69 16.33 27.75
CA GLY A 1118 -16.13 15.00 27.37
C GLY A 1118 -17.41 14.59 28.10
N LEU A 1119 -17.44 14.80 29.43
CA LEU A 1119 -18.58 14.48 30.28
C LEU A 1119 -19.83 15.27 29.87
N LEU A 1120 -19.69 16.56 29.57
CA LEU A 1120 -20.79 17.37 29.03
C LEU A 1120 -21.32 16.81 27.70
N ARG A 1121 -20.43 16.45 26.78
CA ARG A 1121 -20.81 15.93 25.46
C ARG A 1121 -21.46 14.55 25.50
N THR A 1122 -21.21 13.78 26.57
CA THR A 1122 -22.00 12.55 26.79
C THR A 1122 -23.48 12.82 27.06
N ASP A 1123 -23.86 14.04 27.48
CA ASP A 1123 -25.26 14.48 27.58
C ASP A 1123 -25.83 15.01 26.25
N GLY A 1124 -25.06 14.97 25.16
CA GLY A 1124 -25.47 15.46 23.84
C GLY A 1124 -25.39 16.97 23.67
N VAL A 1125 -24.62 17.65 24.53
CA VAL A 1125 -24.42 19.11 24.51
C VAL A 1125 -23.07 19.41 23.87
N PHE A 1126 -23.05 20.10 22.73
CA PHE A 1126 -21.85 20.34 21.92
C PHE A 1126 -21.46 21.83 21.84
N GLU A 1127 -22.25 22.69 22.47
CA GLU A 1127 -22.03 24.12 22.60
C GLU A 1127 -20.71 24.42 23.30
N GLN A 1128 -20.02 25.48 22.85
CA GLN A 1128 -18.81 25.95 23.52
C GLN A 1128 -19.18 26.75 24.77
N LEU A 1129 -18.85 26.17 25.93
CA LEU A 1129 -19.02 26.78 27.26
C LEU A 1129 -17.66 27.13 27.87
N ASP A 1130 -17.67 27.77 29.04
CA ASP A 1130 -16.44 28.13 29.75
C ASP A 1130 -15.65 26.86 30.12
N PRO A 1131 -14.40 26.71 29.65
CA PRO A 1131 -13.58 25.53 29.94
C PRO A 1131 -13.14 25.44 31.41
N GLY A 1132 -13.37 26.49 32.23
CA GLY A 1132 -13.08 26.51 33.66
C GLY A 1132 -14.12 25.82 34.55
N ALA A 1133 -15.17 25.22 33.98
CA ALA A 1133 -16.23 24.55 34.72
C ALA A 1133 -16.62 23.18 34.13
N LEU A 1134 -17.14 22.31 34.99
CA LEU A 1134 -17.81 21.06 34.64
C LEU A 1134 -19.32 21.28 34.64
N TYR A 1135 -19.98 20.80 33.59
CA TYR A 1135 -21.42 20.98 33.39
C TYR A 1135 -22.15 19.64 33.39
N VAL A 1136 -23.32 19.62 34.01
CA VAL A 1136 -24.22 18.45 34.01
C VAL A 1136 -25.62 18.88 33.60
N ARG A 1137 -26.25 18.14 32.67
CA ARG A 1137 -27.60 18.45 32.20
C ARG A 1137 -28.65 18.07 33.25
N VAL A 1138 -29.51 19.04 33.59
CA VAL A 1138 -30.63 18.85 34.54
C VAL A 1138 -31.89 18.38 33.80
N ALA A 1139 -32.25 19.09 32.73
CA ALA A 1139 -33.44 18.84 31.92
C ALA A 1139 -33.23 19.44 30.53
N GLY A 1140 -33.92 18.91 29.53
CA GLY A 1140 -33.91 19.48 28.19
C GLY A 1140 -35.07 19.00 27.33
N SER A 1141 -35.47 19.83 26.37
CA SER A 1141 -36.45 19.52 25.34
C SER A 1141 -35.81 19.72 23.97
N LEU A 1142 -35.67 18.62 23.22
CA LEU A 1142 -35.13 18.66 21.86
C LEU A 1142 -36.09 19.40 20.91
N GLU A 1143 -37.41 19.29 21.12
CA GLU A 1143 -38.42 19.98 20.30
C GLU A 1143 -38.37 21.51 20.43
N GLN A 1144 -37.93 22.00 21.59
CA GLN A 1144 -37.87 23.42 21.90
C GLN A 1144 -36.44 23.98 21.87
N GLU A 1145 -35.44 23.15 21.55
CA GLU A 1145 -34.01 23.50 21.60
C GLU A 1145 -33.60 24.15 22.94
N LEU A 1146 -34.21 23.72 24.04
CA LEU A 1146 -34.01 24.25 25.38
C LEU A 1146 -33.32 23.23 26.27
N MET A 1147 -32.20 23.61 26.90
CA MET A 1147 -31.51 22.77 27.89
C MET A 1147 -31.08 23.56 29.12
N ILE A 1148 -31.24 22.98 30.30
CA ILE A 1148 -30.81 23.53 31.57
C ILE A 1148 -29.61 22.74 32.07
N LEU A 1149 -28.51 23.44 32.36
CA LEU A 1149 -27.26 22.87 32.88
C LEU A 1149 -26.96 23.43 34.27
N LYS A 1150 -26.40 22.58 35.14
CA LYS A 1150 -25.71 23.03 36.37
C LYS A 1150 -24.23 23.21 36.08
N SER A 1151 -23.65 24.31 36.56
CA SER A 1151 -22.23 24.64 36.46
C SER A 1151 -21.50 24.41 37.78
N PHE A 1152 -20.34 23.76 37.72
CA PHE A 1152 -19.44 23.50 38.84
C PHE A 1152 -18.02 23.94 38.49
N PRO A 1153 -17.38 24.88 39.23
CA PRO A 1153 -16.00 25.30 38.98
C PRO A 1153 -15.04 24.11 39.01
N LEU A 1154 -14.07 24.05 38.08
CA LEU A 1154 -13.08 22.97 38.05
C LEU A 1154 -12.18 22.94 39.29
N ASP A 1155 -11.98 24.07 39.96
CA ASP A 1155 -11.22 24.17 41.22
C ASP A 1155 -11.83 23.34 42.36
N ASP A 1156 -13.14 23.02 42.28
CA ASP A 1156 -13.80 22.12 43.25
C ASP A 1156 -13.53 20.63 42.96
N PHE A 1157 -12.87 20.30 41.85
CA PHE A 1157 -12.56 18.94 41.44
C PHE A 1157 -11.08 18.61 41.61
N THR A 1158 -10.83 17.37 42.01
CA THR A 1158 -9.48 16.79 42.05
C THR A 1158 -9.46 15.54 41.18
N LEU A 1159 -8.45 15.43 40.34
CA LEU A 1159 -8.19 14.23 39.52
C LEU A 1159 -6.85 13.65 39.94
N ALA A 1160 -6.85 12.42 40.43
CA ALA A 1160 -5.62 11.76 40.89
C ALA A 1160 -5.63 10.27 40.54
N PRO A 1161 -4.46 9.66 40.30
CA PRO A 1161 -4.37 8.21 40.15
C PRO A 1161 -4.76 7.50 41.46
N ALA A 1162 -5.66 6.54 41.36
CA ALA A 1162 -6.04 5.70 42.50
C ALA A 1162 -4.96 4.62 42.70
N ARG A 1163 -4.17 4.75 43.77
CA ARG A 1163 -3.14 3.78 44.12
C ARG A 1163 -3.65 2.81 45.18
N PRO A 1164 -3.57 1.49 44.95
CA PRO A 1164 -3.92 0.52 45.98
C PRO A 1164 -2.93 0.57 47.15
N ASP A 1165 -3.45 0.50 48.37
CA ASP A 1165 -2.68 0.47 49.62
C ASP A 1165 -2.27 -0.97 49.97
N GLU A 1166 -1.37 -1.55 49.16
CA GLU A 1166 -0.88 -2.92 49.32
C GLU A 1166 0.65 -2.96 49.25
N ALA A 1167 1.32 -2.86 50.39
CA ALA A 1167 2.78 -2.86 50.44
C ALA A 1167 3.41 -4.19 49.95
N HIS A 1168 2.74 -5.32 50.18
CA HIS A 1168 3.33 -6.66 50.02
C HIS A 1168 3.29 -7.22 48.59
N ILE A 1169 2.69 -6.51 47.63
CA ILE A 1169 2.55 -6.95 46.24
C ILE A 1169 2.94 -5.83 45.28
N GLU A 1170 3.27 -6.21 44.05
CA GLU A 1170 3.50 -5.28 42.95
C GLU A 1170 2.19 -4.62 42.53
N CYS A 1171 2.14 -3.30 42.54
CA CYS A 1171 0.92 -2.54 42.28
C CYS A 1171 1.20 -1.35 41.35
N ILE A 1172 0.23 -1.04 40.50
CA ILE A 1172 0.20 0.22 39.73
C ILE A 1172 -1.14 0.92 39.95
N ALA A 1173 -1.23 2.18 39.55
CA ALA A 1173 -2.53 2.85 39.47
C ALA A 1173 -3.27 2.34 38.23
N GLU A 1174 -4.51 1.89 38.41
CA GLU A 1174 -5.30 1.28 37.31
C GLU A 1174 -6.36 2.23 36.73
N TYR A 1175 -6.79 3.21 37.52
CA TYR A 1175 -7.79 4.20 37.13
C TYR A 1175 -7.49 5.57 37.75
N LEU A 1176 -8.06 6.61 37.14
CA LEU A 1176 -8.04 7.96 37.68
C LEU A 1176 -9.31 8.17 38.51
N GLU A 1177 -9.19 8.69 39.72
CA GLU A 1177 -10.33 9.10 40.53
C GLU A 1177 -10.58 10.59 40.34
N LEU A 1178 -11.76 10.91 39.78
CA LEU A 1178 -12.30 12.27 39.75
C LEU A 1178 -13.20 12.46 40.97
N ARG A 1179 -12.87 13.42 41.82
CA ARG A 1179 -13.58 13.68 43.07
C ARG A 1179 -14.04 15.13 43.15
N TYR A 1180 -15.32 15.33 43.48
CA TYR A 1180 -15.90 16.65 43.77
C TYR A 1180 -15.82 16.95 45.27
N ARG A 1181 -14.97 17.89 45.69
CA ARG A 1181 -14.67 18.22 47.10
C ARG A 1181 -14.24 16.99 47.93
N ALA A 1182 -13.76 17.19 49.17
CA ALA A 1182 -13.17 16.09 49.94
C ALA A 1182 -14.14 14.91 50.23
N ASP A 1183 -15.39 15.23 50.55
CA ASP A 1183 -16.44 14.27 50.97
C ASP A 1183 -17.55 14.08 49.93
N GLY A 1184 -17.38 14.61 48.71
CA GLY A 1184 -18.41 14.54 47.68
C GLY A 1184 -18.28 13.33 46.74
N PRO A 1185 -19.12 13.28 45.69
CA PRO A 1185 -19.16 12.18 44.74
C PRO A 1185 -17.81 11.94 44.05
N ARG A 1186 -17.57 10.67 43.74
CA ARG A 1186 -16.35 10.14 43.11
C ARG A 1186 -16.72 9.39 41.84
N LEU A 1187 -15.86 9.50 40.83
CA LEU A 1187 -15.94 8.74 39.59
C LEU A 1187 -14.61 8.06 39.34
N ALA A 1188 -14.63 6.73 39.19
CA ALA A 1188 -13.50 5.97 38.72
C ALA A 1188 -13.47 6.03 37.18
N ILE A 1189 -12.42 6.63 36.63
CA ILE A 1189 -12.20 6.78 35.19
C ILE A 1189 -11.17 5.72 34.76
N THR A 1190 -11.68 4.62 34.22
CA THR A 1190 -10.87 3.54 33.61
C THR A 1190 -10.39 3.93 32.21
N LEU A 1191 -9.53 3.12 31.59
CA LEU A 1191 -9.04 3.38 30.23
C LEU A 1191 -10.18 3.51 29.20
N ASP A 1192 -11.19 2.63 29.26
CA ASP A 1192 -12.34 2.63 28.33
C ASP A 1192 -13.20 3.91 28.52
N VAL A 1193 -13.44 4.33 29.77
CA VAL A 1193 -14.18 5.57 30.08
C VAL A 1193 -13.37 6.80 29.66
N PHE A 1194 -12.06 6.81 29.91
CA PHE A 1194 -11.17 7.90 29.50
C PHE A 1194 -11.15 8.08 27.98
N GLU A 1195 -11.02 6.99 27.23
CA GLU A 1195 -11.09 6.98 25.76
C GLU A 1195 -12.44 7.52 25.27
N LEU A 1196 -13.55 7.07 25.85
CA LEU A 1196 -14.89 7.57 25.51
C LEU A 1196 -15.00 9.09 25.72
N LEU A 1197 -14.61 9.57 26.91
CA LEU A 1197 -14.71 10.99 27.26
C LEU A 1197 -13.85 11.86 26.34
N LEU A 1198 -12.62 11.45 26.02
CA LEU A 1198 -11.75 12.19 25.11
C LEU A 1198 -12.26 12.16 23.67
N ARG A 1199 -12.82 11.04 23.21
CA ARG A 1199 -13.46 10.98 21.89
C ARG A 1199 -14.69 11.87 21.82
N CYS A 1200 -15.52 11.91 22.87
CA CYS A 1200 -16.64 12.85 22.96
C CYS A 1200 -16.14 14.30 22.96
N ALA A 1201 -15.08 14.62 23.72
CA ALA A 1201 -14.41 15.93 23.69
C ALA A 1201 -13.81 16.28 22.31
N ALA A 1202 -13.50 15.29 21.46
CA ALA A 1202 -13.09 15.47 20.07
C ALA A 1202 -14.27 15.51 19.06
N GLY A 1203 -15.50 15.24 19.51
CA GLY A 1203 -16.72 15.37 18.69
C GLY A 1203 -17.47 14.06 18.42
N LEU A 1204 -17.10 12.95 19.07
CA LEU A 1204 -17.85 11.70 18.99
C LEU A 1204 -19.25 11.87 19.61
N HIS A 1205 -20.28 11.45 18.87
CA HIS A 1205 -21.63 11.36 19.41
C HIS A 1205 -21.80 10.04 20.18
N PRO A 1206 -22.20 10.06 21.46
CA PRO A 1206 -22.21 8.89 22.34
C PRO A 1206 -23.33 7.86 22.03
N GLY A 1207 -24.21 8.12 21.05
CA GLY A 1207 -25.46 7.37 20.85
C GLY A 1207 -25.32 5.97 20.22
N ALA A 1208 -24.10 5.45 20.07
CA ALA A 1208 -23.88 4.11 19.52
C ALA A 1208 -24.13 3.05 20.61
N PRO A 1209 -24.80 1.92 20.30
CA PRO A 1209 -25.10 0.88 21.27
C PRO A 1209 -23.88 0.33 22.01
N GLU A 1210 -22.70 0.32 21.36
CA GLU A 1210 -21.46 -0.16 21.97
C GLU A 1210 -20.97 0.67 23.17
N PHE A 1211 -21.38 1.94 23.29
CA PHE A 1211 -20.96 2.82 24.40
C PHE A 1211 -21.95 2.85 25.55
N GLN A 1212 -23.13 2.23 25.39
CA GLN A 1212 -24.21 2.27 26.38
C GLN A 1212 -23.75 1.81 27.79
N PRO A 1213 -22.99 0.70 27.95
CA PRO A 1213 -22.52 0.30 29.28
C PRO A 1213 -21.62 1.35 29.93
N LEU A 1214 -20.72 1.96 29.16
CA LEU A 1214 -19.80 3.00 29.67
C LEU A 1214 -20.54 4.30 30.04
N LEU A 1215 -21.65 4.61 29.37
CA LEU A 1215 -22.49 5.75 29.72
C LEU A 1215 -23.28 5.50 31.00
N GLU A 1216 -23.70 4.26 31.25
CA GLU A 1216 -24.36 3.85 32.49
C GLU A 1216 -23.43 3.98 33.70
N ASP A 1217 -22.14 3.68 33.54
CA ASP A 1217 -21.11 3.88 34.58
C ASP A 1217 -20.96 5.37 35.01
N LEU A 1218 -21.27 6.32 34.12
CA LEU A 1218 -21.21 7.76 34.41
C LEU A 1218 -22.45 8.27 35.17
N ALA A 1219 -23.58 7.56 35.08
CA ALA A 1219 -24.87 8.04 35.57
C ALA A 1219 -24.91 8.27 37.10
N PRO A 1220 -24.35 7.38 37.96
CA PRO A 1220 -24.36 7.60 39.41
C PRO A 1220 -23.65 8.89 39.83
N PHE A 1221 -22.50 9.17 39.22
CA PHE A 1221 -21.73 10.38 39.50
C PHE A 1221 -22.49 11.65 39.09
N LYS A 1222 -23.07 11.66 37.89
CA LYS A 1222 -23.89 12.79 37.41
C LYS A 1222 -25.12 13.02 38.27
N SER A 1223 -25.84 11.97 38.64
CA SER A 1223 -27.00 12.06 39.53
C SER A 1223 -26.63 12.62 40.90
N ALA A 1224 -25.48 12.21 41.46
CA ALA A 1224 -24.98 12.75 42.71
C ALA A 1224 -24.60 14.24 42.59
N LEU A 1225 -23.96 14.66 41.48
CA LEU A 1225 -23.70 16.08 41.21
C LEU A 1225 -24.99 16.89 41.04
N LEU A 1226 -26.02 16.34 40.42
CA LEU A 1226 -27.33 17.01 40.30
C LEU A 1226 -27.98 17.29 41.66
N LEU A 1227 -27.68 16.48 42.68
CA LEU A 1227 -28.14 16.69 44.06
C LEU A 1227 -27.27 17.70 44.83
N ALA A 1228 -26.05 18.00 44.36
CA ALA A 1228 -25.18 18.98 44.98
C ALA A 1228 -25.61 20.44 44.67
N ASP A 1229 -25.23 21.35 45.56
CA ASP A 1229 -25.41 22.79 45.40
C ASP A 1229 -24.48 23.31 44.28
N ALA A 1230 -25.09 23.75 43.18
CA ALA A 1230 -24.36 24.31 42.04
C ALA A 1230 -24.14 25.81 42.20
N SER A 1231 -23.02 26.31 41.67
CA SER A 1231 -22.67 27.73 41.73
C SER A 1231 -23.57 28.58 40.82
N GLU A 1232 -24.02 27.99 39.71
CA GLU A 1232 -24.81 28.68 38.69
C GLU A 1232 -25.65 27.68 37.86
N LEU A 1233 -26.80 28.14 37.35
CA LEU A 1233 -27.59 27.42 36.34
C LEU A 1233 -27.44 28.13 34.99
N LEU A 1234 -27.30 27.35 33.91
CA LEU A 1234 -27.23 27.87 32.55
C LEU A 1234 -28.44 27.39 31.76
N LEU A 1235 -29.03 28.29 30.99
CA LEU A 1235 -30.06 27.99 30.00
C LEU A 1235 -29.44 28.10 28.62
N LEU A 1236 -29.49 27.01 27.86
CA LEU A 1236 -29.23 26.97 26.43
C LEU A 1236 -30.56 27.05 25.71
N ASP A 1237 -30.70 28.04 24.83
CA ASP A 1237 -31.92 28.32 24.04
C ASP A 1237 -31.48 28.65 22.61
N GLN A 1238 -31.76 27.78 21.63
CA GLN A 1238 -31.34 27.94 20.22
C GLN A 1238 -29.83 28.23 20.06
N GLY A 1239 -28.99 27.53 20.81
CA GLY A 1239 -27.54 27.73 20.84
C GLY A 1239 -27.08 29.03 21.54
N GLN A 1240 -28.00 29.80 22.13
CA GLN A 1240 -27.64 30.96 22.96
C GLN A 1240 -27.54 30.57 24.44
N VAL A 1241 -26.41 30.91 25.06
CA VAL A 1241 -26.16 30.68 26.48
C VAL A 1241 -26.69 31.85 27.31
N SER A 1242 -27.52 31.57 28.32
CA SER A 1242 -28.02 32.54 29.29
C SER A 1242 -27.78 32.07 30.72
N HIS A 1243 -27.27 32.97 31.56
CA HIS A 1243 -27.01 32.67 32.97
C HIS A 1243 -28.28 32.87 33.80
N LEU A 1244 -28.65 31.85 34.56
CA LEU A 1244 -29.78 31.85 35.50
C LEU A 1244 -29.24 31.80 36.93
N VAL A 1245 -29.60 32.80 37.72
CA VAL A 1245 -29.29 32.80 39.17
C VAL A 1245 -30.59 32.62 39.94
N GLN A 1246 -30.61 31.62 40.82
CA GLN A 1246 -31.72 31.39 41.73
C GLN A 1246 -31.51 32.21 43.00
N ARG A 1247 -32.42 33.16 43.28
CA ARG A 1247 -32.48 33.91 44.54
C ARG A 1247 -33.79 33.58 45.24
N GLY A 1248 -33.74 32.70 46.24
CA GLY A 1248 -34.94 32.20 46.93
C GLY A 1248 -35.83 31.34 46.00
N ARG A 1249 -37.11 31.69 45.87
CA ARG A 1249 -38.08 31.01 44.96
C ARG A 1249 -38.16 31.62 43.55
N GLN A 1250 -37.36 32.64 43.24
CA GLN A 1250 -37.37 33.30 41.93
C GLN A 1250 -36.09 32.97 41.16
N VAL A 1251 -36.25 32.60 39.89
CA VAL A 1251 -35.16 32.41 38.92
C VAL A 1251 -35.05 33.70 38.10
N GLN A 1252 -33.88 34.35 38.15
CA GLN A 1252 -33.63 35.58 37.41
C GLN A 1252 -32.64 35.32 36.27
N ARG A 1253 -33.03 35.63 35.03
CA ARG A 1253 -32.13 35.62 33.87
C ARG A 1253 -31.23 36.86 33.92
N LEU A 1254 -29.92 36.65 34.04
CA LEU A 1254 -28.96 37.74 34.03
C LEU A 1254 -28.68 38.21 32.59
N PRO A 1255 -28.62 39.53 32.33
CA PRO A 1255 -28.18 40.04 31.04
C PRO A 1255 -26.70 39.71 30.80
N ARG A 1256 -26.34 39.47 29.52
CA ARG A 1256 -24.99 39.09 29.05
C ARG A 1256 -23.88 39.80 29.84
N LYS A 1257 -23.02 39.05 30.54
CA LYS A 1257 -21.66 39.54 30.84
C LYS A 1257 -20.93 39.59 29.50
N ALA A 1258 -20.42 40.76 29.12
CA ALA A 1258 -19.51 40.88 27.99
C ALA A 1258 -18.29 39.97 28.23
N PRO A 1259 -17.75 39.31 27.19
CA PRO A 1259 -16.57 38.47 27.33
C PRO A 1259 -15.41 39.32 27.87
N ARG A 1260 -14.73 38.81 28.89
CA ARG A 1260 -13.48 39.37 29.42
C ARG A 1260 -12.30 38.65 28.80
#